data_AF-A0A497AXX6-F1
#
_entry.id   AF-A0A497AXX6-F1
#
_cell.length_a   1.000
_cell.length_b   1.000
_cell.length_c   1.000
_cell.angle_alpha   90.00
_cell.angle_beta   90.00
_cell.angle_gamma   90.00
#
_symmetry.space_group_name_H-M   'P 1'
#
loop_
_entity.id
_entity.type
_entity.pdbx_description
1 polymer ?
#
loop_
_entity_poly.entity_id
_entity_poly.type
_entity_poly.pdbx_seq_one_letter_code
_entity_poly.pdbx_strand_id
1 'polypeptide(L)'
;MQGRQAFVLTTLGIAILLAFAWLFGNSPLQAQSGPDLIIESIEWYPPNPDVGQSVDITITIKNQGSAATGSGFYTYLYIDPSEEPPGEDTSDTSYTYYFGLGPGESYQWAYLGYTFNITGFHSVWAWTDKTNLVNETDETNNKSHITIPVGPVGDAYEPDNTCDQATLILTDGTVQRHNLNPEGDVDWVKFEAIAGVQYVIEAVNVGADADVILELHNACPGQPSFGGTQRLVWRAPVSGTYYVKVQHKNTSYGPQNTYDISVMAQDDPCTGYYEPNNTCQTAVDIPPDGTIQHHSFCRTGDEDWVKFEGVAGTRYVIEALNPGPDADVVLELHNSCSAPPAFGTGARIVWTCPADGAYYIKAFNRDPNQYGSGATYDLRIYPQTTCQEDAYEPDNDPVSANDIQVDGAPQTHNICPAGDADWAKFTATAGVTYTIETLNPSPQADTYLCLYQSDGNTLIACDDDSGPAKASRLIWQAPASGTYLVKVRHHEEVAAGPDTQYDLVVRTILCEEDAYEQDDSQGTANSIPTDGTAQDHNFCPAGDADWLRFEVQAGISYTIQTFDLGPESDTVMYLYDSAGNQLAFNDDYDGGLASRIIHMFSQAGTYFIKIRHYDLTRFGSGTEYRISVKAGTPSPPPSPTPTPTPTPTPTPPPPTGIRTLILANRDRMASYYGSAAADNLLFKLQELANHDVVKGELLRIENNPSVAAAYSQWDSDPLSTEKANAVAAAIRGLIMDYASAHPSLEYIILVGGDWIIPFRRVPDRTHHPESKYTRVSPNTTVGAACRDDMTLTDDYYADKNPIPWQGRELYVPDYSIGRLVETPGEIIGIIDTFLTGSEITDVRALVTGYDFVQDAADEMCSLLRQDLGEGNVDCTLIGSSWSGSDFRQKQLYADPPYRLQSINGHANHFTEGAPDSDHTRSDDIANATGDLARAIIYTVGCHSGLNVPPEDTTPLDLPQAFAQKKVNYIANTGYGWGVRGAVGLSERLMRDYTSRVLAGQTKPIGQALMEAKQTYYHNTQNFSAYDEKILAESTLYGLPHYLINTGTTFSPLEDPFPSVQITTSLPAAFGGLQEGYVEIGLPASFGAFDEETTNEGRYYLLDGHTHSVVGEPVQPLFFADLSSEAGPLRGVVLRYAEYRDETGFDPVILAPTNEYTSPVEPEFVWDGWYPPVPFAVRYGKLATDTLSTLVTLMGQYDARTGTERLYDRMAFDLYYSTEADQEPPVLDVVEGVYSPSTGKAHFKVEAQDSSGIYRVVVAYTTGSGVWR
;
A
#
# COMPACT_ATOMS: atom_id res chain seq x y z
N MET A 1 22.63 28.84 -49.21
CA MET A 1 22.74 29.58 -47.95
C MET A 1 22.07 28.67 -46.92
N GLN A 2 22.85 27.79 -46.28
CA GLN A 2 23.51 28.00 -44.96
C GLN A 2 22.50 27.84 -43.82
N GLY A 3 22.70 26.99 -42.80
CA GLY A 3 23.72 25.95 -42.53
C GLY A 3 23.36 25.28 -41.18
N ARG A 4 23.19 23.94 -41.11
CA ARG A 4 24.15 22.88 -40.74
C ARG A 4 24.59 22.83 -39.25
N GLN A 5 24.36 21.64 -38.69
CA GLN A 5 24.68 21.06 -37.37
C GLN A 5 26.12 21.28 -36.85
N ALA A 6 26.34 21.15 -35.52
CA ALA A 6 27.02 20.00 -34.88
C ALA A 6 27.84 20.30 -33.58
N PHE A 7 27.58 19.50 -32.53
CA PHE A 7 28.54 18.82 -31.62
C PHE A 7 29.38 19.50 -30.50
N VAL A 8 29.62 18.67 -29.45
CA VAL A 8 30.62 18.70 -28.34
C VAL A 8 30.51 19.84 -27.30
N LEU A 9 30.83 19.69 -26.01
CA LEU A 9 30.83 18.65 -24.95
C LEU A 9 31.52 19.35 -23.74
N THR A 10 31.28 18.90 -22.51
CA THR A 10 31.82 19.47 -21.26
C THR A 10 33.31 19.17 -21.03
N THR A 11 34.01 19.97 -20.22
CA THR A 11 35.08 19.47 -19.33
C THR A 11 35.53 20.46 -18.24
N LEU A 12 35.73 19.89 -17.05
CA LEU A 12 36.58 20.28 -15.91
C LEU A 12 36.37 21.59 -15.11
N GLY A 13 36.21 21.37 -13.80
CA GLY A 13 36.50 22.31 -12.72
C GLY A 13 37.25 21.63 -11.58
N ILE A 14 38.48 21.15 -11.84
CA ILE A 14 39.45 20.81 -10.77
C ILE A 14 40.10 22.13 -10.31
N ALA A 15 40.03 22.46 -9.01
CA ALA A 15 41.13 23.06 -8.22
C ALA A 15 40.63 23.57 -6.85
N ILE A 16 41.15 22.99 -5.75
CA ILE A 16 42.14 23.63 -4.86
C ILE A 16 42.58 22.55 -3.85
N LEU A 17 43.84 22.12 -3.95
CA LEU A 17 44.55 21.44 -2.87
C LEU A 17 45.98 22.00 -2.82
N LEU A 18 46.07 23.26 -2.37
CA LEU A 18 47.27 24.01 -2.02
C LEU A 18 46.84 24.97 -0.90
N ALA A 19 47.43 25.02 0.29
CA ALA A 19 48.63 24.36 0.83
C ALA A 19 48.46 24.29 2.39
N PHE A 20 49.26 23.55 3.17
CA PHE A 20 50.67 23.84 3.47
C PHE A 20 51.37 22.67 4.20
N ALA A 21 52.67 22.50 3.93
CA ALA A 21 53.58 21.62 4.67
C ALA A 21 54.22 22.33 5.89
N TRP A 22 55.30 21.73 6.46
CA TRP A 22 56.16 22.14 7.60
C TRP A 22 55.73 21.57 8.97
N LEU A 23 56.53 20.80 9.75
CA LEU A 23 57.94 20.33 9.70
C LEU A 23 57.96 18.83 10.10
N PHE A 24 58.93 17.95 9.82
CA PHE A 24 60.33 18.03 9.39
C PHE A 24 60.54 16.94 8.32
N GLY A 25 61.48 16.99 7.37
CA GLY A 25 62.72 17.75 7.31
C GLY A 25 63.71 17.00 6.41
N ASN A 26 63.45 17.00 5.11
CA ASN A 26 64.47 16.83 4.09
C ASN A 26 64.42 18.04 3.16
N SER A 27 65.61 18.49 2.72
CA SER A 27 65.76 19.69 1.89
C SER A 27 64.96 19.53 0.59
N PRO A 28 64.41 20.62 0.02
CA PRO A 28 63.71 20.52 -1.26
C PRO A 28 64.68 19.98 -2.31
N LEU A 29 64.36 18.81 -2.85
CA LEU A 29 64.84 18.45 -4.19
C LEU A 29 64.40 19.58 -5.11
N GLN A 30 65.37 20.21 -5.76
CA GLN A 30 65.09 21.15 -6.84
C GLN A 30 64.13 20.46 -7.81
N ALA A 31 63.03 21.12 -8.16
CA ALA A 31 62.32 20.76 -9.39
C ALA A 31 63.35 20.88 -10.52
N GLN A 32 63.79 19.73 -11.04
CA GLN A 32 64.91 19.65 -11.96
C GLN A 32 64.43 20.28 -13.27
N SER A 33 64.98 21.44 -13.64
CA SER A 33 64.57 22.11 -14.87
C SER A 33 65.20 21.39 -16.06
N GLY A 34 64.41 20.58 -16.75
CA GLY A 34 64.84 19.76 -17.88
C GLY A 34 63.69 19.39 -18.82
N PRO A 35 64.00 18.75 -19.96
CA PRO A 35 63.03 18.01 -20.76
C PRO A 35 62.51 16.77 -20.01
N ASP A 36 61.35 16.29 -20.40
CA ASP A 36 60.71 15.09 -19.86
C ASP A 36 59.89 14.43 -20.97
N LEU A 37 60.46 13.47 -21.68
CA LEU A 37 59.78 12.76 -22.75
C LEU A 37 58.84 11.67 -22.20
N ILE A 38 57.70 11.50 -22.86
CA ILE A 38 56.71 10.46 -22.53
C ILE A 38 56.02 9.99 -23.81
N ILE A 39 55.63 8.72 -23.87
CA ILE A 39 54.67 8.24 -24.87
C ILE A 39 53.27 8.66 -24.42
N GLU A 40 52.72 9.68 -25.06
CA GLU A 40 51.40 10.25 -24.77
C GLU A 40 50.25 9.36 -25.28
N SER A 41 50.40 8.74 -26.46
CA SER A 41 49.45 7.75 -26.97
C SER A 41 50.08 6.73 -27.93
N ILE A 42 49.46 5.55 -28.03
CA ILE A 42 49.63 4.59 -29.13
C ILE A 42 48.23 4.28 -29.66
N GLU A 43 47.97 4.62 -30.91
CA GLU A 43 46.68 4.50 -31.59
C GLU A 43 46.79 3.59 -32.81
N TRP A 44 45.71 2.92 -33.23
CA TRP A 44 45.71 2.08 -34.43
C TRP A 44 44.41 2.19 -35.24
N TYR A 45 44.50 1.89 -36.53
CA TYR A 45 43.35 1.81 -37.43
C TYR A 45 43.54 0.73 -38.51
N PRO A 46 42.51 -0.08 -38.84
CA PRO A 46 41.17 -0.13 -38.23
C PRO A 46 41.21 -0.68 -36.80
N PRO A 47 40.20 -0.40 -35.96
CA PRO A 47 40.20 -0.81 -34.55
C PRO A 47 40.17 -2.34 -34.36
N ASN A 48 39.48 -3.06 -35.24
CA ASN A 48 39.38 -4.53 -35.25
C ASN A 48 39.93 -5.07 -36.58
N PRO A 49 41.26 -5.26 -36.71
CA PRO A 49 41.87 -5.76 -37.93
C PRO A 49 41.74 -7.27 -38.11
N ASP A 50 41.30 -7.74 -39.28
CA ASP A 50 41.35 -9.15 -39.67
C ASP A 50 42.80 -9.65 -39.83
N VAL A 51 43.00 -10.97 -39.75
CA VAL A 51 44.30 -11.58 -40.08
C VAL A 51 44.69 -11.26 -41.54
N GLY A 52 45.85 -10.66 -41.73
CA GLY A 52 46.33 -10.18 -43.02
C GLY A 52 45.76 -8.81 -43.45
N GLN A 53 44.93 -8.16 -42.63
CA GLN A 53 44.51 -6.78 -42.86
C GLN A 53 45.65 -5.80 -42.57
N SER A 54 45.67 -4.70 -43.32
CA SER A 54 46.59 -3.58 -43.17
C SER A 54 46.20 -2.72 -41.97
N VAL A 55 47.11 -2.54 -41.02
CA VAL A 55 46.95 -1.75 -39.80
C VAL A 55 47.96 -0.61 -39.79
N ASP A 56 47.46 0.60 -39.56
CA ASP A 56 48.27 1.80 -39.34
C ASP A 56 48.38 2.05 -37.84
N ILE A 57 49.60 2.20 -37.31
CA ILE A 57 49.88 2.44 -35.88
C ILE A 57 50.48 3.84 -35.73
N THR A 58 49.92 4.69 -34.88
CA THR A 58 50.39 6.07 -34.62
C THR A 58 50.84 6.22 -33.17
N ILE A 59 52.08 6.68 -32.98
CA ILE A 59 52.68 6.95 -31.67
C ILE A 59 52.78 8.46 -31.48
N THR A 60 52.24 8.98 -30.38
CA THR A 60 52.43 10.37 -29.96
C THR A 60 53.48 10.42 -28.86
N ILE A 61 54.55 11.18 -29.07
CA ILE A 61 55.62 11.44 -28.09
C ILE A 61 55.54 12.89 -27.66
N LYS A 62 55.56 13.17 -26.36
CA LYS A 62 55.44 14.52 -25.79
C LYS A 62 56.63 14.85 -24.92
N ASN A 63 57.09 16.10 -24.95
CA ASN A 63 57.95 16.64 -23.91
C ASN A 63 57.08 17.36 -22.88
N GLN A 64 56.73 16.71 -21.77
CA GLN A 64 55.95 17.31 -20.68
C GLN A 64 56.83 18.16 -19.73
N GLY A 65 58.15 18.17 -19.96
CA GLY A 65 59.13 18.88 -19.17
C GLY A 65 59.14 20.40 -19.38
N SER A 66 59.99 21.08 -18.61
CA SER A 66 60.08 22.55 -18.57
C SER A 66 61.15 23.14 -19.50
N ALA A 67 61.97 22.30 -20.14
CA ALA A 67 62.99 22.71 -21.11
C ALA A 67 62.89 21.89 -22.42
N ALA A 68 63.39 22.45 -23.53
CA ALA A 68 63.49 21.71 -24.79
C ALA A 68 64.56 20.61 -24.70
N THR A 69 64.40 19.51 -25.44
CA THR A 69 65.33 18.35 -25.39
C THR A 69 66.77 18.71 -25.78
N GLY A 70 66.98 19.78 -26.58
CA GLY A 70 68.30 20.31 -26.95
C GLY A 70 69.08 19.48 -27.98
N SER A 71 68.84 18.16 -28.00
CA SER A 71 69.23 17.19 -29.02
C SER A 71 68.00 16.47 -29.55
N GLY A 72 68.14 15.86 -30.73
CA GLY A 72 67.15 14.93 -31.26
C GLY A 72 67.36 13.51 -30.74
N PHE A 73 66.27 12.77 -30.62
CA PHE A 73 66.16 11.45 -29.99
C PHE A 73 65.50 10.45 -30.95
N TYR A 74 65.58 9.16 -30.59
CA TYR A 74 64.94 8.07 -31.32
C TYR A 74 63.71 7.55 -30.58
N THR A 75 62.68 7.16 -31.34
CA THR A 75 61.55 6.39 -30.80
C THR A 75 61.46 5.06 -31.54
N TYR A 76 61.37 3.97 -30.78
CA TYR A 76 61.33 2.60 -31.26
C TYR A 76 59.93 2.02 -31.07
N LEU A 77 59.44 1.32 -32.09
CA LEU A 77 58.21 0.55 -32.11
C LEU A 77 58.56 -0.94 -32.07
N TYR A 78 57.93 -1.68 -31.18
CA TYR A 78 57.99 -3.13 -31.09
C TYR A 78 56.59 -3.69 -31.26
N ILE A 79 56.45 -4.70 -32.10
CA ILE A 79 55.22 -5.49 -32.27
C ILE A 79 55.61 -6.94 -32.04
N ASP A 80 54.93 -7.57 -31.07
CA ASP A 80 55.23 -8.90 -30.53
C ASP A 80 56.73 -9.11 -30.20
N PRO A 81 57.34 -8.24 -29.37
CA PRO A 81 58.75 -8.39 -29.02
C PRO A 81 59.01 -9.74 -28.30
N SER A 82 60.19 -10.31 -28.51
CA SER A 82 60.59 -11.57 -27.88
C SER A 82 60.73 -11.51 -26.35
N GLU A 83 60.69 -10.30 -25.78
CA GLU A 83 60.78 -10.00 -24.35
C GLU A 83 59.84 -8.82 -24.05
N GLU A 84 59.00 -8.96 -23.02
CA GLU A 84 58.04 -7.95 -22.60
C GLU A 84 58.22 -7.61 -21.12
N PRO A 85 58.52 -6.34 -20.74
CA PRO A 85 58.81 -5.20 -21.62
C PRO A 85 60.12 -5.38 -22.43
N PRO A 86 60.24 -4.77 -23.62
CA PRO A 86 61.46 -4.83 -24.41
C PRO A 86 62.64 -4.19 -23.67
N GLY A 87 63.81 -4.84 -23.69
CA GLY A 87 65.08 -4.40 -23.11
C GLY A 87 66.05 -3.78 -24.14
N GLU A 88 67.28 -3.53 -23.72
CA GLU A 88 68.32 -2.91 -24.58
C GLU A 88 68.63 -3.75 -25.83
N ASP A 89 68.73 -5.08 -25.69
CA ASP A 89 69.05 -6.01 -26.78
C ASP A 89 67.83 -6.50 -27.57
N THR A 90 66.59 -6.21 -27.13
CA THR A 90 65.37 -6.60 -27.84
C THR A 90 65.28 -5.87 -29.18
N SER A 91 65.08 -6.64 -30.26
CA SER A 91 65.02 -6.13 -31.63
C SER A 91 63.72 -5.37 -31.89
N ASP A 92 63.82 -4.17 -32.44
CA ASP A 92 62.69 -3.33 -32.81
C ASP A 92 62.05 -3.73 -34.15
N THR A 93 60.76 -3.43 -34.30
CA THR A 93 60.01 -3.58 -35.55
C THR A 93 60.28 -2.39 -36.49
N SER A 94 60.38 -1.19 -35.92
CA SER A 94 60.74 0.02 -36.63
C SER A 94 61.23 1.11 -35.66
N TYR A 95 61.88 2.14 -36.18
CA TYR A 95 62.25 3.33 -35.41
C TYR A 95 62.15 4.60 -36.24
N THR A 96 61.96 5.73 -35.56
CA THR A 96 62.02 7.07 -36.13
C THR A 96 63.01 7.95 -35.37
N TYR A 97 63.44 9.06 -35.99
CA TYR A 97 64.29 10.08 -35.38
C TYR A 97 63.60 11.43 -35.44
N TYR A 98 63.55 12.13 -34.32
CA TYR A 98 63.02 13.49 -34.24
C TYR A 98 64.10 14.46 -33.77
N PHE A 99 64.13 15.68 -34.34
CA PHE A 99 65.23 16.64 -34.11
C PHE A 99 65.20 17.32 -32.72
N GLY A 100 64.14 17.12 -31.94
CA GLY A 100 64.00 17.59 -30.56
C GLY A 100 62.70 18.36 -30.31
N LEU A 101 62.10 18.20 -29.14
CA LEU A 101 60.81 18.80 -28.75
C LEU A 101 61.00 19.97 -27.79
N GLY A 102 60.26 21.07 -27.99
CA GLY A 102 60.10 22.15 -27.02
C GLY A 102 59.24 21.76 -25.81
N PRO A 103 59.22 22.57 -24.73
CA PRO A 103 58.36 22.33 -23.57
C PRO A 103 56.88 22.29 -23.97
N GLY A 104 56.20 21.19 -23.64
CA GLY A 104 54.79 20.96 -23.96
C GLY A 104 54.50 20.61 -25.43
N GLU A 105 55.52 20.46 -26.29
CA GLU A 105 55.31 20.02 -27.68
C GLU A 105 55.16 18.49 -27.76
N SER A 106 54.32 18.02 -28.69
CA SER A 106 54.18 16.61 -29.07
C SER A 106 54.56 16.39 -30.54
N TYR A 107 55.11 15.22 -30.85
CA TYR A 107 55.38 14.73 -32.20
C TYR A 107 54.63 13.41 -32.43
N GLN A 108 53.97 13.30 -33.59
CA GLN A 108 53.25 12.08 -34.00
C GLN A 108 54.01 11.36 -35.11
N TRP A 109 54.21 10.06 -34.92
CA TRP A 109 54.80 9.16 -35.92
C TRP A 109 53.83 8.04 -36.26
N ALA A 110 53.40 7.98 -37.52
CA ALA A 110 52.59 6.88 -38.05
C ALA A 110 53.46 5.85 -38.78
N TYR A 111 53.37 4.60 -38.34
CA TYR A 111 53.88 3.41 -39.01
C TYR A 111 52.73 2.74 -39.76
N LEU A 112 52.73 2.87 -41.09
CA LEU A 112 51.58 2.52 -41.93
C LEU A 112 51.69 1.11 -42.51
N GLY A 113 50.57 0.41 -42.55
CA GLY A 113 50.38 -0.84 -43.29
C GLY A 113 51.09 -2.08 -42.73
N TYR A 114 51.19 -2.22 -41.41
CA TYR A 114 51.59 -3.47 -40.80
C TYR A 114 50.50 -4.53 -40.98
N THR A 115 50.88 -5.80 -41.17
CA THR A 115 49.92 -6.91 -41.31
C THR A 115 50.24 -8.03 -40.33
N PHE A 116 49.32 -8.26 -39.41
CA PHE A 116 49.37 -9.39 -38.47
C PHE A 116 49.00 -10.69 -39.18
N ASN A 117 49.75 -11.77 -38.90
CA ASN A 117 49.67 -13.04 -39.67
C ASN A 117 49.07 -14.22 -38.90
N ILE A 118 48.65 -13.99 -37.66
CA ILE A 118 47.97 -14.96 -36.79
C ILE A 118 46.77 -14.26 -36.13
N THR A 119 45.78 -15.04 -35.69
CA THR A 119 44.69 -14.55 -34.84
C THR A 119 45.17 -14.45 -33.40
N GLY A 120 44.73 -13.42 -32.67
CA GLY A 120 44.97 -13.29 -31.24
C GLY A 120 45.23 -11.85 -30.79
N PHE A 121 45.60 -11.70 -29.53
CA PHE A 121 46.08 -10.45 -28.96
C PHE A 121 47.57 -10.25 -29.27
N HIS A 122 47.91 -9.09 -29.82
CA HIS A 122 49.27 -8.71 -30.22
C HIS A 122 49.79 -7.55 -29.40
N SER A 123 51.03 -7.65 -28.92
CA SER A 123 51.61 -6.68 -27.99
C SER A 123 52.38 -5.59 -28.74
N VAL A 124 52.03 -4.32 -28.53
CA VAL A 124 52.62 -3.17 -29.22
C VAL A 124 53.23 -2.20 -28.22
N TRP A 125 54.56 -2.14 -28.19
CA TRP A 125 55.32 -1.25 -27.31
C TRP A 125 55.92 -0.08 -28.09
N ALA A 126 55.90 1.10 -27.48
CA ALA A 126 56.69 2.25 -27.90
C ALA A 126 57.69 2.62 -26.81
N TRP A 127 58.95 2.89 -27.20
CA TRP A 127 60.00 3.36 -26.29
C TRP A 127 60.72 4.53 -26.93
N THR A 128 60.59 5.72 -26.33
CA THR A 128 61.35 6.91 -26.73
C THR A 128 62.63 7.05 -25.90
N ASP A 129 63.62 7.67 -26.51
CA ASP A 129 65.00 7.85 -26.02
C ASP A 129 65.62 6.65 -25.25
N LYS A 130 65.45 5.44 -25.80
CA LYS A 130 65.98 4.16 -25.27
C LYS A 130 67.46 4.17 -24.84
N THR A 131 68.27 5.09 -25.35
CA THR A 131 69.70 5.21 -25.05
C THR A 131 70.06 6.43 -24.18
N ASN A 132 69.05 7.13 -23.64
CA ASN A 132 69.16 8.29 -22.76
C ASN A 132 70.10 9.37 -23.33
N LEU A 133 69.85 9.76 -24.59
CA LEU A 133 70.61 10.80 -25.32
C LEU A 133 70.17 12.21 -24.93
N VAL A 134 68.93 12.35 -24.50
CA VAL A 134 68.35 13.49 -23.78
C VAL A 134 68.51 13.16 -22.31
N ASN A 135 69.01 14.10 -21.50
CA ASN A 135 69.07 13.91 -20.05
C ASN A 135 67.79 14.47 -19.45
N GLU A 136 66.93 13.59 -18.96
CA GLU A 136 65.53 13.90 -18.68
C GLU A 136 65.31 14.25 -17.20
N THR A 137 64.08 14.59 -16.83
CA THR A 137 63.70 14.76 -15.42
C THR A 137 63.17 13.47 -14.79
N ASP A 138 62.50 12.65 -15.58
CA ASP A 138 62.16 11.26 -15.29
C ASP A 138 62.58 10.41 -16.49
N GLU A 139 63.43 9.41 -16.24
CA GLU A 139 63.93 8.49 -17.28
C GLU A 139 63.06 7.21 -17.36
N THR A 140 62.01 7.11 -16.54
CA THR A 140 61.24 5.87 -16.31
C THR A 140 59.88 5.84 -17.03
N ASN A 141 59.35 7.00 -17.43
CA ASN A 141 58.09 7.20 -18.15
C ASN A 141 58.22 7.06 -19.69
N ASN A 142 59.44 6.89 -20.19
CA ASN A 142 59.80 6.84 -21.62
C ASN A 142 59.23 5.65 -22.43
N LYS A 143 58.48 4.75 -21.82
CA LYS A 143 58.00 3.48 -22.40
C LYS A 143 56.53 3.25 -22.09
N SER A 144 55.75 2.92 -23.11
CA SER A 144 54.33 2.56 -23.00
C SER A 144 53.98 1.40 -23.94
N HIS A 145 52.83 0.76 -23.72
CA HIS A 145 52.34 -0.34 -24.54
C HIS A 145 50.82 -0.38 -24.64
N ILE A 146 50.34 -1.07 -25.67
CA ILE A 146 48.94 -1.41 -25.88
C ILE A 146 48.84 -2.78 -26.55
N THR A 147 47.66 -3.40 -26.48
CA THR A 147 47.40 -4.70 -27.08
C THR A 147 46.37 -4.56 -28.19
N ILE A 148 46.68 -5.07 -29.39
CA ILE A 148 45.78 -5.02 -30.56
C ILE A 148 45.16 -6.42 -30.77
N PRO A 149 43.82 -6.58 -30.76
CA PRO A 149 43.18 -7.82 -31.17
C PRO A 149 43.20 -7.98 -32.69
N VAL A 150 43.54 -9.16 -33.18
CA VAL A 150 43.60 -9.45 -34.62
C VAL A 150 42.77 -10.67 -34.95
N GLY A 151 41.86 -10.52 -35.92
CA GLY A 151 40.95 -11.56 -36.37
C GLY A 151 39.84 -11.90 -35.36
N PRO A 152 39.20 -13.07 -35.50
CA PRO A 152 38.16 -13.55 -34.60
C PRO A 152 38.74 -13.94 -33.23
N VAL A 153 38.99 -12.94 -32.38
CA VAL A 153 39.32 -13.11 -30.96
C VAL A 153 38.00 -12.99 -30.17
N GLY A 154 37.77 -13.93 -29.25
CA GLY A 154 36.71 -13.77 -28.26
C GLY A 154 36.98 -12.57 -27.36
N ASP A 155 35.95 -12.05 -26.72
CA ASP A 155 36.04 -10.89 -25.85
C ASP A 155 36.75 -11.21 -24.50
N ALA A 156 36.53 -10.36 -23.50
CA ALA A 156 37.15 -10.49 -22.18
C ALA A 156 36.44 -11.49 -21.24
N TYR A 157 35.26 -11.99 -21.61
CA TYR A 157 34.42 -12.90 -20.84
C TYR A 157 34.59 -14.36 -21.28
N GLU A 158 35.05 -14.58 -22.51
CA GLU A 158 35.34 -15.90 -23.07
C GLU A 158 36.43 -16.69 -22.26
N PRO A 159 36.23 -18.00 -21.99
CA PRO A 159 35.16 -18.81 -22.52
C PRO A 159 33.91 -18.78 -21.62
N ASP A 160 32.77 -18.27 -22.10
CA ASP A 160 31.49 -18.24 -21.37
C ASP A 160 30.36 -19.04 -22.05
N ASN A 161 30.73 -19.80 -23.09
CA ASN A 161 29.99 -20.81 -23.87
C ASN A 161 29.01 -21.77 -23.12
N THR A 162 28.99 -21.80 -21.79
CA THR A 162 28.04 -22.58 -20.97
C THR A 162 27.64 -21.84 -19.70
N CYS A 163 26.47 -22.12 -19.14
CA CYS A 163 26.00 -21.47 -17.91
C CYS A 163 26.94 -21.67 -16.70
N ASP A 164 27.74 -22.75 -16.66
CA ASP A 164 28.75 -22.99 -15.62
C ASP A 164 29.92 -21.98 -15.70
N GLN A 165 30.14 -21.43 -16.90
CA GLN A 165 31.16 -20.43 -17.20
C GLN A 165 30.63 -19.00 -17.09
N ALA A 166 29.34 -18.82 -16.84
CA ALA A 166 28.66 -17.53 -16.97
C ALA A 166 29.27 -16.44 -16.07
N THR A 167 29.54 -15.28 -16.66
CA THR A 167 30.13 -14.13 -15.96
C THR A 167 29.06 -13.24 -15.33
N LEU A 168 29.36 -12.59 -14.20
CA LEU A 168 28.37 -11.78 -13.49
C LEU A 168 28.14 -10.46 -14.23
N ILE A 169 26.88 -10.12 -14.53
CA ILE A 169 26.43 -8.80 -14.98
C ILE A 169 25.63 -8.12 -13.87
N LEU A 170 25.84 -6.81 -13.68
CA LEU A 170 25.12 -6.00 -12.70
C LEU A 170 23.73 -5.63 -13.23
N THR A 171 22.81 -5.35 -12.31
CA THR A 171 21.40 -5.03 -12.60
C THR A 171 21.12 -3.52 -12.62
N ASP A 172 22.17 -2.70 -12.73
CA ASP A 172 22.16 -1.24 -12.70
C ASP A 172 22.08 -0.59 -14.10
N GLY A 173 21.96 -1.41 -15.15
CA GLY A 173 22.00 -0.98 -16.55
C GLY A 173 23.41 -0.81 -17.12
N THR A 174 24.47 -1.15 -16.38
CA THR A 174 25.82 -1.18 -16.96
C THR A 174 25.91 -2.17 -18.12
N VAL A 175 26.59 -1.74 -19.18
CA VAL A 175 26.77 -2.54 -20.40
C VAL A 175 28.04 -3.36 -20.33
N GLN A 176 27.91 -4.67 -20.54
CA GLN A 176 29.02 -5.54 -20.88
C GLN A 176 29.12 -5.65 -22.39
N ARG A 177 30.31 -5.44 -22.94
CA ARG A 177 30.56 -5.56 -24.38
C ARG A 177 31.09 -6.95 -24.70
N HIS A 178 30.28 -7.71 -25.42
CA HIS A 178 30.51 -9.11 -25.79
C HIS A 178 30.66 -9.26 -27.32
N ASN A 179 31.12 -10.42 -27.78
CA ASN A 179 31.02 -10.87 -29.17
C ASN A 179 30.81 -12.38 -29.29
N LEU A 180 29.83 -12.77 -30.11
CA LEU A 180 29.52 -14.18 -30.38
C LEU A 180 30.62 -14.80 -31.27
N ASN A 181 31.75 -15.21 -30.72
CA ASN A 181 32.95 -15.64 -31.45
C ASN A 181 33.71 -16.82 -30.79
N PRO A 182 33.73 -18.02 -31.41
CA PRO A 182 33.65 -18.26 -32.86
C PRO A 182 32.21 -18.39 -33.43
N GLU A 183 32.10 -18.52 -34.76
CA GLU A 183 30.81 -18.74 -35.45
C GLU A 183 30.06 -19.96 -34.88
N GLY A 184 28.93 -19.71 -34.19
CA GLY A 184 28.17 -20.71 -33.44
C GLY A 184 28.22 -20.55 -31.92
N ASP A 185 28.83 -19.46 -31.42
CA ASP A 185 28.93 -19.13 -29.99
C ASP A 185 27.59 -18.95 -29.30
N VAL A 186 27.64 -19.17 -27.98
CA VAL A 186 26.51 -19.07 -27.05
C VAL A 186 27.02 -18.53 -25.72
N ASP A 187 27.12 -17.22 -25.63
CA ASP A 187 27.64 -16.51 -24.47
C ASP A 187 26.64 -16.64 -23.31
N TRP A 188 27.13 -16.69 -22.07
CA TRP A 188 26.28 -16.72 -20.89
C TRP A 188 26.71 -15.67 -19.88
N VAL A 189 25.78 -14.79 -19.54
CA VAL A 189 25.91 -13.93 -18.35
C VAL A 189 24.95 -14.40 -17.26
N LYS A 190 25.27 -14.11 -16.02
CA LYS A 190 24.40 -14.36 -14.87
C LYS A 190 24.22 -13.09 -14.06
N PHE A 191 23.09 -12.95 -13.40
CA PHE A 191 22.83 -11.87 -12.46
C PHE A 191 22.01 -12.40 -11.30
N GLU A 192 22.11 -11.72 -10.16
CA GLU A 192 21.24 -12.01 -9.03
C GLU A 192 19.92 -11.26 -9.24
N ALA A 193 18.82 -12.01 -9.35
CA ALA A 193 17.48 -11.46 -9.49
C ALA A 193 16.70 -11.69 -8.19
N ILE A 194 15.76 -10.80 -7.87
CA ILE A 194 15.13 -10.75 -6.55
C ILE A 194 13.61 -10.72 -6.65
N ALA A 195 12.96 -11.59 -5.87
CA ALA A 195 11.52 -11.79 -5.89
C ALA A 195 10.74 -10.47 -5.84
N GLY A 196 9.84 -10.26 -6.80
CA GLY A 196 9.03 -9.05 -6.94
C GLY A 196 9.69 -7.92 -7.73
N VAL A 197 11.00 -7.95 -7.98
CA VAL A 197 11.71 -6.91 -8.77
C VAL A 197 11.55 -7.17 -10.26
N GLN A 198 11.23 -6.12 -11.02
CA GLN A 198 11.18 -6.14 -12.48
C GLN A 198 12.54 -5.78 -13.07
N TYR A 199 13.07 -6.62 -13.96
CA TYR A 199 14.31 -6.42 -14.70
C TYR A 199 14.04 -6.28 -16.20
N VAL A 200 14.76 -5.35 -16.84
CA VAL A 200 14.90 -5.21 -18.28
C VAL A 200 16.28 -5.74 -18.66
N ILE A 201 16.34 -6.83 -19.43
CA ILE A 201 17.58 -7.37 -19.98
C ILE A 201 17.59 -7.00 -21.46
N GLU A 202 18.61 -6.31 -21.95
CA GLU A 202 18.63 -5.80 -23.33
C GLU A 202 20.01 -5.92 -23.98
N ALA A 203 20.04 -6.39 -25.22
CA ALA A 203 21.21 -6.37 -26.09
C ALA A 203 21.13 -5.16 -27.02
N VAL A 204 21.93 -4.13 -26.73
CA VAL A 204 22.05 -2.88 -27.49
C VAL A 204 23.37 -2.84 -28.28
N ASN A 205 23.55 -1.82 -29.13
CA ASN A 205 24.75 -1.62 -29.97
C ASN A 205 25.17 -2.87 -30.79
N VAL A 206 24.19 -3.71 -31.13
CA VAL A 206 24.36 -4.95 -31.88
C VAL A 206 24.99 -4.65 -33.25
N GLY A 207 26.09 -5.34 -33.54
CA GLY A 207 26.85 -5.19 -34.77
C GLY A 207 26.05 -5.62 -36.01
N ALA A 208 26.44 -5.12 -37.19
CA ALA A 208 25.63 -5.26 -38.40
C ALA A 208 25.45 -6.71 -38.89
N ASP A 209 26.26 -7.64 -38.40
CA ASP A 209 26.18 -9.06 -38.71
C ASP A 209 25.53 -9.90 -37.58
N ALA A 210 25.13 -9.29 -36.45
CA ALA A 210 24.48 -9.97 -35.32
C ALA A 210 22.95 -9.79 -35.28
N ASP A 211 22.23 -10.89 -35.06
CA ASP A 211 20.80 -10.99 -34.77
C ASP A 211 20.66 -11.78 -33.45
N VAL A 212 20.85 -11.08 -32.34
CA VAL A 212 20.95 -11.63 -30.98
C VAL A 212 19.60 -12.14 -30.46
N ILE A 213 19.61 -13.24 -29.71
CA ILE A 213 18.49 -13.78 -28.94
C ILE A 213 18.91 -13.96 -27.49
N LEU A 214 18.05 -13.51 -26.57
CA LEU A 214 18.17 -13.72 -25.13
C LEU A 214 17.21 -14.82 -24.66
N GLU A 215 17.70 -15.77 -23.86
CA GLU A 215 16.92 -16.77 -23.12
C GLU A 215 17.27 -16.69 -21.63
N LEU A 216 16.29 -16.55 -20.72
CA LEU A 216 16.55 -16.57 -19.27
C LEU A 216 16.30 -17.95 -18.67
N HIS A 217 17.24 -18.40 -17.84
CA HIS A 217 17.18 -19.65 -17.09
C HIS A 217 17.29 -19.37 -15.59
N ASN A 218 16.44 -20.04 -14.80
CA ASN A 218 16.39 -19.95 -13.33
C ASN A 218 17.33 -20.94 -12.61
N ALA A 219 18.15 -21.67 -13.37
CA ALA A 219 19.13 -22.63 -12.87
C ALA A 219 20.15 -22.93 -13.97
N CYS A 220 21.31 -23.46 -13.58
CA CYS A 220 22.31 -23.99 -14.50
C CYS A 220 22.48 -25.52 -14.35
N PRO A 221 22.22 -26.34 -15.38
CA PRO A 221 21.41 -26.07 -16.58
C PRO A 221 19.90 -26.28 -16.30
N GLY A 222 19.12 -25.20 -16.36
CA GLY A 222 17.66 -25.22 -16.28
C GLY A 222 16.99 -25.24 -17.66
N GLN A 223 15.69 -25.60 -17.71
CA GLN A 223 14.87 -25.25 -18.87
C GLN A 223 14.72 -23.72 -18.96
N PRO A 224 14.66 -23.12 -20.16
CA PRO A 224 14.43 -21.69 -20.29
C PRO A 224 13.08 -21.35 -19.66
N SER A 225 13.06 -20.31 -18.82
CA SER A 225 11.84 -19.81 -18.19
C SER A 225 11.04 -18.96 -19.18
N PHE A 226 11.74 -18.17 -20.00
CA PHE A 226 11.19 -17.35 -21.12
C PHE A 226 12.37 -16.83 -21.97
N GLY A 227 12.13 -16.45 -23.22
CA GLY A 227 13.17 -15.98 -24.14
C GLY A 227 12.74 -15.94 -25.61
N GLY A 228 13.52 -15.25 -26.46
CA GLY A 228 13.29 -15.19 -27.91
C GLY A 228 13.52 -13.84 -28.61
N THR A 229 13.94 -12.81 -27.88
CA THR A 229 14.04 -11.41 -28.34
C THR A 229 15.38 -10.77 -27.94
N GLN A 230 15.68 -9.58 -28.48
CA GLN A 230 16.85 -8.76 -28.09
C GLN A 230 16.63 -7.98 -26.79
N ARG A 231 15.40 -7.98 -26.26
CA ARG A 231 14.98 -7.32 -25.02
C ARG A 231 13.98 -8.21 -24.28
N LEU A 232 14.21 -8.44 -22.99
CA LEU A 232 13.30 -9.12 -22.08
C LEU A 232 12.89 -8.14 -20.99
N VAL A 233 11.62 -8.12 -20.61
CA VAL A 233 11.12 -7.45 -19.40
C VAL A 233 10.46 -8.52 -18.55
N TRP A 234 10.82 -8.62 -17.28
CA TRP A 234 10.44 -9.74 -16.45
C TRP A 234 10.48 -9.40 -14.96
N ARG A 235 9.45 -9.79 -14.20
CA ARG A 235 9.43 -9.70 -12.74
C ARG A 235 9.85 -11.02 -12.11
N ALA A 236 10.90 -11.01 -11.29
CA ALA A 236 11.44 -12.23 -10.72
C ALA A 236 10.46 -12.88 -9.73
N PRO A 237 10.13 -14.18 -9.87
CA PRO A 237 9.17 -14.86 -8.98
C PRO A 237 9.82 -15.36 -7.68
N VAL A 238 11.14 -15.59 -7.68
CA VAL A 238 11.94 -15.99 -6.52
C VAL A 238 13.30 -15.30 -6.62
N SER A 239 13.96 -15.08 -5.48
CA SER A 239 15.32 -14.54 -5.45
C SER A 239 16.36 -15.62 -5.73
N GLY A 240 17.43 -15.27 -6.45
CA GLY A 240 18.61 -16.10 -6.69
C GLY A 240 19.33 -15.78 -7.99
N THR A 241 20.35 -16.58 -8.32
CA THR A 241 21.12 -16.43 -9.57
C THR A 241 20.29 -16.86 -10.79
N TYR A 242 20.05 -15.93 -11.71
CA TYR A 242 19.50 -16.20 -13.02
C TYR A 242 20.58 -16.09 -14.10
N TYR A 243 20.41 -16.83 -15.18
CA TYR A 243 21.38 -16.94 -16.25
C TYR A 243 20.73 -16.48 -17.55
N VAL A 244 21.27 -15.44 -18.17
CA VAL A 244 20.93 -15.03 -19.53
C VAL A 244 21.86 -15.78 -20.47
N LYS A 245 21.28 -16.65 -21.29
CA LYS A 245 21.95 -17.20 -22.46
C LYS A 245 21.76 -16.23 -23.61
N VAL A 246 22.86 -15.82 -24.21
CA VAL A 246 22.90 -15.02 -25.43
C VAL A 246 23.32 -15.92 -26.58
N GLN A 247 22.67 -15.81 -27.72
CA GLN A 247 23.02 -16.60 -28.91
C GLN A 247 22.65 -15.87 -30.18
N HIS A 248 23.33 -16.20 -31.29
CA HIS A 248 22.89 -15.74 -32.60
C HIS A 248 21.70 -16.56 -33.11
N LYS A 249 20.68 -15.90 -33.66
CA LYS A 249 19.48 -16.53 -34.25
C LYS A 249 19.78 -17.49 -35.41
N ASN A 250 20.78 -17.16 -36.21
CA ASN A 250 21.28 -18.01 -37.29
C ASN A 250 22.56 -18.70 -36.84
N THR A 251 22.76 -19.97 -37.18
CA THR A 251 24.03 -20.70 -36.88
C THR A 251 25.21 -20.30 -37.76
N SER A 252 25.12 -19.18 -38.48
CA SER A 252 26.16 -18.65 -39.36
C SER A 252 25.95 -17.16 -39.55
N TYR A 253 27.02 -16.38 -39.43
CA TYR A 253 26.99 -14.91 -39.37
C TYR A 253 28.37 -14.30 -39.65
N GLY A 254 28.39 -13.00 -39.92
CA GLY A 254 29.60 -12.25 -40.28
C GLY A 254 30.41 -11.74 -39.07
N PRO A 255 31.60 -11.15 -39.31
CA PRO A 255 32.53 -10.76 -38.26
C PRO A 255 32.10 -9.51 -37.44
N GLN A 256 31.03 -8.79 -37.83
CA GLN A 256 30.48 -7.69 -37.03
C GLN A 256 29.44 -8.21 -36.03
N ASN A 257 29.85 -9.13 -35.18
CA ASN A 257 29.02 -9.91 -34.25
C ASN A 257 29.01 -9.40 -32.79
N THR A 258 29.62 -8.24 -32.52
CA THR A 258 29.66 -7.61 -31.19
C THR A 258 28.28 -7.15 -30.74
N TYR A 259 27.99 -7.20 -29.45
CA TYR A 259 26.81 -6.57 -28.85
C TYR A 259 27.14 -6.07 -27.44
N ASP A 260 26.36 -5.12 -26.93
CA ASP A 260 26.46 -4.64 -25.56
C ASP A 260 25.22 -5.15 -24.81
N ILE A 261 25.36 -6.07 -23.85
CA ILE A 261 24.27 -6.54 -23.01
C ILE A 261 24.22 -5.74 -21.71
N SER A 262 23.01 -5.39 -21.27
CA SER A 262 22.75 -4.81 -19.95
C SER A 262 21.60 -5.52 -19.25
N VAL A 263 21.60 -5.47 -17.92
CA VAL A 263 20.44 -5.81 -17.08
C VAL A 263 20.13 -4.57 -16.25
N MET A 264 18.88 -4.13 -16.23
CA MET A 264 18.44 -2.93 -15.52
C MET A 264 17.16 -3.24 -14.72
N ALA A 265 17.23 -3.20 -13.40
CA ALA A 265 16.05 -3.23 -12.57
C ALA A 265 15.21 -1.94 -12.76
N GLN A 266 13.88 -2.06 -12.81
CA GLN A 266 12.93 -0.97 -13.09
C GLN A 266 12.15 -0.53 -11.86
N ASP A 267 11.59 -1.52 -11.14
CA ASP A 267 10.76 -1.31 -9.95
C ASP A 267 11.44 -1.91 -8.70
N ASP A 268 12.77 -1.96 -8.69
CA ASP A 268 13.49 -2.39 -7.49
C ASP A 268 13.25 -1.34 -6.41
N PRO A 269 12.79 -1.68 -5.20
CA PRO A 269 12.82 -0.74 -4.08
C PRO A 269 14.24 -0.24 -3.78
N CYS A 270 15.27 -0.93 -4.30
CA CYS A 270 16.67 -0.51 -4.26
C CYS A 270 17.09 0.44 -5.41
N THR A 271 16.23 0.74 -6.38
CA THR A 271 16.59 1.57 -7.54
C THR A 271 16.97 2.99 -7.11
N GLY A 272 18.20 3.40 -7.38
CA GLY A 272 18.73 4.70 -6.95
C GLY A 272 19.46 4.68 -5.60
N TYR A 273 19.54 3.51 -4.95
CA TYR A 273 20.35 3.25 -3.76
C TYR A 273 21.57 2.38 -4.14
N TYR A 274 22.52 2.22 -3.21
CA TYR A 274 23.84 1.62 -3.48
C TYR A 274 23.87 0.08 -3.45
N GLU A 275 23.09 -0.55 -4.31
CA GLU A 275 22.78 -1.99 -4.25
C GLU A 275 23.24 -2.77 -5.51
N PRO A 276 23.71 -4.04 -5.41
CA PRO A 276 23.81 -4.88 -4.21
C PRO A 276 25.11 -4.72 -3.42
N ASN A 277 25.05 -4.08 -2.26
CA ASN A 277 26.17 -3.98 -1.30
C ASN A 277 26.01 -4.91 -0.09
N ASN A 278 25.09 -5.88 -0.18
CA ASN A 278 24.84 -6.98 0.76
C ASN A 278 26.03 -7.88 1.20
N THR A 279 27.26 -7.58 0.77
CA THR A 279 28.47 -8.24 1.29
C THR A 279 29.64 -7.27 1.37
N CYS A 280 30.57 -7.50 2.29
CA CYS A 280 31.81 -6.72 2.37
C CYS A 280 32.65 -6.76 1.07
N GLN A 281 32.50 -7.82 0.26
CA GLN A 281 33.14 -7.93 -1.05
C GLN A 281 32.51 -7.02 -2.11
N THR A 282 31.25 -6.63 -1.94
CA THR A 282 30.51 -5.69 -2.79
C THR A 282 30.35 -4.30 -2.16
N ALA A 283 31.16 -4.00 -1.13
CA ALA A 283 31.08 -2.74 -0.40
C ALA A 283 31.36 -1.51 -1.28
N VAL A 284 30.48 -0.51 -1.19
CA VAL A 284 30.53 0.72 -1.99
C VAL A 284 31.53 1.70 -1.41
N ASP A 285 32.42 2.30 -2.22
CA ASP A 285 33.33 3.34 -1.74
C ASP A 285 32.58 4.64 -1.41
N ILE A 286 32.77 5.18 -0.20
CA ILE A 286 32.34 6.53 0.22
C ILE A 286 33.56 7.39 0.56
N PRO A 287 33.69 8.62 0.03
CA PRO A 287 34.75 9.52 0.43
C PRO A 287 34.47 10.06 1.85
N PRO A 288 35.43 10.00 2.78
CA PRO A 288 35.24 10.53 4.12
C PRO A 288 35.48 12.05 4.12
N ASP A 289 34.54 12.80 3.54
CA ASP A 289 34.58 14.26 3.42
C ASP A 289 33.25 14.97 3.75
N GLY A 290 32.22 14.22 4.15
CA GLY A 290 30.86 14.71 4.40
C GLY A 290 29.88 14.44 3.26
N THR A 291 30.32 13.81 2.17
CA THR A 291 29.44 13.27 1.13
C THR A 291 28.39 12.35 1.76
N ILE A 292 27.13 12.60 1.39
CA ILE A 292 25.99 11.77 1.75
C ILE A 292 25.78 10.74 0.64
N GLN A 293 25.69 9.47 1.02
CA GLN A 293 25.14 8.38 0.21
C GLN A 293 23.71 8.11 0.67
N HIS A 294 22.81 7.91 -0.28
CA HIS A 294 21.43 7.52 -0.02
C HIS A 294 21.34 5.99 -0.09
N HIS A 295 20.77 5.37 0.93
CA HIS A 295 20.65 3.91 1.11
C HIS A 295 19.21 3.50 1.45
N SER A 296 18.95 2.20 1.40
CA SER A 296 17.63 1.66 1.72
C SER A 296 17.74 0.19 2.09
N PHE A 297 17.08 -0.20 3.18
CA PHE A 297 16.73 -1.59 3.44
C PHE A 297 15.53 -1.94 2.56
N CYS A 298 15.75 -1.96 1.26
CA CYS A 298 14.74 -2.14 0.25
C CYS A 298 14.15 -3.56 0.23
N ARG A 299 14.80 -4.55 0.87
CA ARG A 299 14.45 -5.97 0.90
C ARG A 299 14.57 -6.59 2.30
N THR A 300 13.89 -7.72 2.50
CA THR A 300 13.93 -8.47 3.78
C THR A 300 15.35 -8.89 4.13
N GLY A 301 15.87 -8.39 5.26
CA GLY A 301 17.21 -8.71 5.74
C GLY A 301 18.34 -8.10 4.92
N ASP A 302 18.11 -6.95 4.26
CA ASP A 302 19.17 -6.18 3.61
C ASP A 302 20.34 -5.88 4.56
N GLU A 303 21.55 -6.08 4.06
CA GLU A 303 22.78 -5.54 4.63
C GLU A 303 23.40 -4.54 3.65
N ASP A 304 23.87 -3.42 4.16
CA ASP A 304 24.44 -2.33 3.36
C ASP A 304 25.94 -2.21 3.69
N TRP A 305 26.83 -2.77 2.87
CA TRP A 305 28.29 -2.64 3.10
C TRP A 305 28.89 -1.43 2.37
N VAL A 306 29.72 -0.67 3.08
CA VAL A 306 30.32 0.58 2.58
C VAL A 306 31.79 0.65 2.98
N LYS A 307 32.68 0.97 2.05
CA LYS A 307 34.14 1.04 2.22
C LYS A 307 34.62 2.49 2.22
N PHE A 308 35.64 2.79 3.02
CA PHE A 308 36.35 4.07 2.92
C PHE A 308 37.83 3.93 3.24
N GLU A 309 38.66 4.82 2.69
CA GLU A 309 40.09 4.90 3.01
C GLU A 309 40.29 5.80 4.24
N GLY A 310 40.64 5.20 5.37
CA GLY A 310 40.95 5.90 6.60
C GLY A 310 42.42 6.35 6.65
N VAL A 311 42.66 7.56 7.16
CA VAL A 311 44.00 8.10 7.43
C VAL A 311 44.31 8.03 8.93
N ALA A 312 45.42 7.39 9.29
CA ALA A 312 45.82 7.14 10.68
C ALA A 312 45.83 8.42 11.54
N GLY A 313 45.20 8.34 12.70
CA GLY A 313 45.05 9.46 13.64
C GLY A 313 43.88 10.42 13.35
N THR A 314 43.17 10.26 12.23
CA THR A 314 41.96 11.04 11.94
C THR A 314 40.77 10.48 12.72
N ARG A 315 39.99 11.35 13.39
CA ARG A 315 38.68 10.98 13.93
C ARG A 315 37.60 11.21 12.89
N TYR A 316 36.93 10.13 12.49
CA TYR A 316 35.79 10.15 11.59
C TYR A 316 34.49 9.99 12.39
N VAL A 317 33.47 10.76 12.01
CA VAL A 317 32.07 10.46 12.30
C VAL A 317 31.52 9.68 11.13
N ILE A 318 30.87 8.56 11.42
CA ILE A 318 30.11 7.72 10.51
C ILE A 318 28.68 7.71 11.07
N GLU A 319 27.68 8.12 10.30
CA GLU A 319 26.30 8.17 10.82
C GLU A 319 25.25 7.92 9.75
N ALA A 320 24.21 7.20 10.16
CA ALA A 320 22.94 7.10 9.47
C ALA A 320 22.02 8.25 9.89
N LEU A 321 21.38 8.88 8.92
CA LEU A 321 20.53 10.05 9.05
C LEU A 321 19.22 9.83 8.29
N ASN A 322 18.22 10.67 8.55
CA ASN A 322 16.93 10.65 7.83
C ASN A 322 16.29 9.25 7.67
N PRO A 323 16.24 8.39 8.72
CA PRO A 323 15.58 7.10 8.61
C PRO A 323 14.10 7.29 8.27
N GLY A 324 13.63 6.52 7.29
CA GLY A 324 12.20 6.44 6.97
C GLY A 324 11.38 5.79 8.09
N PRO A 325 10.04 5.81 7.98
CA PRO A 325 9.13 5.31 9.03
C PRO A 325 9.33 3.82 9.39
N ASP A 326 9.96 3.04 8.52
CA ASP A 326 10.18 1.59 8.68
C ASP A 326 11.69 1.23 8.82
N ALA A 327 12.56 2.20 9.15
CA ALA A 327 14.02 2.02 9.27
C ALA A 327 14.56 2.20 10.71
N ASP A 328 15.13 1.14 11.29
CA ASP A 328 15.92 1.16 12.54
C ASP A 328 17.37 0.70 12.24
N VAL A 329 18.18 1.66 11.76
CA VAL A 329 19.52 1.41 11.21
C VAL A 329 20.55 1.05 12.28
N VAL A 330 21.22 -0.09 12.12
CA VAL A 330 22.38 -0.50 12.93
C VAL A 330 23.63 -0.56 12.06
N LEU A 331 24.68 0.20 12.39
CA LEU A 331 25.99 0.14 11.73
C LEU A 331 26.98 -0.72 12.53
N GLU A 332 27.92 -1.38 11.85
CA GLU A 332 29.10 -2.08 12.41
C GLU A 332 30.37 -1.67 11.63
N LEU A 333 31.51 -1.45 12.30
CA LEU A 333 32.78 -1.08 11.63
C LEU A 333 33.87 -2.17 11.73
N HIS A 334 34.43 -2.55 10.58
CA HIS A 334 35.39 -3.65 10.39
C HIS A 334 36.70 -3.17 9.74
N ASN A 335 37.82 -3.80 10.08
CA ASN A 335 39.10 -3.63 9.36
C ASN A 335 39.23 -4.51 8.11
N SER A 336 38.36 -5.51 7.93
CA SER A 336 38.43 -6.49 6.85
C SER A 336 37.19 -7.37 6.81
N CYS A 337 36.85 -7.88 5.62
CA CYS A 337 35.67 -8.70 5.35
C CYS A 337 35.60 -10.08 6.03
N SER A 338 36.55 -10.41 6.90
CA SER A 338 36.57 -11.68 7.64
C SER A 338 36.87 -11.49 9.13
N ALA A 339 36.91 -10.24 9.60
CA ALA A 339 36.95 -9.93 11.02
C ALA A 339 35.53 -9.71 11.58
N PRO A 340 35.25 -10.15 12.81
CA PRO A 340 34.08 -9.66 13.55
C PRO A 340 34.16 -8.13 13.69
N PRO A 341 33.03 -7.44 13.96
CA PRO A 341 33.01 -5.99 14.14
C PRO A 341 34.10 -5.57 15.13
N ALA A 342 35.02 -4.74 14.65
CA ALA A 342 36.27 -4.44 15.35
C ALA A 342 36.21 -3.10 16.08
N PHE A 343 35.31 -2.20 15.67
CA PHE A 343 35.35 -0.79 16.06
C PHE A 343 33.96 -0.15 16.26
N GLY A 344 33.14 -0.72 17.13
CA GLY A 344 31.86 -0.13 17.55
C GLY A 344 30.66 -0.51 16.68
N THR A 345 29.47 -0.29 17.23
CA THR A 345 28.18 -0.68 16.66
C THR A 345 27.07 0.30 17.06
N GLY A 346 26.16 0.67 16.15
CA GLY A 346 25.01 1.55 16.41
C GLY A 346 24.69 2.46 15.20
N ALA A 347 23.63 3.27 15.27
CA ALA A 347 23.24 4.17 14.17
C ALA A 347 24.29 5.27 13.85
N ARG A 348 25.22 5.53 14.78
CA ARG A 348 26.34 6.46 14.64
C ARG A 348 27.58 5.85 15.31
N ILE A 349 28.69 5.83 14.58
CA ILE A 349 30.00 5.35 15.04
C ILE A 349 30.97 6.53 14.94
N VAL A 350 31.67 6.86 16.03
CA VAL A 350 32.76 7.84 15.98
C VAL A 350 34.07 7.19 16.38
N TRP A 351 35.06 7.28 15.48
CA TRP A 351 36.19 6.37 15.50
C TRP A 351 37.48 7.07 15.06
N THR A 352 38.57 6.78 15.77
CA THR A 352 39.91 7.27 15.40
C THR A 352 40.64 6.18 14.62
N CYS A 353 41.00 6.50 13.38
CA CYS A 353 41.64 5.55 12.48
C CYS A 353 43.00 5.08 13.03
N PRO A 354 43.22 3.77 13.27
CA PRO A 354 44.44 3.26 13.92
C PRO A 354 45.63 3.07 12.95
N ALA A 355 45.37 2.93 11.65
CA ALA A 355 46.37 2.75 10.61
C ALA A 355 45.79 3.14 9.23
N ASP A 356 46.62 3.65 8.32
CA ASP A 356 46.20 3.98 6.96
C ASP A 356 45.65 2.74 6.22
N GLY A 357 44.53 2.90 5.51
CA GLY A 357 43.99 1.89 4.60
C GLY A 357 42.47 1.77 4.62
N ALA A 358 41.96 0.73 3.96
CA ALA A 358 40.54 0.47 3.80
C ALA A 358 39.85 -0.04 5.09
N TYR A 359 38.69 0.53 5.40
CA TYR A 359 37.78 0.07 6.44
C TYR A 359 36.38 -0.08 5.87
N TYR A 360 35.58 -0.94 6.50
CA TYR A 360 34.28 -1.38 6.01
C TYR A 360 33.21 -1.19 7.07
N ILE A 361 32.13 -0.50 6.71
CA ILE A 361 30.90 -0.41 7.48
C ILE A 361 29.94 -1.47 6.95
N LYS A 362 29.19 -2.10 7.84
CA LYS A 362 27.98 -2.87 7.54
C LYS A 362 26.81 -2.17 8.19
N ALA A 363 25.77 -1.83 7.44
CA ALA A 363 24.50 -1.36 7.97
C ALA A 363 23.42 -2.44 7.81
N PHE A 364 22.40 -2.49 8.68
CA PHE A 364 21.24 -3.39 8.54
C PHE A 364 20.05 -2.88 9.37
N ASN A 365 18.82 -3.30 9.01
CA ASN A 365 17.62 -2.96 9.80
C ASN A 365 17.51 -3.87 11.04
N ARG A 366 17.16 -3.29 12.20
CA ARG A 366 17.00 -4.06 13.45
C ARG A 366 15.88 -5.10 13.38
N ASP A 367 14.75 -4.75 12.75
CA ASP A 367 13.78 -5.74 12.29
C ASP A 367 14.03 -6.02 10.78
N PRO A 368 14.62 -7.18 10.42
CA PRO A 368 14.86 -7.51 9.02
C PRO A 368 13.56 -7.74 8.23
N ASN A 369 12.39 -7.77 8.86
CA ASN A 369 11.09 -7.89 8.21
C ASN A 369 10.46 -6.53 7.86
N GLN A 370 11.05 -5.41 8.30
CA GLN A 370 10.68 -4.07 7.83
C GLN A 370 11.62 -3.66 6.69
N TYR A 371 11.05 -3.45 5.51
CA TYR A 371 11.80 -3.17 4.29
C TYR A 371 10.94 -2.48 3.23
N GLY A 372 11.59 -1.91 2.21
CA GLY A 372 10.94 -1.26 1.08
C GLY A 372 11.04 0.26 1.14
N SER A 373 10.11 0.98 0.49
CA SER A 373 10.20 2.43 0.28
C SER A 373 10.15 3.29 1.55
N GLY A 374 9.61 2.75 2.66
CA GLY A 374 9.64 3.39 3.98
C GLY A 374 10.89 3.06 4.82
N ALA A 375 11.77 2.16 4.37
CA ALA A 375 12.96 1.71 5.10
C ALA A 375 14.26 2.34 4.55
N THR A 376 14.21 3.62 4.18
CA THR A 376 15.32 4.39 3.59
C THR A 376 16.18 5.08 4.66
N TYR A 377 17.45 5.39 4.35
CA TYR A 377 18.32 6.20 5.21
C TYR A 377 19.50 6.84 4.44
N ASP A 378 20.10 7.86 5.02
CA ASP A 378 21.27 8.57 4.48
C ASP A 378 22.53 8.19 5.27
N LEU A 379 23.59 7.72 4.63
CA LEU A 379 24.89 7.47 5.27
C LEU A 379 25.88 8.59 4.92
N ARG A 380 26.64 9.09 5.90
CA ARG A 380 27.81 9.95 5.64
C ARG A 380 29.01 9.60 6.50
N ILE A 381 30.20 9.84 5.96
CA ILE A 381 31.47 9.82 6.69
C ILE A 381 32.17 11.16 6.53
N TYR A 382 32.68 11.73 7.61
CA TYR A 382 33.51 12.95 7.57
C TYR A 382 34.55 12.98 8.68
N PRO A 383 35.73 13.60 8.45
CA PRO A 383 36.62 14.00 9.51
C PRO A 383 35.89 15.02 10.38
N GLN A 384 35.85 14.78 11.68
CA GLN A 384 35.25 15.71 12.62
C GLN A 384 36.09 17.01 12.63
N THR A 385 35.61 18.04 11.95
CA THR A 385 36.26 19.36 11.87
C THR A 385 35.63 20.32 12.88
N THR A 386 36.40 21.33 13.31
CA THR A 386 36.11 22.11 14.52
C THR A 386 34.71 22.77 14.50
N CYS A 387 33.93 22.38 15.51
CA CYS A 387 32.67 22.98 15.95
C CYS A 387 32.80 24.46 16.37
N GLN A 388 31.69 25.04 16.84
CA GLN A 388 31.63 26.37 17.42
C GLN A 388 31.44 26.26 18.95
N GLU A 389 32.28 26.95 19.71
CA GLU A 389 32.20 27.14 21.17
C GLU A 389 30.91 27.89 21.58
N ASP A 390 30.42 27.66 22.81
CA ASP A 390 29.21 28.31 23.35
C ASP A 390 29.46 29.71 23.97
N ALA A 391 28.61 30.13 24.91
CA ALA A 391 28.62 31.43 25.55
C ALA A 391 29.35 31.47 26.92
N TYR A 392 29.73 30.32 27.46
CA TYR A 392 30.43 30.13 28.72
C TYR A 392 31.94 29.95 28.52
N GLU A 393 32.36 29.44 27.36
CA GLU A 393 33.76 29.31 26.97
C GLU A 393 34.57 30.64 27.03
N PRO A 394 35.87 30.60 27.41
CA PRO A 394 36.63 29.41 27.77
C PRO A 394 36.40 28.99 29.24
N ASP A 395 35.89 27.79 29.49
CA ASP A 395 35.80 27.18 30.82
C ASP A 395 36.29 25.73 30.93
N ASN A 396 36.96 25.24 29.88
CA ASN A 396 37.83 24.05 29.77
C ASN A 396 38.73 23.64 30.98
N ASP A 397 38.90 24.47 32.03
CA ASP A 397 39.73 24.14 33.20
C ASP A 397 39.16 24.65 34.56
N PRO A 398 39.56 24.06 35.70
CA PRO A 398 39.03 24.43 37.02
C PRO A 398 39.20 25.90 37.43
N VAL A 399 40.16 26.63 36.84
CA VAL A 399 40.46 28.03 37.15
C VAL A 399 39.56 28.96 36.34
N SER A 400 39.18 28.58 35.12
CA SER A 400 38.25 29.31 34.27
C SER A 400 36.77 29.08 34.64
N ALA A 401 36.46 27.96 35.31
CA ALA A 401 35.12 27.50 35.64
C ALA A 401 34.05 28.58 35.94
N ASN A 402 32.89 28.55 35.27
CA ASN A 402 31.81 29.54 35.40
C ASN A 402 30.95 29.37 36.67
N ASP A 403 30.38 30.46 37.21
CA ASP A 403 29.46 30.36 38.36
C ASP A 403 28.09 29.82 37.91
N ILE A 404 27.67 28.66 38.42
CA ILE A 404 26.31 28.13 38.27
C ILE A 404 25.50 28.35 39.56
N GLN A 405 24.25 28.81 39.41
CA GLN A 405 23.38 29.10 40.55
C GLN A 405 22.62 27.85 40.97
N VAL A 406 22.76 27.48 42.24
CA VAL A 406 21.97 26.41 42.88
C VAL A 406 20.49 26.82 42.86
N ASP A 407 19.63 25.90 42.43
CA ASP A 407 18.18 26.12 42.23
C ASP A 407 17.88 27.30 41.28
N GLY A 408 18.80 27.56 40.34
CA GLY A 408 18.72 28.60 39.31
C GLY A 408 18.18 28.12 37.96
N ALA A 409 18.25 28.99 36.95
CA ALA A 409 17.96 28.62 35.57
C ALA A 409 19.11 27.77 34.97
N PRO A 410 18.83 26.87 34.00
CA PRO A 410 19.85 26.08 33.32
C PRO A 410 20.89 26.92 32.57
N GLN A 411 22.08 26.34 32.40
CA GLN A 411 23.14 26.85 31.53
C GLN A 411 23.27 25.94 30.31
N THR A 412 23.01 26.48 29.12
CA THR A 412 23.15 25.72 27.86
C THR A 412 24.60 25.77 27.39
N HIS A 413 25.23 24.60 27.30
CA HIS A 413 26.62 24.37 26.89
C HIS A 413 26.69 23.51 25.62
N ASN A 414 27.83 23.41 24.94
CA ASN A 414 28.08 22.38 23.92
C ASN A 414 29.54 21.96 23.85
N ILE A 415 29.79 20.64 23.79
CA ILE A 415 31.17 20.12 23.76
C ILE A 415 31.89 20.59 22.49
N CYS A 416 32.86 21.48 22.65
CA CYS A 416 33.64 22.05 21.56
C CYS A 416 34.94 22.75 22.02
N PRO A 417 36.13 22.40 21.48
CA PRO A 417 36.46 21.42 20.44
C PRO A 417 36.47 19.97 20.94
N ALA A 418 36.96 19.03 20.12
CA ALA A 418 37.17 17.64 20.57
C ALA A 418 38.16 17.60 21.75
N GLY A 419 37.74 16.99 22.87
CA GLY A 419 38.50 16.98 24.13
C GLY A 419 38.12 18.09 25.12
N ASP A 420 37.15 18.93 24.75
CA ASP A 420 36.57 19.97 25.59
C ASP A 420 35.88 19.40 26.84
N ALA A 421 35.81 20.23 27.87
CA ALA A 421 35.19 19.90 29.13
C ALA A 421 34.79 21.14 29.93
N ASP A 422 33.50 21.41 29.94
CA ASP A 422 32.88 22.57 30.55
C ASP A 422 32.98 22.51 32.08
N TRP A 423 33.69 23.45 32.70
CA TRP A 423 33.74 23.55 34.15
C TRP A 423 32.77 24.60 34.68
N ALA A 424 31.89 24.19 35.59
CA ALA A 424 31.06 25.08 36.39
C ALA A 424 31.46 25.00 37.87
N LYS A 425 31.11 26.02 38.67
CA LYS A 425 31.32 26.04 40.12
C LYS A 425 30.11 26.57 40.85
N PHE A 426 29.81 25.97 42.00
CA PHE A 426 28.70 26.37 42.87
C PHE A 426 29.12 26.35 44.34
N THR A 427 28.33 26.97 45.21
CA THR A 427 28.58 26.96 46.66
C THR A 427 27.64 25.98 47.34
N ALA A 428 28.19 24.93 47.94
CA ALA A 428 27.47 23.92 48.68
C ALA A 428 27.46 24.20 50.20
N THR A 429 26.47 23.65 50.90
CA THR A 429 26.32 23.72 52.36
C THR A 429 26.43 22.33 52.98
N ALA A 430 27.25 22.19 54.03
CA ALA A 430 27.48 20.93 54.72
C ALA A 430 26.17 20.22 55.13
N GLY A 431 26.04 18.95 54.75
CA GLY A 431 24.88 18.10 55.03
C GLY A 431 23.72 18.23 54.04
N VAL A 432 23.75 19.21 53.12
CA VAL A 432 22.76 19.32 52.03
C VAL A 432 23.15 18.36 50.91
N THR A 433 22.15 17.68 50.34
CA THR A 433 22.30 16.87 49.13
C THR A 433 22.00 17.71 47.91
N TYR A 434 22.79 17.51 46.85
CA TYR A 434 22.68 18.21 45.59
C TYR A 434 22.48 17.19 44.47
N THR A 435 21.52 17.48 43.58
CA THR A 435 21.44 16.85 42.25
C THR A 435 22.15 17.77 41.26
N ILE A 436 23.04 17.18 40.48
CA ILE A 436 23.82 17.86 39.46
C ILE A 436 23.58 17.07 38.19
N GLU A 437 22.82 17.63 37.27
CA GLU A 437 22.28 16.91 36.11
C GLU A 437 22.47 17.73 34.84
N THR A 438 22.67 17.03 33.73
CA THR A 438 22.48 17.59 32.40
C THR A 438 21.07 17.24 31.90
N LEU A 439 20.49 18.12 31.10
CA LEU A 439 19.13 18.03 30.58
C LEU A 439 19.12 18.41 29.10
N ASN A 440 18.03 18.12 28.40
CA ASN A 440 17.83 18.47 27.00
C ASN A 440 19.03 18.17 26.07
N PRO A 441 19.70 16.99 26.16
CA PRO A 441 20.81 16.67 25.28
C PRO A 441 20.34 16.66 23.82
N SER A 442 21.14 17.29 22.95
CA SER A 442 20.98 17.22 21.50
C SER A 442 21.34 15.82 20.98
N PRO A 443 20.96 15.43 19.74
CA PRO A 443 21.04 14.04 19.29
C PRO A 443 22.44 13.40 19.25
N GLN A 444 23.52 14.18 19.34
CA GLN A 444 24.89 13.68 19.45
C GLN A 444 25.53 13.98 20.82
N ALA A 445 24.79 14.53 21.79
CA ALA A 445 25.28 14.77 23.14
C ALA A 445 25.19 13.48 23.96
N ASP A 446 26.32 13.11 24.55
CA ASP A 446 26.49 11.97 25.45
C ASP A 446 27.44 12.44 26.53
N THR A 447 26.87 12.89 27.66
CA THR A 447 27.63 13.67 28.65
C THR A 447 28.38 12.76 29.62
N TYR A 448 29.40 13.31 30.28
CA TYR A 448 30.08 12.68 31.39
C TYR A 448 30.41 13.74 32.45
N LEU A 449 29.66 13.71 33.53
CA LEU A 449 29.65 14.73 34.56
C LEU A 449 30.41 14.26 35.81
N CYS A 450 31.39 15.05 36.23
CA CYS A 450 32.21 14.82 37.42
C CYS A 450 32.13 15.98 38.41
N LEU A 451 32.13 15.67 39.70
CA LEU A 451 32.17 16.63 40.80
C LEU A 451 33.56 16.61 41.48
N TYR A 452 34.10 17.78 41.77
CA TYR A 452 35.42 18.01 42.36
C TYR A 452 35.36 18.95 43.58
N GLN A 453 36.34 18.82 44.48
CA GLN A 453 36.60 19.82 45.53
C GLN A 453 37.07 21.16 44.94
N SER A 454 37.04 22.22 45.75
CA SER A 454 37.57 23.57 45.42
C SER A 454 39.01 23.65 44.85
N ASP A 455 39.78 22.55 44.87
CA ASP A 455 41.13 22.47 44.30
C ASP A 455 41.16 22.05 42.82
N GLY A 456 40.01 21.70 42.22
CA GLY A 456 39.89 21.29 40.81
C GLY A 456 40.53 19.95 40.46
N ASN A 457 41.07 19.21 41.44
CA ASN A 457 41.88 18.01 41.22
C ASN A 457 41.42 16.82 42.07
N THR A 458 40.89 17.08 43.27
CA THR A 458 40.34 16.04 44.14
C THR A 458 38.93 15.70 43.67
N LEU A 459 38.84 14.68 42.81
CA LEU A 459 37.59 14.10 42.35
C LEU A 459 36.76 13.56 43.52
N ILE A 460 35.44 13.77 43.44
CA ILE A 460 34.45 13.34 44.43
C ILE A 460 33.59 12.21 43.86
N ALA A 461 33.01 12.39 42.67
CA ALA A 461 32.17 11.43 41.97
C ALA A 461 32.11 11.76 40.46
N CYS A 462 31.75 10.79 39.61
CA CYS A 462 31.45 10.98 38.18
C CYS A 462 30.27 10.09 37.75
N ASP A 463 29.62 10.45 36.65
CA ASP A 463 28.51 9.74 36.00
C ASP A 463 28.52 9.97 34.48
N ASP A 464 28.12 8.99 33.67
CA ASP A 464 27.91 9.12 32.21
C ASP A 464 26.42 9.23 31.87
N ASP A 465 25.68 8.12 32.04
CA ASP A 465 24.37 7.90 31.42
C ASP A 465 23.25 7.69 32.48
N SER A 466 23.32 8.31 33.67
CA SER A 466 22.23 8.19 34.69
C SER A 466 21.10 9.23 34.52
N GLY A 467 21.05 9.90 33.37
CA GLY A 467 20.03 10.88 32.98
C GLY A 467 19.44 10.66 31.57
N PRO A 468 18.31 11.33 31.24
CA PRO A 468 17.55 11.05 30.03
C PRO A 468 18.33 11.28 28.74
N ALA A 469 18.17 10.38 27.77
CA ALA A 469 18.74 10.50 26.43
C ALA A 469 20.26 10.77 26.41
N LYS A 470 21.03 9.96 27.17
CA LYS A 470 22.50 10.06 27.34
C LYS A 470 22.98 11.30 28.11
N ALA A 471 22.14 11.78 29.03
CA ALA A 471 22.53 12.78 30.01
C ALA A 471 23.16 12.13 31.25
N SER A 472 23.96 12.90 31.99
CA SER A 472 24.56 12.50 33.26
C SER A 472 23.82 13.10 34.45
N ARG A 473 23.77 12.37 35.57
CA ARG A 473 23.14 12.80 36.83
C ARG A 473 23.93 12.32 38.04
N LEU A 474 24.53 13.26 38.77
CA LEU A 474 25.17 13.02 40.07
C LEU A 474 24.30 13.47 41.23
N ILE A 475 24.17 12.61 42.24
CA ILE A 475 23.54 12.93 43.51
C ILE A 475 24.54 12.78 44.64
N TRP A 476 24.76 13.88 45.36
CA TRP A 476 25.88 14.00 46.30
C TRP A 476 25.55 14.85 47.52
N GLN A 477 25.85 14.30 48.71
CA GLN A 477 25.73 15.05 49.98
C GLN A 477 27.04 15.77 50.30
N ALA A 478 26.96 17.09 50.45
CA ALA A 478 28.13 17.93 50.72
C ALA A 478 28.72 17.64 52.12
N PRO A 479 29.98 17.15 52.23
CA PRO A 479 30.58 16.82 53.52
C PRO A 479 31.04 18.07 54.29
N ALA A 480 31.18 19.22 53.60
CA ALA A 480 31.53 20.51 54.17
C ALA A 480 30.88 21.65 53.37
N SER A 481 30.74 22.84 53.98
CA SER A 481 30.30 24.03 53.24
C SER A 481 31.49 24.65 52.51
N GLY A 482 31.33 25.02 51.24
CA GLY A 482 32.39 25.59 50.42
C GLY A 482 32.03 25.61 48.94
N THR A 483 32.97 26.07 48.11
CA THR A 483 32.85 26.00 46.66
C THR A 483 33.23 24.59 46.17
N TYR A 484 32.45 24.06 45.24
CA TYR A 484 32.69 22.80 44.55
C TYR A 484 32.62 23.05 43.04
N LEU A 485 33.31 22.22 42.27
CA LEU A 485 33.36 22.35 40.81
C LEU A 485 32.74 21.14 40.14
N VAL A 486 31.91 21.39 39.16
CA VAL A 486 31.39 20.40 38.22
C VAL A 486 32.24 20.49 36.96
N LYS A 487 32.60 19.34 36.39
CA LYS A 487 33.19 19.21 35.06
C LYS A 487 32.22 18.37 34.26
N VAL A 488 31.65 18.90 33.19
CA VAL A 488 31.04 18.07 32.14
C VAL A 488 32.08 17.88 31.04
N ARG A 489 31.94 16.82 30.27
CA ARG A 489 32.64 16.57 29.00
C ARG A 489 31.75 15.64 28.20
N HIS A 490 32.09 15.36 26.94
CA HIS A 490 31.49 14.19 26.27
C HIS A 490 32.06 12.88 26.83
N HIS A 491 31.26 11.81 26.94
CA HIS A 491 31.72 10.48 27.36
C HIS A 491 32.82 9.97 26.41
N GLU A 492 32.56 9.99 25.11
CA GLU A 492 33.62 9.87 24.10
C GLU A 492 34.46 11.15 24.02
N GLU A 493 35.70 11.11 24.55
CA GLU A 493 36.55 12.30 24.71
C GLU A 493 36.71 13.17 23.46
N VAL A 494 36.72 12.58 22.26
CA VAL A 494 37.00 13.34 21.03
C VAL A 494 35.74 13.71 20.24
N ALA A 495 34.53 13.51 20.78
CA ALA A 495 33.30 14.04 20.19
C ALA A 495 33.16 15.54 20.48
N ALA A 496 32.67 16.28 19.48
CA ALA A 496 32.37 17.70 19.55
C ALA A 496 31.59 18.11 18.30
N GLY A 497 30.67 19.07 18.42
CA GLY A 497 29.77 19.43 17.31
C GLY A 497 28.77 20.54 17.65
N PRO A 498 27.94 20.94 16.67
CA PRO A 498 26.73 21.71 16.95
C PRO A 498 25.65 20.84 17.63
N ASP A 499 25.71 19.51 17.45
CA ASP A 499 24.73 18.55 17.95
C ASP A 499 25.09 17.94 19.32
N THR A 500 26.16 18.43 19.97
CA THR A 500 26.62 18.04 21.32
C THR A 500 26.15 19.00 22.42
N GLN A 501 25.11 19.79 22.16
CA GLN A 501 24.53 20.75 23.12
C GLN A 501 23.75 20.05 24.25
N TYR A 502 23.83 20.59 25.45
CA TYR A 502 23.06 20.14 26.63
C TYR A 502 22.85 21.30 27.64
N ASP A 503 21.90 21.15 28.56
CA ASP A 503 21.63 22.11 29.65
C ASP A 503 22.16 21.59 31.00
N LEU A 504 23.08 22.31 31.66
CA LEU A 504 23.56 21.99 33.01
C LEU A 504 22.72 22.68 34.10
N VAL A 505 22.34 21.95 35.16
CA VAL A 505 21.75 22.49 36.39
C VAL A 505 22.37 21.92 37.67
N VAL A 506 22.25 22.68 38.76
CA VAL A 506 22.53 22.22 40.14
C VAL A 506 21.31 22.51 41.00
N ARG A 507 20.70 21.48 41.60
CA ARG A 507 19.51 21.58 42.46
C ARG A 507 19.80 21.08 43.88
N THR A 508 19.04 21.53 44.88
CA THR A 508 19.00 20.93 46.23
C THR A 508 17.89 19.87 46.39
N ILE A 509 17.03 19.75 45.38
CA ILE A 509 15.96 18.76 45.26
C ILE A 509 16.53 17.53 44.53
N LEU A 510 16.30 16.33 45.06
CA LEU A 510 16.82 15.07 44.49
C LEU A 510 16.24 14.81 43.10
N CYS A 511 14.93 14.91 43.03
CA CYS A 511 14.05 14.85 41.87
C CYS A 511 12.73 15.51 42.31
N GLU A 512 11.89 15.93 41.38
CA GLU A 512 10.56 16.45 41.73
C GLU A 512 9.62 15.26 41.96
N GLU A 513 9.41 14.91 43.23
CA GLU A 513 8.39 13.98 43.74
C GLU A 513 7.03 14.30 43.08
N ASP A 514 6.29 13.27 42.65
CA ASP A 514 4.99 13.47 42.04
C ASP A 514 3.88 13.85 43.05
N ALA A 515 2.63 13.92 42.58
CA ALA A 515 1.49 14.38 43.39
C ALA A 515 0.98 13.36 44.43
N TYR A 516 1.47 12.13 44.41
CA TYR A 516 1.05 11.02 45.26
C TYR A 516 2.06 10.75 46.39
N GLU A 517 3.33 11.05 46.18
CA GLU A 517 4.47 10.64 47.01
C GLU A 517 4.28 10.61 48.54
N GLN A 518 4.26 9.37 49.07
CA GLN A 518 5.08 8.86 50.18
C GLN A 518 4.88 7.32 50.26
N ASP A 519 4.86 6.64 49.11
CA ASP A 519 4.25 5.33 48.92
C ASP A 519 5.21 4.18 48.58
N ASP A 520 6.51 4.30 48.89
CA ASP A 520 7.53 3.24 48.77
C ASP A 520 7.25 1.96 49.61
N SER A 521 6.14 1.90 50.35
CA SER A 521 5.74 0.74 51.14
C SER A 521 4.26 0.35 51.03
N GLN A 522 3.98 -0.95 51.11
CA GLN A 522 2.62 -1.49 51.22
C GLN A 522 1.80 -0.89 52.39
N GLY A 523 2.47 -0.36 53.42
CA GLY A 523 1.84 0.28 54.58
C GLY A 523 1.46 1.75 54.36
N THR A 524 2.08 2.44 53.39
CA THR A 524 1.81 3.83 53.02
C THR A 524 0.97 3.95 51.74
N ALA A 525 1.10 2.95 50.86
CA ALA A 525 0.43 2.76 49.57
C ALA A 525 -0.78 3.65 49.23
N ASN A 526 -0.69 4.47 48.17
CA ASN A 526 -1.76 5.39 47.76
C ASN A 526 -2.98 4.69 47.16
N SER A 527 -4.14 5.33 47.25
CA SER A 527 -5.37 4.79 46.63
C SER A 527 -5.47 5.13 45.15
N ILE A 528 -5.47 4.13 44.28
CA ILE A 528 -5.83 4.28 42.87
C ILE A 528 -7.28 3.82 42.64
N PRO A 529 -8.14 4.61 41.96
CA PRO A 529 -9.49 4.17 41.62
C PRO A 529 -9.47 3.05 40.58
N THR A 530 -10.45 2.17 40.63
CA THR A 530 -10.55 1.02 39.72
C THR A 530 -11.45 1.28 38.51
N ASP A 531 -11.68 2.55 38.16
CA ASP A 531 -12.54 2.98 37.05
C ASP A 531 -11.77 3.23 35.73
N GLY A 532 -10.44 3.09 35.77
CA GLY A 532 -9.54 3.41 34.66
C GLY A 532 -9.04 4.85 34.63
N THR A 533 -9.34 5.67 35.64
CA THR A 533 -8.73 7.00 35.77
C THR A 533 -7.21 6.84 35.92
N ALA A 534 -6.46 7.54 35.07
CA ALA A 534 -5.00 7.55 35.12
C ALA A 534 -4.49 8.36 36.31
N GLN A 535 -3.39 7.92 36.90
CA GLN A 535 -2.54 8.72 37.76
C GLN A 535 -1.19 8.91 37.08
N ASP A 536 -0.63 10.11 37.21
CA ASP A 536 0.67 10.48 36.66
C ASP A 536 1.71 10.30 37.77
N HIS A 537 2.66 9.38 37.57
CA HIS A 537 3.66 8.95 38.55
C HIS A 537 5.08 9.17 38.03
N ASN A 538 6.08 9.22 38.90
CA ASN A 538 7.49 9.05 38.56
C ASN A 538 8.21 8.28 39.67
N PHE A 539 9.42 7.76 39.42
CA PHE A 539 10.19 7.13 40.50
C PHE A 539 11.04 8.20 41.18
N CYS A 540 10.82 8.53 42.46
CA CYS A 540 11.57 9.61 43.13
C CYS A 540 11.64 9.50 44.67
N PRO A 541 12.70 8.92 45.28
CA PRO A 541 14.08 8.89 44.81
C PRO A 541 14.59 7.48 44.41
N ALA A 542 15.91 7.24 44.49
CA ALA A 542 16.51 5.94 44.14
C ALA A 542 15.89 4.77 44.93
N GLY A 543 15.40 3.76 44.20
CA GLY A 543 14.82 2.55 44.78
C GLY A 543 13.41 2.76 45.32
N ASP A 544 12.82 3.92 45.04
CA ASP A 544 11.39 4.16 45.14
C ASP A 544 10.59 3.10 44.35
N ALA A 545 9.37 2.90 44.81
CA ALA A 545 8.44 1.95 44.27
C ALA A 545 7.01 2.30 44.69
N ASP A 546 6.26 2.88 43.76
CA ASP A 546 4.86 3.24 43.95
C ASP A 546 4.04 2.02 44.39
N TRP A 547 3.69 1.97 45.66
CA TRP A 547 2.68 1.03 46.11
C TRP A 547 1.31 1.65 45.95
N LEU A 548 0.51 1.09 45.06
CA LEU A 548 -0.88 1.52 44.90
C LEU A 548 -1.80 0.46 45.52
N ARG A 549 -2.69 0.89 46.40
CA ARG A 549 -3.76 0.04 46.94
C ARG A 549 -5.07 0.32 46.23
N PHE A 550 -5.82 -0.74 45.98
CA PHE A 550 -7.12 -0.66 45.32
C PHE A 550 -8.07 -1.72 45.88
N GLU A 551 -9.36 -1.38 45.92
CA GLU A 551 -10.39 -2.27 46.45
C GLU A 551 -10.94 -3.16 45.34
N VAL A 552 -10.79 -4.47 45.49
CA VAL A 552 -11.29 -5.45 44.52
C VAL A 552 -12.55 -6.15 45.02
N GLN A 553 -13.40 -6.54 44.07
CA GLN A 553 -14.49 -7.48 44.33
C GLN A 553 -14.07 -8.89 43.86
N ALA A 554 -14.55 -9.91 44.56
CA ALA A 554 -14.30 -11.31 44.19
C ALA A 554 -15.02 -11.68 42.89
N GLY A 555 -14.34 -12.39 41.99
CA GLY A 555 -14.88 -12.83 40.70
C GLY A 555 -14.82 -11.78 39.59
N ILE A 556 -14.11 -10.67 39.82
CA ILE A 556 -13.84 -9.65 38.80
C ILE A 556 -12.40 -9.78 38.30
N SER A 557 -12.22 -9.71 36.98
CA SER A 557 -10.90 -9.50 36.37
C SER A 557 -10.61 -7.99 36.31
N TYR A 558 -9.47 -7.55 36.82
CA TYR A 558 -9.00 -6.16 36.68
C TYR A 558 -7.85 -6.13 35.68
N THR A 559 -7.86 -5.13 34.81
CA THR A 559 -6.70 -4.75 34.01
C THR A 559 -5.96 -3.64 34.75
N ILE A 560 -4.69 -3.85 35.01
CA ILE A 560 -3.77 -2.91 35.64
C ILE A 560 -2.69 -2.66 34.59
N GLN A 561 -2.47 -1.41 34.19
CA GLN A 561 -1.50 -1.11 33.14
C GLN A 561 -0.79 0.22 33.38
N THR A 562 0.48 0.25 32.98
CA THR A 562 1.24 1.48 32.75
C THR A 562 1.22 1.85 31.26
N PHE A 563 1.42 3.13 30.95
CA PHE A 563 1.47 3.68 29.59
C PHE A 563 2.04 5.11 29.64
N ASP A 564 2.28 5.73 28.48
CA ASP A 564 2.93 7.05 28.35
C ASP A 564 4.26 7.13 29.13
N LEU A 565 5.09 6.09 29.01
CA LEU A 565 6.38 5.97 29.69
C LEU A 565 7.40 6.99 29.15
N GLY A 566 8.11 7.64 30.07
CA GLY A 566 9.29 8.46 29.77
C GLY A 566 10.46 7.62 29.24
N PRO A 567 11.46 8.26 28.62
CA PRO A 567 12.55 7.58 27.92
C PRO A 567 13.51 6.78 28.83
N GLU A 568 13.44 6.97 30.14
CA GLU A 568 14.15 6.19 31.16
C GLU A 568 13.20 5.38 32.05
N SER A 569 11.93 5.20 31.66
CA SER A 569 10.97 4.43 32.43
C SER A 569 10.83 3.00 31.88
N ASP A 570 11.26 2.03 32.67
CA ASP A 570 11.03 0.60 32.51
C ASP A 570 10.23 0.14 33.74
N THR A 571 8.93 -0.04 33.55
CA THR A 571 7.98 -0.25 34.64
C THR A 571 7.85 -1.73 34.96
N VAL A 572 8.13 -2.12 36.20
CA VAL A 572 7.98 -3.52 36.62
C VAL A 572 6.88 -3.65 37.66
N MET A 573 5.79 -4.28 37.25
CA MET A 573 4.57 -4.39 38.03
C MET A 573 4.47 -5.73 38.76
N TYR A 574 4.23 -5.63 40.06
CA TYR A 574 3.92 -6.76 40.93
C TYR A 574 2.54 -6.56 41.54
N LEU A 575 1.75 -7.63 41.57
CA LEU A 575 0.46 -7.65 42.25
C LEU A 575 0.57 -8.49 43.53
N TYR A 576 0.13 -7.95 44.67
CA TYR A 576 0.21 -8.55 46.00
C TYR A 576 -1.15 -8.64 46.70
N ASP A 577 -1.32 -9.67 47.53
CA ASP A 577 -2.41 -9.75 48.51
C ASP A 577 -2.14 -8.91 49.78
N SER A 578 -3.17 -8.78 50.62
CA SER A 578 -3.11 -8.05 51.90
C SER A 578 -2.22 -8.69 52.98
N ALA A 579 -1.64 -9.86 52.74
CA ALA A 579 -0.62 -10.48 53.58
C ALA A 579 0.81 -10.33 53.01
N GLY A 580 0.95 -9.68 51.84
CA GLY A 580 2.23 -9.45 51.17
C GLY A 580 2.70 -10.59 50.27
N ASN A 581 1.82 -11.56 49.92
CA ASN A 581 2.16 -12.60 48.96
C ASN A 581 1.94 -12.11 47.52
N GLN A 582 2.90 -12.34 46.65
CA GLN A 582 2.81 -12.00 45.22
C GLN A 582 1.84 -12.93 44.49
N LEU A 583 1.00 -12.37 43.62
CA LEU A 583 -0.09 -13.04 42.89
C LEU A 583 0.11 -13.04 41.38
N ALA A 584 0.67 -11.96 40.84
CA ALA A 584 1.02 -11.80 39.43
C ALA A 584 2.22 -10.86 39.29
N PHE A 585 2.82 -10.86 38.11
CA PHE A 585 3.99 -10.09 37.74
C PHE A 585 4.00 -9.87 36.23
N ASN A 586 4.45 -8.71 35.80
CA ASN A 586 4.83 -8.40 34.44
C ASN A 586 5.88 -7.27 34.47
N ASP A 587 6.80 -7.25 33.51
CA ASP A 587 7.65 -6.11 33.15
C ASP A 587 7.13 -5.54 31.82
N ASP A 588 7.14 -6.32 30.74
CA ASP A 588 6.83 -5.85 29.38
C ASP A 588 5.50 -6.37 28.82
N TYR A 589 4.81 -5.54 28.01
CA TYR A 589 3.60 -5.93 27.27
C TYR A 589 3.52 -5.25 25.88
N ASP A 590 2.88 -5.91 24.90
CA ASP A 590 2.76 -5.51 23.48
C ASP A 590 4.08 -5.20 22.74
N GLY A 591 5.23 -5.58 23.31
CA GLY A 591 6.56 -5.32 22.73
C GLY A 591 7.22 -4.02 23.20
N GLY A 592 6.68 -3.34 24.23
CA GLY A 592 7.30 -2.19 24.88
C GLY A 592 7.47 -2.36 26.39
N LEU A 593 8.21 -1.44 27.02
CA LEU A 593 8.62 -1.43 28.45
C LEU A 593 7.47 -1.18 29.46
N ALA A 594 6.23 -1.22 28.96
CA ALA A 594 5.03 -0.90 29.73
C ALA A 594 4.42 -2.19 30.31
N SER A 595 4.34 -2.25 31.63
CA SER A 595 3.70 -3.34 32.35
C SER A 595 2.18 -3.37 32.18
N ARG A 596 1.61 -4.56 31.93
CA ARG A 596 0.18 -4.85 32.05
C ARG A 596 -0.13 -6.20 32.71
N ILE A 597 -0.84 -6.15 33.85
CA ILE A 597 -1.39 -7.32 34.53
C ILE A 597 -2.91 -7.36 34.34
N ILE A 598 -3.44 -8.50 33.84
CA ILE A 598 -4.87 -8.81 33.88
C ILE A 598 -5.08 -9.93 34.91
N HIS A 599 -5.79 -9.65 36.01
CA HIS A 599 -5.93 -10.60 37.12
C HIS A 599 -7.35 -10.68 37.68
N MET A 600 -7.86 -11.91 37.85
CA MET A 600 -9.15 -12.18 38.48
C MET A 600 -9.00 -12.58 39.95
N PHE A 601 -9.48 -11.74 40.86
CA PHE A 601 -9.35 -11.96 42.30
C PHE A 601 -10.41 -12.93 42.81
N SER A 602 -9.97 -13.93 43.59
CA SER A 602 -10.88 -14.93 44.20
C SER A 602 -11.50 -14.48 45.53
N GLN A 603 -11.01 -13.39 46.11
CA GLN A 603 -11.53 -12.79 47.35
C GLN A 603 -11.65 -11.27 47.16
N ALA A 604 -12.61 -10.66 47.86
CA ALA A 604 -12.81 -9.21 47.86
C ALA A 604 -11.99 -8.56 48.98
N GLY A 605 -11.52 -7.35 48.75
CA GLY A 605 -10.77 -6.54 49.72
C GLY A 605 -9.67 -5.73 49.07
N THR A 606 -8.80 -5.14 49.90
CA THR A 606 -7.66 -4.36 49.45
C THR A 606 -6.56 -5.25 48.88
N TYR A 607 -6.18 -5.01 47.63
CA TYR A 607 -4.98 -5.57 47.00
C TYR A 607 -4.00 -4.43 46.67
N PHE A 608 -2.75 -4.81 46.47
CA PHE A 608 -1.65 -3.87 46.35
C PHE A 608 -0.89 -4.14 45.06
N ILE A 609 -0.76 -3.13 44.23
CA ILE A 609 0.26 -3.07 43.19
C ILE A 609 1.52 -2.53 43.85
N LYS A 610 2.67 -3.10 43.50
CA LYS A 610 3.94 -2.42 43.59
C LYS A 610 4.40 -2.19 42.16
N ILE A 611 4.51 -0.95 41.73
CA ILE A 611 5.35 -0.60 40.60
C ILE A 611 6.72 -0.26 41.16
N ARG A 612 7.75 -0.50 40.37
CA ARG A 612 9.11 -0.07 40.61
C ARG A 612 9.78 0.05 39.25
N HIS A 613 10.80 0.89 39.16
CA HIS A 613 11.67 0.81 38.01
C HIS A 613 12.36 -0.56 37.95
N TYR A 614 12.60 -1.11 36.76
CA TYR A 614 13.33 -2.37 36.56
C TYR A 614 14.69 -2.34 37.23
N ASP A 615 15.47 -1.32 36.88
CA ASP A 615 16.68 -0.90 37.57
C ASP A 615 16.32 -0.01 38.76
N LEU A 616 16.45 -0.54 39.98
CA LEU A 616 16.18 0.16 41.23
C LEU A 616 17.12 1.35 41.51
N THR A 617 18.08 1.65 40.63
CA THR A 617 18.98 2.81 40.76
C THR A 617 18.60 3.99 39.85
N ARG A 618 17.59 3.83 38.97
CA ARG A 618 17.00 4.88 38.14
C ARG A 618 15.85 5.58 38.86
N PHE A 619 15.78 6.90 38.74
CA PHE A 619 14.79 7.78 39.37
C PHE A 619 14.91 9.22 38.83
N GLY A 620 13.86 10.02 39.01
CA GLY A 620 13.78 11.42 38.61
C GLY A 620 13.29 11.62 37.18
N SER A 621 13.62 12.76 36.57
CA SER A 621 13.13 13.06 35.22
C SER A 621 13.61 12.01 34.21
N GLY A 622 12.76 11.69 33.23
CA GLY A 622 12.89 10.58 32.30
C GLY A 622 12.13 9.33 32.73
N THR A 623 11.85 9.17 34.03
CA THR A 623 11.21 7.97 34.59
C THR A 623 9.69 8.09 34.75
N GLU A 624 9.11 9.20 34.33
CA GLU A 624 7.67 9.48 34.43
C GLU A 624 6.85 8.39 33.72
N TYR A 625 5.70 8.02 34.27
CA TYR A 625 4.78 7.07 33.64
C TYR A 625 3.35 7.30 34.11
N ARG A 626 2.38 6.72 33.41
CA ARG A 626 0.96 6.80 33.80
C ARG A 626 0.44 5.42 34.14
N ILE A 627 -0.23 5.27 35.28
CA ILE A 627 -0.90 4.03 35.68
C ILE A 627 -2.41 4.17 35.67
N SER A 628 -3.11 3.12 35.23
CA SER A 628 -4.55 2.95 35.44
C SER A 628 -4.88 1.55 35.97
N VAL A 629 -5.87 1.48 36.86
CA VAL A 629 -6.54 0.23 37.23
C VAL A 629 -7.98 0.28 36.75
N LYS A 630 -8.41 -0.73 35.98
CA LYS A 630 -9.77 -0.81 35.46
C LYS A 630 -10.41 -2.16 35.81
N ALA A 631 -11.49 -2.10 36.58
CA ALA A 631 -12.34 -3.25 36.84
C ALA A 631 -13.04 -3.71 35.54
N GLY A 632 -12.90 -4.99 35.21
CA GLY A 632 -13.80 -5.67 34.29
C GLY A 632 -15.20 -5.84 34.90
N THR A 633 -16.14 -6.31 34.09
CA THR A 633 -17.52 -6.53 34.55
C THR A 633 -17.66 -7.86 35.31
N PRO A 634 -18.44 -7.92 36.42
CA PRO A 634 -18.64 -9.15 37.17
C PRO A 634 -19.28 -10.29 36.38
N SER A 635 -18.72 -11.50 36.51
CA SER A 635 -19.44 -12.74 36.20
C SER A 635 -20.19 -13.24 37.44
N PRO A 636 -21.48 -13.66 37.34
CA PRO A 636 -22.28 -14.02 38.51
C PRO A 636 -21.80 -15.31 39.22
N PRO A 637 -21.92 -15.40 40.56
CA PRO A 637 -21.21 -16.41 41.35
C PRO A 637 -21.85 -17.82 41.37
N PRO A 638 -21.06 -18.91 41.29
CA PRO A 638 -21.53 -20.28 41.41
C PRO A 638 -21.67 -20.78 42.87
N SER A 639 -22.49 -21.81 43.08
CA SER A 639 -22.75 -22.45 44.39
C SER A 639 -21.75 -23.59 44.69
N PRO A 640 -21.24 -23.76 45.94
CA PRO A 640 -20.13 -24.68 46.29
C PRO A 640 -20.56 -26.10 46.73
N THR A 641 -19.73 -27.13 47.02
CA THR A 641 -18.34 -27.60 46.68
C THR A 641 -18.06 -28.79 47.64
N PRO A 642 -17.72 -30.04 47.20
CA PRO A 642 -16.30 -30.47 47.20
C PRO A 642 -15.86 -31.68 46.30
N THR A 643 -14.60 -31.62 45.83
CA THR A 643 -13.45 -32.58 45.96
C THR A 643 -13.64 -34.12 45.80
N PRO A 644 -12.70 -34.89 45.15
CA PRO A 644 -11.38 -34.55 44.56
C PRO A 644 -11.15 -34.93 43.06
N THR A 645 -10.07 -34.39 42.51
CA THR A 645 -9.44 -34.58 41.17
C THR A 645 -9.04 -36.04 40.87
N PRO A 646 -9.19 -36.57 39.64
CA PRO A 646 -8.26 -36.27 38.53
C PRO A 646 -8.88 -36.05 37.12
N THR A 647 -8.20 -35.20 36.33
CA THR A 647 -8.17 -35.06 34.86
C THR A 647 -9.36 -35.48 33.98
N PRO A 648 -9.99 -34.50 33.29
CA PRO A 648 -10.59 -34.73 31.97
C PRO A 648 -10.13 -33.74 30.88
N THR A 649 -9.61 -34.33 29.79
CA THR A 649 -9.95 -34.11 28.36
C THR A 649 -10.15 -32.68 27.79
N PRO A 650 -9.59 -32.36 26.59
CA PRO A 650 -9.72 -31.06 25.94
C PRO A 650 -11.16 -30.57 25.73
N THR A 651 -11.32 -29.25 25.76
CA THR A 651 -12.53 -28.49 25.43
C THR A 651 -13.10 -28.91 24.07
N PRO A 652 -14.43 -29.09 23.93
CA PRO A 652 -15.03 -29.40 22.63
C PRO A 652 -14.88 -28.22 21.64
N PRO A 653 -14.92 -28.49 20.33
CA PRO A 653 -14.86 -27.45 19.29
C PRO A 653 -16.04 -26.47 19.37
N PRO A 654 -15.92 -25.26 18.78
CA PRO A 654 -17.00 -24.27 18.76
C PRO A 654 -18.30 -24.81 18.16
N PRO A 655 -19.47 -24.25 18.52
CA PRO A 655 -20.76 -24.73 18.07
C PRO A 655 -20.90 -24.60 16.55
N THR A 656 -20.98 -25.74 15.85
CA THR A 656 -21.15 -25.77 14.39
C THR A 656 -22.54 -25.29 13.98
N GLY A 657 -22.61 -24.20 13.20
CA GLY A 657 -23.83 -23.81 12.46
C GLY A 657 -24.47 -22.46 12.80
N ILE A 658 -23.75 -21.50 13.40
CA ILE A 658 -24.20 -20.09 13.44
C ILE A 658 -24.22 -19.53 12.00
N ARG A 659 -25.30 -18.82 11.64
CA ARG A 659 -25.53 -18.22 10.31
C ARG A 659 -25.78 -16.72 10.33
N THR A 660 -26.10 -16.13 11.49
CA THR A 660 -26.47 -14.72 11.60
C THR A 660 -25.66 -14.01 12.69
N LEU A 661 -25.19 -12.81 12.39
CA LEU A 661 -24.61 -11.91 13.38
C LEU A 661 -25.58 -10.76 13.67
N ILE A 662 -25.99 -10.61 14.93
CA ILE A 662 -26.93 -9.55 15.36
C ILE A 662 -26.14 -8.53 16.19
N LEU A 663 -26.10 -7.29 15.73
CA LEU A 663 -25.34 -6.20 16.34
C LEU A 663 -26.29 -5.20 17.00
N ALA A 664 -26.15 -5.04 18.31
CA ALA A 664 -26.93 -4.07 19.08
C ALA A 664 -26.00 -3.22 19.96
N ASN A 665 -26.31 -1.93 20.08
CA ASN A 665 -25.73 -1.05 21.10
C ASN A 665 -26.76 -0.82 22.21
N ARG A 666 -26.77 -1.65 23.25
CA ARG A 666 -27.84 -1.59 24.27
C ARG A 666 -27.74 -0.33 25.14
N ASP A 667 -26.55 0.12 25.47
CA ASP A 667 -26.39 1.31 26.32
C ASP A 667 -26.81 2.60 25.58
N ARG A 668 -26.56 2.67 24.26
CA ARG A 668 -27.10 3.73 23.40
C ARG A 668 -28.61 3.62 23.18
N MET A 669 -29.14 2.41 22.96
CA MET A 669 -30.60 2.19 22.92
C MET A 669 -31.29 2.60 24.25
N ALA A 670 -30.63 2.37 25.38
CA ALA A 670 -31.11 2.75 26.70
C ALA A 670 -31.05 4.27 26.95
N SER A 671 -30.13 5.01 26.33
CA SER A 671 -30.06 6.47 26.48
C SER A 671 -31.21 7.19 25.77
N TYR A 672 -31.63 6.70 24.61
CA TYR A 672 -32.77 7.27 23.85
C TYR A 672 -34.14 6.79 24.36
N TYR A 673 -34.30 5.50 24.68
CA TYR A 673 -35.61 4.89 24.94
C TYR A 673 -35.79 4.32 26.35
N GLY A 674 -34.78 4.43 27.21
CA GLY A 674 -34.79 3.98 28.60
C GLY A 674 -34.39 2.51 28.78
N SER A 675 -33.61 2.24 29.83
CA SER A 675 -33.05 0.91 30.15
C SER A 675 -34.05 -0.24 30.07
N ALA A 676 -35.25 -0.08 30.64
CA ALA A 676 -36.25 -1.16 30.67
C ALA A 676 -36.76 -1.56 29.27
N ALA A 677 -36.80 -0.62 28.32
CA ALA A 677 -37.17 -0.90 26.94
C ALA A 677 -36.02 -1.58 26.19
N ALA A 678 -34.78 -1.11 26.40
CA ALA A 678 -33.57 -1.69 25.82
C ALA A 678 -33.27 -3.11 26.34
N ASP A 679 -33.52 -3.39 27.62
CA ASP A 679 -33.35 -4.73 28.22
C ASP A 679 -34.40 -5.72 27.69
N ASN A 680 -35.64 -5.27 27.50
CA ASN A 680 -36.69 -6.07 26.86
C ASN A 680 -36.34 -6.38 25.39
N LEU A 681 -35.76 -5.41 24.67
CA LEU A 681 -35.27 -5.61 23.31
C LEU A 681 -34.12 -6.62 23.28
N LEU A 682 -33.11 -6.54 24.15
CA LEU A 682 -32.05 -7.54 24.21
C LEU A 682 -32.59 -8.96 24.47
N PHE A 683 -33.55 -9.11 25.38
CA PHE A 683 -34.21 -10.40 25.60
C PHE A 683 -34.88 -10.92 24.31
N LYS A 684 -35.59 -10.06 23.59
CA LYS A 684 -36.26 -10.41 22.33
C LYS A 684 -35.28 -10.71 21.19
N LEU A 685 -34.16 -10.00 21.11
CA LEU A 685 -33.08 -10.29 20.16
C LEU A 685 -32.39 -11.62 20.47
N GLN A 686 -32.25 -12.00 21.74
CA GLN A 686 -31.74 -13.32 22.12
C GLN A 686 -32.74 -14.44 21.76
N GLU A 687 -34.04 -14.17 21.84
CA GLU A 687 -35.10 -15.08 21.36
C GLU A 687 -35.03 -15.24 19.82
N LEU A 688 -34.81 -14.15 19.08
CA LEU A 688 -34.57 -14.16 17.64
C LEU A 688 -33.31 -14.96 17.27
N ALA A 689 -32.19 -14.71 17.96
CA ALA A 689 -30.91 -15.40 17.75
C ALA A 689 -31.07 -16.92 17.88
N ASN A 690 -31.83 -17.37 18.88
CA ASN A 690 -32.09 -18.79 19.14
C ASN A 690 -33.08 -19.46 18.16
N HIS A 691 -33.67 -18.72 17.21
CA HIS A 691 -34.65 -19.27 16.27
C HIS A 691 -33.99 -20.11 15.17
N ASP A 692 -34.56 -21.28 14.85
CA ASP A 692 -33.97 -22.30 13.95
C ASP A 692 -33.67 -21.79 12.52
N VAL A 693 -34.40 -20.77 12.04
CA VAL A 693 -34.17 -20.13 10.73
C VAL A 693 -33.00 -19.13 10.80
N VAL A 694 -32.84 -18.45 11.93
CA VAL A 694 -31.87 -17.36 12.13
C VAL A 694 -30.51 -17.92 12.53
N LYS A 695 -30.46 -18.83 13.51
CA LYS A 695 -29.22 -19.40 14.09
C LYS A 695 -28.19 -18.32 14.34
N GLY A 696 -28.59 -17.31 15.11
CA GLY A 696 -27.84 -16.09 15.31
C GLY A 696 -26.98 -16.08 16.58
N GLU A 697 -25.99 -15.21 16.58
CA GLU A 697 -25.31 -14.75 17.79
C GLU A 697 -25.56 -13.25 17.98
N LEU A 698 -25.78 -12.83 19.23
CA LEU A 698 -26.07 -11.44 19.59
C LEU A 698 -24.84 -10.80 20.22
N LEU A 699 -24.20 -9.88 19.50
CA LEU A 699 -23.11 -9.07 20.02
C LEU A 699 -23.61 -7.70 20.49
N ARG A 700 -23.23 -7.37 21.73
CA ARG A 700 -23.32 -6.01 22.28
C ARG A 700 -22.06 -5.25 21.87
N ILE A 701 -22.19 -4.40 20.86
CA ILE A 701 -21.03 -3.75 20.21
C ILE A 701 -20.32 -2.75 21.13
N GLU A 702 -21.02 -2.20 22.11
CA GLU A 702 -20.46 -1.32 23.15
C GLU A 702 -19.47 -2.03 24.09
N ASN A 703 -19.45 -3.37 24.11
CA ASN A 703 -18.48 -4.14 24.88
C ASN A 703 -17.09 -4.23 24.19
N ASN A 704 -16.99 -3.90 22.89
CA ASN A 704 -15.71 -3.86 22.20
C ASN A 704 -15.00 -2.51 22.49
N PRO A 705 -13.75 -2.51 23.01
CA PRO A 705 -13.07 -1.27 23.39
C PRO A 705 -12.88 -0.26 22.25
N SER A 706 -12.55 -0.74 21.04
CA SER A 706 -12.34 0.11 19.87
C SER A 706 -13.63 0.76 19.40
N VAL A 707 -14.73 0.00 19.37
CA VAL A 707 -16.08 0.51 19.08
C VAL A 707 -16.51 1.55 20.12
N ALA A 708 -16.32 1.26 21.41
CA ALA A 708 -16.65 2.18 22.50
C ALA A 708 -15.81 3.48 22.44
N ALA A 709 -14.52 3.39 22.12
CA ALA A 709 -13.65 4.56 21.93
C ALA A 709 -14.11 5.42 20.75
N ALA A 710 -14.44 4.81 19.61
CA ALA A 710 -14.97 5.52 18.45
C ALA A 710 -16.32 6.20 18.76
N TYR A 711 -17.23 5.54 19.48
CA TYR A 711 -18.49 6.17 19.94
C TYR A 711 -18.22 7.35 20.87
N SER A 712 -17.27 7.25 21.81
CA SER A 712 -16.93 8.35 22.70
C SER A 712 -16.37 9.57 21.93
N GLN A 713 -15.66 9.36 20.82
CA GLN A 713 -15.23 10.45 19.95
C GLN A 713 -16.40 11.04 19.17
N TRP A 714 -17.27 10.22 18.58
CA TRP A 714 -18.42 10.70 17.82
C TRP A 714 -19.46 11.41 18.72
N ASP A 715 -19.67 10.96 19.96
CA ASP A 715 -20.58 11.61 20.91
C ASP A 715 -20.10 12.99 21.38
N SER A 716 -18.79 13.28 21.27
CA SER A 716 -18.26 14.63 21.48
C SER A 716 -18.57 15.60 20.34
N ASP A 717 -18.94 15.07 19.17
CA ASP A 717 -19.08 15.79 17.90
C ASP A 717 -20.00 15.02 16.93
N PRO A 718 -21.31 14.89 17.25
CA PRO A 718 -22.21 13.98 16.55
C PRO A 718 -22.51 14.38 15.10
N LEU A 719 -22.12 15.60 14.70
CA LEU A 719 -22.28 16.13 13.34
C LEU A 719 -21.05 15.91 12.45
N SER A 720 -20.00 15.24 12.96
CA SER A 720 -18.83 14.84 12.18
C SER A 720 -19.11 13.55 11.42
N THR A 721 -19.08 13.66 10.09
CA THR A 721 -19.20 12.53 9.15
C THR A 721 -18.00 11.60 9.22
N GLU A 722 -16.79 12.13 9.48
CA GLU A 722 -15.56 11.38 9.69
C GLU A 722 -15.63 10.50 10.95
N LYS A 723 -16.07 11.05 12.09
CA LYS A 723 -16.18 10.27 13.35
C LYS A 723 -17.28 9.21 13.30
N ALA A 724 -18.40 9.49 12.62
CA ALA A 724 -19.40 8.47 12.30
C ALA A 724 -18.79 7.33 11.45
N ASN A 725 -17.94 7.69 10.48
CA ASN A 725 -17.20 6.72 9.66
C ASN A 725 -16.14 5.93 10.44
N ALA A 726 -15.52 6.50 11.47
CA ALA A 726 -14.62 5.80 12.39
C ALA A 726 -15.39 4.77 13.25
N VAL A 727 -16.59 5.12 13.73
CA VAL A 727 -17.49 4.16 14.41
C VAL A 727 -17.88 3.02 13.47
N ALA A 728 -18.27 3.32 12.22
CA ALA A 728 -18.58 2.30 11.23
C ALA A 728 -17.38 1.39 10.95
N ALA A 729 -16.17 1.95 10.82
CA ALA A 729 -14.94 1.18 10.62
C ALA A 729 -14.63 0.25 11.82
N ALA A 730 -14.76 0.74 13.06
CA ALA A 730 -14.56 -0.08 14.26
C ALA A 730 -15.57 -1.24 14.36
N ILE A 731 -16.83 -0.99 14.01
CA ILE A 731 -17.88 -2.01 13.96
C ILE A 731 -17.60 -3.02 12.84
N ARG A 732 -17.17 -2.57 11.64
CA ARG A 732 -16.78 -3.46 10.55
C ARG A 732 -15.59 -4.34 10.95
N GLY A 733 -14.58 -3.80 11.65
CA GLY A 733 -13.48 -4.59 12.19
C GLY A 733 -13.98 -5.77 13.06
N LEU A 734 -14.86 -5.47 14.02
CA LEU A 734 -15.50 -6.50 14.86
C LEU A 734 -16.27 -7.55 14.05
N ILE A 735 -16.97 -7.15 12.97
CA ILE A 735 -17.67 -8.09 12.07
C ILE A 735 -16.67 -8.99 11.34
N MET A 736 -15.59 -8.44 10.79
CA MET A 736 -14.62 -9.19 9.99
C MET A 736 -13.81 -10.16 10.84
N ASP A 737 -13.42 -9.74 12.06
CA ASP A 737 -12.82 -10.62 13.07
C ASP A 737 -13.75 -11.80 13.38
N TYR A 738 -15.03 -11.53 13.65
CA TYR A 738 -16.03 -12.55 13.93
C TYR A 738 -16.24 -13.50 12.74
N ALA A 739 -16.35 -12.95 11.52
CA ALA A 739 -16.57 -13.71 10.29
C ALA A 739 -15.38 -14.61 9.93
N SER A 740 -14.15 -14.22 10.31
CA SER A 740 -12.96 -15.06 10.13
C SER A 740 -13.04 -16.38 10.92
N ALA A 741 -13.65 -16.35 12.10
CA ALA A 741 -13.87 -17.52 12.95
C ALA A 741 -15.15 -18.31 12.62
N HIS A 742 -16.08 -17.71 11.87
CA HIS A 742 -17.41 -18.27 11.58
C HIS A 742 -17.69 -18.35 10.06
N PRO A 743 -17.08 -19.31 9.34
CA PRO A 743 -17.22 -19.43 7.88
C PRO A 743 -18.63 -19.80 7.38
N SER A 744 -19.57 -20.10 8.29
CA SER A 744 -20.98 -20.35 7.98
C SER A 744 -21.88 -19.11 8.17
N LEU A 745 -21.30 -17.93 8.42
CA LEU A 745 -22.03 -16.67 8.49
C LEU A 745 -22.62 -16.33 7.12
N GLU A 746 -23.90 -15.95 7.08
CA GLU A 746 -24.65 -15.61 5.88
C GLU A 746 -25.42 -14.27 6.03
N TYR A 747 -25.80 -13.90 7.26
CA TYR A 747 -26.66 -12.74 7.53
C TYR A 747 -26.08 -11.79 8.57
N ILE A 748 -26.34 -10.50 8.41
CA ILE A 748 -26.04 -9.45 9.39
C ILE A 748 -27.33 -8.70 9.73
N ILE A 749 -27.59 -8.48 11.02
CA ILE A 749 -28.70 -7.65 11.49
C ILE A 749 -28.14 -6.49 12.31
N LEU A 750 -28.42 -5.26 11.87
CA LEU A 750 -28.15 -4.04 12.63
C LEU A 750 -29.39 -3.64 13.44
N VAL A 751 -29.21 -3.26 14.72
CA VAL A 751 -30.33 -2.87 15.59
C VAL A 751 -30.27 -1.38 15.95
N GLY A 752 -31.23 -0.63 15.40
CA GLY A 752 -31.42 0.81 15.60
C GLY A 752 -31.19 1.65 14.33
N GLY A 753 -31.54 2.93 14.39
CA GLY A 753 -31.30 3.92 13.31
C GLY A 753 -29.84 4.40 13.25
N ASP A 754 -29.54 5.36 12.37
CA ASP A 754 -28.19 5.93 12.19
C ASP A 754 -27.57 6.43 13.51
N TRP A 755 -28.35 7.10 14.36
CA TRP A 755 -27.91 7.61 15.65
C TRP A 755 -27.67 6.50 16.70
N ILE A 756 -28.01 5.24 16.42
CA ILE A 756 -27.74 4.07 17.29
C ILE A 756 -26.60 3.22 16.72
N ILE A 757 -26.62 2.94 15.40
CA ILE A 757 -25.54 2.32 14.64
C ILE A 757 -25.42 3.11 13.33
N PRO A 758 -24.35 3.88 13.10
CA PRO A 758 -24.27 4.77 11.94
C PRO A 758 -24.24 4.00 10.63
N PHE A 759 -24.78 4.58 9.58
CA PHE A 759 -24.44 4.18 8.23
C PHE A 759 -23.00 4.60 7.91
N ARG A 760 -22.34 3.84 7.03
CA ARG A 760 -21.12 4.32 6.35
C ARG A 760 -21.53 5.50 5.45
N ARG A 761 -20.81 6.61 5.58
CA ARG A 761 -20.98 7.83 4.78
C ARG A 761 -19.99 7.79 3.62
N VAL A 762 -20.50 7.75 2.39
CA VAL A 762 -19.74 7.66 1.15
C VAL A 762 -19.95 8.96 0.35
N PRO A 763 -18.89 9.66 -0.11
CA PRO A 763 -19.05 10.93 -0.82
C PRO A 763 -19.86 10.78 -2.11
N ASP A 764 -20.98 11.51 -2.19
CA ASP A 764 -21.84 11.60 -3.38
C ASP A 764 -21.10 12.36 -4.49
N ARG A 765 -21.05 11.76 -5.68
CA ARG A 765 -20.41 12.30 -6.89
C ARG A 765 -21.38 12.52 -8.04
N THR A 766 -22.68 12.38 -7.80
CA THR A 766 -23.71 12.71 -8.78
C THR A 766 -23.81 14.23 -8.97
N HIS A 767 -24.39 14.69 -10.08
CA HIS A 767 -24.48 16.13 -10.37
C HIS A 767 -25.54 16.87 -9.51
N HIS A 768 -26.27 16.14 -8.67
CA HIS A 768 -27.22 16.69 -7.71
C HIS A 768 -26.99 16.06 -6.33
N PRO A 769 -25.98 16.53 -5.59
CA PRO A 769 -25.53 15.88 -4.38
C PRO A 769 -26.43 16.19 -3.18
N GLU A 770 -26.26 15.40 -2.12
CA GLU A 770 -27.12 15.35 -0.94
C GLU A 770 -27.34 16.68 -0.20
N SER A 771 -26.43 17.66 -0.28
CA SER A 771 -26.59 18.97 0.39
C SER A 771 -27.78 19.79 -0.11
N LYS A 772 -28.35 19.41 -1.26
CA LYS A 772 -29.59 19.98 -1.81
C LYS A 772 -30.84 19.46 -1.10
N TYR A 773 -30.75 18.39 -0.30
CA TYR A 773 -31.86 17.83 0.46
C TYR A 773 -32.15 18.63 1.73
N THR A 774 -33.01 19.64 1.59
CA THR A 774 -33.30 20.63 2.64
C THR A 774 -34.50 20.29 3.52
N ARG A 775 -35.03 19.06 3.44
CA ARG A 775 -36.20 18.62 4.24
C ARG A 775 -35.82 18.06 5.62
N VAL A 776 -34.55 17.74 5.85
CA VAL A 776 -34.00 17.28 7.14
C VAL A 776 -33.26 18.41 7.84
N SER A 777 -33.24 18.41 9.18
CA SER A 777 -32.50 19.37 9.99
C SER A 777 -30.98 19.11 9.88
N PRO A 778 -30.15 20.10 9.49
CA PRO A 778 -28.69 19.93 9.34
C PRO A 778 -27.93 19.76 10.66
N ASN A 779 -28.65 19.79 11.79
CA ASN A 779 -28.13 19.57 13.14
C ASN A 779 -28.45 18.15 13.68
N THR A 780 -28.72 17.20 12.77
CA THR A 780 -28.93 15.77 13.07
C THR A 780 -27.77 14.95 12.48
N THR A 781 -27.59 13.71 12.93
CA THR A 781 -26.51 12.84 12.41
C THR A 781 -26.61 12.58 10.90
N VAL A 782 -27.85 12.42 10.39
CA VAL A 782 -28.11 12.24 8.95
C VAL A 782 -28.17 13.56 8.19
N GLY A 783 -28.71 14.64 8.77
CA GLY A 783 -28.72 15.95 8.11
C GLY A 783 -27.34 16.59 8.00
N ALA A 784 -26.42 16.25 8.91
CA ALA A 784 -25.00 16.54 8.76
C ALA A 784 -24.36 15.75 7.60
N ALA A 785 -24.76 14.49 7.41
CA ALA A 785 -24.32 13.70 6.26
C ALA A 785 -24.84 14.28 4.94
N CYS A 786 -26.12 14.69 4.87
CA CYS A 786 -26.63 15.39 3.69
C CYS A 786 -25.87 16.69 3.43
N ARG A 787 -25.68 17.53 4.46
CA ARG A 787 -24.92 18.80 4.36
C ARG A 787 -23.50 18.60 3.79
N ASP A 788 -22.85 17.50 4.13
CA ASP A 788 -21.47 17.17 3.71
C ASP A 788 -21.42 16.35 2.40
N ASP A 789 -22.52 16.29 1.64
CA ASP A 789 -22.65 15.55 0.38
C ASP A 789 -22.35 14.04 0.51
N MET A 790 -22.90 13.37 1.54
CA MET A 790 -22.66 11.94 1.82
C MET A 790 -23.89 11.06 1.57
N THR A 791 -23.74 10.06 0.70
CA THR A 791 -24.65 8.91 0.58
C THR A 791 -24.47 7.97 1.79
N LEU A 792 -25.56 7.41 2.31
CA LEU A 792 -25.55 6.52 3.49
C LEU A 792 -25.74 5.06 3.09
N THR A 793 -24.86 4.15 3.55
CA THR A 793 -24.94 2.72 3.23
C THR A 793 -24.67 1.80 4.41
N ASP A 794 -25.38 0.66 4.43
CA ASP A 794 -25.09 -0.48 5.30
C ASP A 794 -24.23 -1.56 4.61
N ASP A 795 -24.08 -1.53 3.28
CA ASP A 795 -23.33 -2.55 2.53
C ASP A 795 -21.86 -2.65 2.99
N TYR A 796 -21.30 -1.55 3.51
CA TYR A 796 -19.99 -1.50 4.14
C TYR A 796 -19.77 -2.58 5.21
N TYR A 797 -20.80 -2.88 6.00
CA TYR A 797 -20.76 -3.89 7.05
C TYR A 797 -20.85 -5.32 6.50
N ALA A 798 -21.36 -5.48 5.28
CA ALA A 798 -21.68 -6.75 4.65
C ALA A 798 -20.74 -7.14 3.51
N ASP A 799 -19.95 -6.21 2.99
CA ASP A 799 -18.85 -6.46 2.06
C ASP A 799 -17.60 -6.93 2.82
N LYS A 800 -17.08 -8.11 2.49
CA LYS A 800 -15.86 -8.66 3.09
C LYS A 800 -14.59 -8.15 2.40
N ASN A 801 -14.61 -7.93 1.09
CA ASN A 801 -13.44 -7.55 0.29
C ASN A 801 -13.80 -6.41 -0.68
N PRO A 802 -13.86 -5.15 -0.20
CA PRO A 802 -14.29 -4.03 -1.01
C PRO A 802 -13.46 -3.83 -2.25
N ILE A 803 -14.12 -3.46 -3.35
CA ILE A 803 -13.51 -3.43 -4.68
C ILE A 803 -12.74 -2.11 -4.86
N PRO A 804 -11.43 -2.13 -5.18
CA PRO A 804 -10.70 -0.91 -5.52
C PRO A 804 -11.26 -0.32 -6.82
N TRP A 805 -11.86 0.88 -6.72
CA TRP A 805 -12.48 1.55 -7.84
C TRP A 805 -12.25 3.06 -7.75
N GLN A 806 -11.61 3.65 -8.76
CA GLN A 806 -11.31 5.10 -8.84
C GLN A 806 -10.64 5.69 -7.58
N GLY A 807 -9.70 4.95 -6.97
CA GLY A 807 -8.94 5.41 -5.79
C GLY A 807 -9.72 5.34 -4.46
N ARG A 808 -10.83 4.61 -4.41
CA ARG A 808 -11.62 4.33 -3.21
C ARG A 808 -12.08 2.87 -3.19
N GLU A 809 -12.74 2.48 -2.12
CA GLU A 809 -13.50 1.23 -2.01
C GLU A 809 -14.91 1.41 -2.59
N LEU A 810 -15.34 0.50 -3.46
CA LEU A 810 -16.74 0.28 -3.82
C LEU A 810 -17.28 -0.90 -3.00
N TYR A 811 -18.44 -0.72 -2.37
CA TYR A 811 -19.04 -1.72 -1.48
C TYR A 811 -20.13 -2.53 -2.20
N VAL A 812 -19.95 -3.85 -2.28
CA VAL A 812 -20.95 -4.80 -2.80
C VAL A 812 -21.07 -5.94 -1.77
N PRO A 813 -22.26 -6.16 -1.17
CA PRO A 813 -22.38 -7.04 -0.02
C PRO A 813 -22.10 -8.52 -0.34
N ASP A 814 -21.25 -9.18 0.44
CA ASP A 814 -21.09 -10.65 0.49
C ASP A 814 -22.13 -11.30 1.43
N TYR A 815 -22.61 -10.55 2.44
CA TYR A 815 -23.56 -11.01 3.45
C TYR A 815 -24.94 -10.37 3.27
N SER A 816 -25.99 -11.14 3.60
CA SER A 816 -27.38 -10.68 3.55
C SER A 816 -27.70 -9.78 4.75
N ILE A 817 -27.73 -8.46 4.54
CA ILE A 817 -27.89 -7.47 5.61
C ILE A 817 -29.30 -6.89 5.70
N GLY A 818 -29.74 -6.61 6.92
CA GLY A 818 -30.95 -5.84 7.19
C GLY A 818 -30.87 -5.07 8.51
N ARG A 819 -31.61 -3.97 8.60
CA ARG A 819 -31.64 -3.05 9.74
C ARG A 819 -32.99 -3.06 10.42
N LEU A 820 -33.00 -3.22 11.74
CA LEU A 820 -34.21 -3.14 12.56
C LEU A 820 -34.34 -1.75 13.17
N VAL A 821 -35.30 -0.97 12.66
CA VAL A 821 -35.67 0.34 13.19
C VAL A 821 -37.06 0.27 13.88
N GLU A 822 -37.39 1.12 14.86
CA GLU A 822 -36.57 2.22 15.37
C GLU A 822 -36.56 2.30 16.89
N THR A 823 -37.74 2.38 17.51
CA THR A 823 -37.88 2.21 18.95
C THR A 823 -37.83 0.72 19.33
N PRO A 824 -37.44 0.38 20.58
CA PRO A 824 -37.52 -0.99 21.09
C PRO A 824 -38.89 -1.66 20.90
N GLY A 825 -39.99 -0.92 21.00
CA GLY A 825 -41.34 -1.48 20.85
C GLY A 825 -41.68 -1.87 19.42
N GLU A 826 -41.24 -1.08 18.43
CA GLU A 826 -41.43 -1.36 17.00
C GLU A 826 -40.57 -2.55 16.57
N ILE A 827 -39.30 -2.55 16.97
CA ILE A 827 -38.36 -3.64 16.69
C ILE A 827 -38.87 -4.97 17.30
N ILE A 828 -39.31 -4.97 18.57
CA ILE A 828 -39.95 -6.15 19.19
C ILE A 828 -41.19 -6.58 18.39
N GLY A 829 -41.98 -5.62 17.90
CA GLY A 829 -43.16 -5.89 17.07
C GLY A 829 -42.83 -6.62 15.77
N ILE A 830 -41.76 -6.24 15.07
CA ILE A 830 -41.24 -6.95 13.88
C ILE A 830 -40.81 -8.37 14.27
N ILE A 831 -40.00 -8.50 15.33
CA ILE A 831 -39.46 -9.80 15.78
C ILE A 831 -40.59 -10.77 16.18
N ASP A 832 -41.56 -10.33 16.98
CA ASP A 832 -42.74 -11.13 17.34
C ASP A 832 -43.51 -11.59 16.08
N THR A 833 -43.61 -10.72 15.09
CA THR A 833 -44.34 -11.00 13.84
C THR A 833 -43.60 -12.01 12.95
N PHE A 834 -42.28 -12.07 13.02
CA PHE A 834 -41.44 -13.08 12.37
C PHE A 834 -41.44 -14.42 13.12
N LEU A 835 -41.33 -14.39 14.45
CA LEU A 835 -41.34 -15.62 15.28
C LEU A 835 -42.70 -16.35 15.25
N THR A 836 -43.78 -15.68 14.89
CA THR A 836 -45.09 -16.32 14.59
C THR A 836 -45.18 -16.93 13.18
N GLY A 837 -44.19 -16.69 12.32
CA GLY A 837 -44.14 -17.19 10.95
C GLY A 837 -43.17 -16.37 10.09
N SER A 838 -42.04 -16.99 9.74
CA SER A 838 -40.97 -16.42 8.91
C SER A 838 -41.23 -16.54 7.40
N GLU A 839 -42.33 -17.19 7.00
CA GLU A 839 -42.68 -17.49 5.61
C GLU A 839 -43.99 -16.78 5.22
N ILE A 840 -43.97 -16.13 4.06
CA ILE A 840 -45.07 -15.36 3.48
C ILE A 840 -45.63 -16.17 2.31
N THR A 841 -46.84 -16.70 2.47
CA THR A 841 -47.49 -17.61 1.51
C THR A 841 -48.78 -17.02 0.92
N ASP A 842 -49.28 -15.93 1.47
CA ASP A 842 -50.45 -15.17 1.00
C ASP A 842 -50.03 -14.05 0.02
N VAL A 843 -49.16 -14.38 -0.94
CA VAL A 843 -48.54 -13.41 -1.85
C VAL A 843 -49.55 -12.88 -2.86
N ARG A 844 -49.81 -11.57 -2.77
CA ARG A 844 -50.45 -10.74 -3.80
C ARG A 844 -49.62 -9.48 -3.97
N ALA A 845 -49.51 -9.00 -5.20
CA ALA A 845 -48.65 -7.89 -5.56
C ALA A 845 -49.42 -6.62 -5.95
N LEU A 846 -48.94 -5.47 -5.49
CA LEU A 846 -49.32 -4.13 -5.95
C LEU A 846 -48.14 -3.53 -6.69
N VAL A 847 -48.38 -2.94 -7.86
CA VAL A 847 -47.37 -2.18 -8.61
C VAL A 847 -47.92 -0.80 -8.93
N THR A 848 -47.14 0.23 -8.60
CA THR A 848 -47.42 1.63 -8.97
C THR A 848 -46.31 2.17 -9.86
N GLY A 849 -46.62 3.14 -10.71
CA GLY A 849 -45.64 3.78 -11.61
C GLY A 849 -46.20 5.01 -12.31
N TYR A 850 -45.39 6.08 -12.44
CA TYR A 850 -45.75 7.28 -13.19
C TYR A 850 -44.52 8.13 -13.55
N ASP A 851 -44.71 9.09 -14.46
CA ASP A 851 -43.66 9.91 -15.07
C ASP A 851 -42.50 9.06 -15.61
N PHE A 852 -41.25 9.33 -15.25
CA PHE A 852 -40.09 8.66 -15.84
C PHE A 852 -39.89 7.21 -15.37
N VAL A 853 -40.52 6.77 -14.28
CA VAL A 853 -40.38 5.39 -13.73
C VAL A 853 -41.53 4.45 -14.09
N GLN A 854 -42.28 4.80 -15.13
CA GLN A 854 -43.48 4.06 -15.53
C GLN A 854 -43.15 2.78 -16.29
N ASP A 855 -42.14 2.80 -17.16
CA ASP A 855 -41.64 1.66 -17.93
C ASP A 855 -41.11 0.54 -17.03
N ALA A 856 -40.29 0.87 -16.03
CA ALA A 856 -39.82 -0.09 -15.04
C ALA A 856 -40.96 -0.70 -14.21
N ALA A 857 -42.00 0.08 -13.91
CA ALA A 857 -43.21 -0.43 -13.26
C ALA A 857 -43.98 -1.41 -14.17
N ASP A 858 -44.08 -1.13 -15.47
CA ASP A 858 -44.70 -2.03 -16.45
C ASP A 858 -43.89 -3.33 -16.61
N GLU A 859 -42.55 -3.29 -16.59
CA GLU A 859 -41.67 -4.48 -16.52
C GLU A 859 -41.90 -5.31 -15.24
N MET A 860 -41.83 -4.67 -14.06
CA MET A 860 -42.04 -5.33 -12.78
C MET A 860 -43.45 -5.94 -12.66
N CYS A 861 -44.46 -5.24 -13.15
CA CYS A 861 -45.82 -5.76 -13.27
C CYS A 861 -45.88 -7.03 -14.13
N SER A 862 -45.16 -7.05 -15.25
CA SER A 862 -45.13 -8.18 -16.18
C SER A 862 -44.45 -9.41 -15.56
N LEU A 863 -43.30 -9.23 -14.90
CA LEU A 863 -42.61 -10.29 -14.15
C LEU A 863 -43.51 -10.88 -13.05
N LEU A 864 -44.16 -10.01 -12.26
CA LEU A 864 -45.06 -10.43 -11.19
C LEU A 864 -46.29 -11.18 -11.72
N ARG A 865 -46.85 -10.77 -12.88
CA ARG A 865 -47.98 -11.45 -13.52
C ARG A 865 -47.61 -12.79 -14.12
N GLN A 866 -46.38 -12.93 -14.64
CA GLN A 866 -45.87 -14.20 -15.16
C GLN A 866 -45.80 -15.27 -14.06
N ASP A 867 -45.39 -14.88 -12.85
CA ASP A 867 -45.30 -15.79 -11.70
C ASP A 867 -46.64 -15.96 -10.96
N LEU A 868 -47.18 -14.88 -10.39
CA LEU A 868 -48.34 -14.92 -9.48
C LEU A 868 -49.68 -15.03 -10.23
N GLY A 869 -49.70 -14.75 -11.54
CA GLY A 869 -50.89 -14.70 -12.38
C GLY A 869 -51.68 -13.39 -12.28
N GLU A 870 -52.32 -13.01 -13.39
CA GLU A 870 -53.13 -11.79 -13.58
C GLU A 870 -54.09 -11.43 -12.43
N GLY A 871 -54.69 -12.43 -11.76
CA GLY A 871 -55.65 -12.20 -10.68
C GLY A 871 -55.03 -11.77 -9.34
N ASN A 872 -53.72 -11.94 -9.17
CA ASN A 872 -53.00 -11.67 -7.92
C ASN A 872 -52.13 -10.41 -7.96
N VAL A 873 -52.05 -9.74 -9.12
CA VAL A 873 -51.21 -8.56 -9.34
C VAL A 873 -52.05 -7.36 -9.79
N ASP A 874 -52.05 -6.29 -9.01
CA ASP A 874 -52.74 -5.04 -9.32
C ASP A 874 -51.76 -4.00 -9.83
N CYS A 875 -51.81 -3.71 -11.14
CA CYS A 875 -51.00 -2.70 -11.81
C CYS A 875 -51.84 -1.52 -12.32
N THR A 876 -53.04 -1.30 -11.76
CA THR A 876 -53.93 -0.23 -12.24
C THR A 876 -53.55 1.17 -11.74
N LEU A 877 -52.48 1.26 -10.94
CA LEU A 877 -51.81 2.50 -10.55
C LEU A 877 -50.49 2.68 -11.32
N ILE A 878 -50.43 2.16 -12.55
CA ILE A 878 -49.39 2.51 -13.52
C ILE A 878 -50.00 3.46 -14.56
N GLY A 879 -49.33 4.57 -14.83
CA GLY A 879 -49.76 5.59 -15.77
C GLY A 879 -49.77 7.00 -15.20
N SER A 880 -49.91 7.99 -16.07
CA SER A 880 -49.88 9.43 -15.72
C SER A 880 -51.14 9.98 -15.03
N SER A 881 -52.14 9.15 -14.70
CA SER A 881 -53.40 9.61 -14.12
C SER A 881 -54.07 8.59 -13.18
N TRP A 882 -53.69 8.62 -11.90
CA TRP A 882 -54.38 7.96 -10.79
C TRP A 882 -54.28 8.83 -9.52
N SER A 883 -55.13 8.58 -8.52
CA SER A 883 -55.23 9.44 -7.33
C SER A 883 -54.48 8.90 -6.12
N GLY A 884 -53.96 9.81 -5.30
CA GLY A 884 -53.41 9.47 -3.99
C GLY A 884 -54.40 8.76 -3.05
N SER A 885 -55.68 9.08 -3.15
CA SER A 885 -56.74 8.36 -2.44
C SER A 885 -56.87 6.90 -2.87
N ASP A 886 -56.74 6.60 -4.17
CA ASP A 886 -56.76 5.22 -4.68
C ASP A 886 -55.48 4.47 -4.25
N PHE A 887 -54.33 5.17 -4.25
CA PHE A 887 -53.07 4.61 -3.77
C PHE A 887 -53.13 4.22 -2.30
N ARG A 888 -53.48 5.14 -1.38
CA ARG A 888 -53.66 4.83 0.04
C ARG A 888 -54.66 3.69 0.25
N GLN A 889 -55.78 3.67 -0.50
CA GLN A 889 -56.80 2.62 -0.38
C GLN A 889 -56.27 1.22 -0.75
N LYS A 890 -55.35 1.11 -1.72
CA LYS A 890 -54.75 -0.18 -2.12
C LYS A 890 -53.57 -0.56 -1.24
N GLN A 891 -52.70 0.39 -0.98
CA GLN A 891 -51.47 0.18 -0.23
C GLN A 891 -51.75 -0.16 1.24
N LEU A 892 -52.64 0.59 1.88
CA LEU A 892 -52.83 0.60 3.35
C LEU A 892 -54.12 -0.08 3.84
N TYR A 893 -55.09 -0.30 2.95
CA TYR A 893 -56.46 -0.72 3.33
C TYR A 893 -57.06 -1.82 2.44
N ALA A 894 -56.26 -2.49 1.61
CA ALA A 894 -56.74 -3.64 0.83
C ALA A 894 -57.04 -4.85 1.71
N ASP A 895 -58.14 -5.55 1.41
CA ASP A 895 -58.54 -6.83 2.04
C ASP A 895 -58.93 -7.84 0.94
N PRO A 896 -58.17 -8.94 0.73
CA PRO A 896 -56.90 -9.24 1.40
C PRO A 896 -55.80 -8.20 1.06
N PRO A 897 -54.75 -8.09 1.89
CA PRO A 897 -53.66 -7.16 1.65
C PRO A 897 -52.79 -7.57 0.45
N TYR A 898 -51.93 -6.65 0.01
CA TYR A 898 -50.83 -6.92 -0.92
C TYR A 898 -49.55 -7.13 -0.10
N ARG A 899 -49.08 -8.38 -0.02
CA ARG A 899 -47.87 -8.75 0.74
C ARG A 899 -46.58 -8.38 0.01
N LEU A 900 -46.64 -8.08 -1.29
CA LEU A 900 -45.53 -7.57 -2.08
C LEU A 900 -45.97 -6.26 -2.73
N GLN A 901 -45.19 -5.19 -2.62
CA GLN A 901 -45.56 -3.88 -3.17
C GLN A 901 -44.35 -3.20 -3.81
N SER A 902 -44.43 -2.96 -5.12
CA SER A 902 -43.46 -2.21 -5.90
C SER A 902 -43.98 -0.78 -6.04
N ILE A 903 -43.39 0.16 -5.31
CA ILE A 903 -43.84 1.55 -5.24
C ILE A 903 -42.90 2.43 -6.06
N ASN A 904 -43.19 2.58 -7.35
CA ASN A 904 -42.38 3.40 -8.25
C ASN A 904 -42.99 4.79 -8.40
N GLY A 905 -42.25 5.80 -7.95
CA GLY A 905 -42.68 7.20 -7.94
C GLY A 905 -41.72 8.07 -7.13
N HIS A 906 -42.02 9.37 -7.06
CA HIS A 906 -41.26 10.29 -6.21
C HIS A 906 -41.46 9.97 -4.72
N ALA A 907 -40.49 10.32 -3.89
CA ALA A 907 -40.63 10.22 -2.44
C ALA A 907 -39.75 11.25 -1.72
N ASN A 908 -39.92 11.31 -0.41
CA ASN A 908 -38.99 11.87 0.56
C ASN A 908 -39.16 11.08 1.87
N HIS A 909 -38.34 11.35 2.89
CA HIS A 909 -38.34 10.55 4.12
C HIS A 909 -39.69 10.41 4.83
N PHE A 910 -40.70 11.24 4.56
CA PHE A 910 -42.03 11.14 5.19
C PHE A 910 -43.21 11.05 4.21
N THR A 911 -43.00 10.95 2.88
CA THR A 911 -44.11 10.76 1.92
C THR A 911 -43.74 9.94 0.68
N GLU A 912 -44.69 9.14 0.20
CA GLU A 912 -44.64 8.47 -1.10
C GLU A 912 -45.59 9.17 -2.10
N GLY A 913 -45.12 9.33 -3.34
CA GLY A 913 -45.70 10.20 -4.36
C GLY A 913 -46.92 9.63 -5.10
N ALA A 914 -47.69 10.54 -5.71
CA ALA A 914 -48.83 10.24 -6.57
C ALA A 914 -48.94 11.30 -7.69
N PRO A 915 -49.44 10.97 -8.90
CA PRO A 915 -49.53 11.91 -10.03
C PRO A 915 -50.36 13.16 -9.76
N ASP A 916 -51.38 13.07 -8.91
CA ASP A 916 -52.24 14.21 -8.51
C ASP A 916 -51.67 15.04 -7.35
N SER A 917 -50.47 14.70 -6.87
CA SER A 917 -49.81 15.28 -5.70
C SER A 917 -50.52 15.05 -4.35
N ASP A 918 -51.50 14.14 -4.28
CA ASP A 918 -52.14 13.72 -3.03
C ASP A 918 -51.31 12.62 -2.35
N HIS A 919 -50.10 12.95 -1.91
CA HIS A 919 -49.11 11.98 -1.42
C HIS A 919 -49.62 11.11 -0.25
N THR A 920 -49.15 9.85 -0.17
CA THR A 920 -49.28 9.04 1.05
C THR A 920 -48.23 9.50 2.05
N ARG A 921 -48.64 9.84 3.27
CA ARG A 921 -47.72 10.32 4.32
C ARG A 921 -47.39 9.22 5.33
N SER A 922 -46.25 9.35 6.01
CA SER A 922 -45.89 8.51 7.16
C SER A 922 -46.97 8.52 8.27
N ASP A 923 -47.66 9.65 8.45
CA ASP A 923 -48.82 9.75 9.34
C ASP A 923 -50.08 9.03 8.82
N ASP A 924 -50.30 8.90 7.51
CA ASP A 924 -51.36 8.03 6.96
C ASP A 924 -51.05 6.55 7.22
N ILE A 925 -49.79 6.16 6.98
CA ILE A 925 -49.28 4.80 7.21
C ILE A 925 -49.43 4.45 8.69
N ALA A 926 -48.92 5.27 9.61
CA ALA A 926 -49.01 5.02 11.05
C ALA A 926 -50.46 4.91 11.55
N ASN A 927 -51.39 5.68 11.00
CA ASN A 927 -52.82 5.61 11.33
C ASN A 927 -53.61 4.50 10.60
N ALA A 928 -53.01 3.82 9.62
CA ALA A 928 -53.69 2.78 8.85
C ALA A 928 -54.18 1.61 9.72
N THR A 929 -55.38 1.12 9.41
CA THR A 929 -56.02 0.00 10.13
C THR A 929 -56.04 -1.31 9.35
N GLY A 930 -55.52 -1.33 8.12
CA GLY A 930 -55.31 -2.56 7.34
C GLY A 930 -54.17 -3.41 7.91
N ASP A 931 -54.17 -4.69 7.57
CA ASP A 931 -53.08 -5.60 7.94
C ASP A 931 -51.95 -5.53 6.91
N LEU A 932 -50.84 -4.89 7.28
CA LEU A 932 -49.61 -4.85 6.47
C LEU A 932 -48.49 -5.73 7.06
N ALA A 933 -48.77 -6.49 8.12
CA ALA A 933 -47.74 -7.26 8.81
C ALA A 933 -47.06 -8.25 7.86
N ARG A 934 -45.73 -8.38 7.93
CA ARG A 934 -44.89 -9.19 7.03
C ARG A 934 -44.87 -8.76 5.57
N ALA A 935 -45.57 -7.69 5.16
CA ALA A 935 -45.48 -7.24 3.78
C ALA A 935 -44.04 -6.80 3.44
N ILE A 936 -43.69 -6.93 2.16
CA ILE A 936 -42.42 -6.52 1.57
C ILE A 936 -42.75 -5.36 0.63
N ILE A 937 -42.31 -4.16 0.98
CA ILE A 937 -42.51 -2.95 0.17
C ILE A 937 -41.13 -2.49 -0.31
N TYR A 938 -40.99 -2.19 -1.59
CA TYR A 938 -39.73 -1.73 -2.17
C TYR A 938 -39.98 -0.58 -3.16
N THR A 939 -39.04 0.36 -3.24
CA THR A 939 -39.26 1.63 -3.94
C THR A 939 -37.96 2.21 -4.52
N VAL A 940 -38.11 2.94 -5.63
CA VAL A 940 -37.06 3.78 -6.25
C VAL A 940 -37.01 5.21 -5.67
N GLY A 941 -37.98 5.59 -4.83
CA GLY A 941 -38.23 6.98 -4.45
C GLY A 941 -37.08 7.62 -3.64
N CYS A 942 -36.80 8.90 -3.89
CA CYS A 942 -35.75 9.66 -3.22
C CYS A 942 -35.96 9.72 -1.70
N HIS A 943 -34.90 9.49 -0.92
CA HIS A 943 -34.84 9.58 0.54
C HIS A 943 -35.91 8.77 1.27
N SER A 944 -36.59 7.85 0.59
CA SER A 944 -37.66 7.03 1.16
C SER A 944 -37.13 6.14 2.30
N GLY A 945 -35.86 5.73 2.23
CA GLY A 945 -35.16 5.00 3.28
C GLY A 945 -34.45 5.88 4.30
N LEU A 946 -34.40 7.22 4.14
CA LEU A 946 -33.67 8.08 5.07
C LEU A 946 -34.36 8.10 6.44
N ASN A 947 -33.90 7.29 7.37
CA ASN A 947 -34.46 7.23 8.71
C ASN A 947 -33.82 8.31 9.61
N VAL A 948 -34.65 9.22 10.14
CA VAL A 948 -34.24 10.49 10.76
C VAL A 948 -34.37 10.43 12.28
N PRO A 949 -33.45 11.03 13.05
CA PRO A 949 -33.49 10.92 14.51
C PRO A 949 -34.66 11.69 15.14
N PRO A 950 -35.08 11.33 16.37
CA PRO A 950 -36.29 11.88 17.00
C PRO A 950 -36.27 13.39 17.23
N GLU A 951 -35.09 14.01 17.22
CA GLU A 951 -34.87 15.46 17.26
C GLU A 951 -35.05 16.19 15.92
N ASP A 952 -35.36 15.50 14.81
CA ASP A 952 -35.70 16.16 13.55
C ASP A 952 -37.03 16.93 13.63
N THR A 953 -37.22 17.85 12.70
CA THR A 953 -38.46 18.59 12.47
C THR A 953 -39.62 17.72 11.97
N THR A 954 -39.35 16.62 11.27
CA THR A 954 -40.36 15.66 10.78
C THR A 954 -39.98 14.23 11.18
N PRO A 955 -39.97 13.90 12.49
CA PRO A 955 -39.28 12.72 13.03
C PRO A 955 -40.01 11.38 12.86
N LEU A 956 -41.13 11.36 12.14
CA LEU A 956 -41.81 10.11 11.75
C LEU A 956 -41.57 9.92 10.25
N ASP A 957 -40.56 9.11 9.93
CA ASP A 957 -40.23 8.74 8.56
C ASP A 957 -40.99 7.50 8.07
N LEU A 958 -40.80 7.15 6.79
CA LEU A 958 -41.39 5.98 6.15
C LEU A 958 -40.85 4.66 6.75
N PRO A 959 -39.53 4.45 6.95
CA PRO A 959 -39.01 3.26 7.64
C PRO A 959 -39.65 3.02 9.00
N GLN A 960 -39.78 4.05 9.85
CA GLN A 960 -40.44 3.93 11.16
C GLN A 960 -41.95 3.67 11.02
N ALA A 961 -42.65 4.39 10.16
CA ALA A 961 -44.10 4.20 9.96
C ALA A 961 -44.43 2.79 9.44
N PHE A 962 -43.60 2.24 8.56
CA PHE A 962 -43.71 0.86 8.09
C PHE A 962 -43.29 -0.16 9.17
N ALA A 963 -42.26 0.13 9.99
CA ALA A 963 -41.88 -0.69 11.14
C ALA A 963 -43.03 -0.82 12.18
N GLN A 964 -43.77 0.26 12.45
CA GLN A 964 -44.99 0.23 13.28
C GLN A 964 -46.07 -0.71 12.73
N LYS A 965 -46.08 -0.95 11.42
CA LYS A 965 -46.96 -1.91 10.74
C LYS A 965 -46.32 -3.29 10.51
N LYS A 966 -45.09 -3.48 10.96
CA LYS A 966 -44.30 -4.74 10.86
C LYS A 966 -44.06 -5.15 9.40
N VAL A 967 -43.85 -4.15 8.56
CA VAL A 967 -43.47 -4.28 7.15
C VAL A 967 -41.95 -4.42 7.06
N ASN A 968 -41.46 -5.14 6.06
CA ASN A 968 -40.08 -5.08 5.61
C ASN A 968 -40.00 -4.11 4.43
N TYR A 969 -39.15 -3.09 4.51
CA TYR A 969 -39.09 -1.98 3.56
C TYR A 969 -37.71 -1.89 2.92
N ILE A 970 -37.64 -1.78 1.59
CA ILE A 970 -36.39 -1.60 0.84
C ILE A 970 -36.45 -0.26 0.12
N ALA A 971 -35.58 0.66 0.49
CA ALA A 971 -35.73 2.05 0.14
C ALA A 971 -34.39 2.80 0.09
N ASN A 972 -34.34 3.88 -0.67
CA ASN A 972 -33.11 4.64 -0.92
C ASN A 972 -32.87 5.67 0.20
N THR A 973 -31.70 5.64 0.82
CA THR A 973 -31.30 6.63 1.85
C THR A 973 -31.02 8.02 1.27
N GLY A 974 -30.64 8.11 -0.01
CA GLY A 974 -30.35 9.36 -0.72
C GLY A 974 -31.28 9.63 -1.90
N TYR A 975 -30.87 10.54 -2.78
CA TYR A 975 -31.54 10.78 -4.07
C TYR A 975 -31.54 9.52 -4.96
N GLY A 976 -32.63 8.75 -4.93
CA GLY A 976 -32.94 7.75 -5.94
C GLY A 976 -32.98 8.34 -7.35
N TRP A 977 -32.42 7.61 -8.31
CA TRP A 977 -32.30 8.03 -9.71
C TRP A 977 -32.90 6.98 -10.65
N GLY A 978 -33.59 7.47 -11.66
CA GLY A 978 -33.88 6.71 -12.88
C GLY A 978 -33.35 7.43 -14.10
N VAL A 979 -33.83 7.05 -15.28
CA VAL A 979 -33.50 7.73 -16.54
C VAL A 979 -34.78 8.02 -17.34
N ARG A 980 -34.69 8.79 -18.44
CA ARG A 980 -35.83 8.99 -19.34
C ARG A 980 -35.79 7.99 -20.48
N GLY A 981 -36.91 7.31 -20.72
CA GLY A 981 -37.13 6.51 -21.93
C GLY A 981 -36.30 5.23 -21.97
N ALA A 982 -35.93 4.66 -20.83
CA ALA A 982 -35.30 3.36 -20.69
C ALA A 982 -35.29 2.98 -19.20
N VAL A 983 -35.14 1.69 -18.89
CA VAL A 983 -34.92 1.25 -17.50
C VAL A 983 -33.43 1.32 -17.15
N GLY A 984 -33.10 2.03 -16.06
CA GLY A 984 -31.73 2.19 -15.57
C GLY A 984 -31.65 2.53 -14.07
N LEU A 985 -30.45 2.59 -13.51
CA LEU A 985 -30.21 3.06 -12.13
C LEU A 985 -31.12 2.38 -11.07
N SER A 986 -31.81 3.11 -10.20
CA SER A 986 -32.67 2.53 -9.14
C SER A 986 -33.77 1.64 -9.71
N GLU A 987 -34.27 1.97 -10.90
CA GLU A 987 -35.34 1.26 -11.57
C GLU A 987 -34.89 -0.14 -11.99
N ARG A 988 -33.70 -0.21 -12.60
CA ARG A 988 -33.04 -1.49 -12.92
C ARG A 988 -32.77 -2.30 -11.66
N LEU A 989 -32.28 -1.68 -10.57
CA LEU A 989 -32.03 -2.41 -9.32
C LEU A 989 -33.34 -2.96 -8.70
N MET A 990 -34.43 -2.21 -8.71
CA MET A 990 -35.73 -2.67 -8.17
C MET A 990 -36.39 -3.73 -9.06
N ARG A 991 -36.22 -3.65 -10.39
CA ARG A 991 -36.60 -4.72 -11.31
C ARG A 991 -35.77 -5.98 -11.09
N ASP A 992 -34.45 -5.86 -10.96
CA ASP A 992 -33.57 -6.99 -10.67
C ASP A 992 -33.92 -7.62 -9.33
N TYR A 993 -34.20 -6.81 -8.30
CA TYR A 993 -34.75 -7.29 -7.03
C TYR A 993 -36.07 -8.05 -7.22
N THR A 994 -37.01 -7.51 -8.00
CA THR A 994 -38.29 -8.18 -8.32
C THR A 994 -38.06 -9.56 -8.92
N SER A 995 -37.16 -9.68 -9.91
CA SER A 995 -36.77 -10.98 -10.48
C SER A 995 -36.15 -11.91 -9.43
N ARG A 996 -35.29 -11.38 -8.55
CA ARG A 996 -34.63 -12.17 -7.49
C ARG A 996 -35.57 -12.63 -6.36
N VAL A 997 -36.58 -11.86 -5.94
CA VAL A 997 -37.55 -12.36 -4.91
C VAL A 997 -38.49 -13.44 -5.45
N LEU A 998 -38.75 -13.47 -6.75
CA LEU A 998 -39.53 -14.54 -7.39
C LEU A 998 -38.67 -15.81 -7.64
N ALA A 999 -37.37 -15.80 -7.33
CA ALA A 999 -36.46 -16.89 -7.68
C ALA A 999 -36.73 -18.19 -6.93
N GLY A 1000 -37.12 -19.23 -7.67
CA GLY A 1000 -37.43 -20.56 -7.13
C GLY A 1000 -38.84 -20.62 -6.54
N GLN A 1001 -39.05 -21.52 -5.57
CA GLN A 1001 -40.33 -21.58 -4.83
C GLN A 1001 -40.32 -20.70 -3.57
N THR A 1002 -39.14 -20.44 -3.02
CA THR A 1002 -38.95 -19.78 -1.73
C THR A 1002 -37.64 -19.01 -1.72
N LYS A 1003 -37.67 -17.73 -1.33
CA LYS A 1003 -36.47 -16.88 -1.33
C LYS A 1003 -36.37 -16.00 -0.07
N PRO A 1004 -35.21 -15.91 0.60
CA PRO A 1004 -34.99 -14.90 1.63
C PRO A 1004 -34.87 -13.50 1.03
N ILE A 1005 -35.62 -12.52 1.55
CA ILE A 1005 -35.67 -11.17 0.96
C ILE A 1005 -34.31 -10.45 0.97
N GLY A 1006 -33.51 -10.61 2.02
CA GLY A 1006 -32.18 -9.99 2.08
C GLY A 1006 -31.21 -10.62 1.08
N GLN A 1007 -31.31 -11.93 0.87
CA GLN A 1007 -30.51 -12.63 -0.14
C GLN A 1007 -30.92 -12.20 -1.55
N ALA A 1008 -32.20 -11.97 -1.81
CA ALA A 1008 -32.66 -11.43 -3.09
C ALA A 1008 -32.12 -10.02 -3.37
N LEU A 1009 -32.06 -9.13 -2.36
CA LEU A 1009 -31.48 -7.79 -2.51
C LEU A 1009 -29.96 -7.84 -2.72
N MET A 1010 -29.26 -8.66 -1.93
CA MET A 1010 -27.81 -8.89 -2.07
C MET A 1010 -27.47 -9.40 -3.48
N GLU A 1011 -28.18 -10.44 -3.95
CA GLU A 1011 -28.00 -10.98 -5.30
C GLU A 1011 -28.38 -9.96 -6.39
N ALA A 1012 -29.38 -9.11 -6.19
CA ALA A 1012 -29.73 -8.04 -7.13
C ALA A 1012 -28.61 -7.01 -7.25
N LYS A 1013 -28.03 -6.54 -6.12
CA LYS A 1013 -26.87 -5.64 -6.12
C LYS A 1013 -25.64 -6.28 -6.78
N GLN A 1014 -25.34 -7.54 -6.44
CA GLN A 1014 -24.26 -8.31 -7.09
C GLN A 1014 -24.49 -8.42 -8.60
N THR A 1015 -25.70 -8.77 -9.04
CA THR A 1015 -26.09 -8.88 -10.46
C THR A 1015 -25.94 -7.54 -11.18
N TYR A 1016 -26.41 -6.45 -10.58
CA TYR A 1016 -26.32 -5.10 -11.14
C TYR A 1016 -24.85 -4.74 -11.43
N TYR A 1017 -23.95 -4.96 -10.46
CA TYR A 1017 -22.52 -4.73 -10.64
C TYR A 1017 -21.90 -5.66 -11.70
N HIS A 1018 -22.18 -6.96 -11.63
CA HIS A 1018 -21.60 -7.97 -12.55
C HIS A 1018 -22.06 -7.80 -13.99
N ASN A 1019 -23.27 -7.25 -14.22
CA ASN A 1019 -23.85 -7.05 -15.55
C ASN A 1019 -23.72 -5.59 -16.03
N THR A 1020 -22.75 -4.84 -15.52
CA THR A 1020 -22.50 -3.43 -15.92
C THR A 1020 -21.09 -3.27 -16.46
N GLN A 1021 -20.98 -2.88 -17.73
CA GLN A 1021 -19.69 -2.59 -18.36
C GLN A 1021 -19.11 -1.27 -17.85
N ASN A 1022 -19.73 -0.12 -18.12
CA ASN A 1022 -19.22 1.17 -17.66
C ASN A 1022 -19.87 1.57 -16.32
N PHE A 1023 -19.23 1.23 -15.20
CA PHE A 1023 -19.75 1.57 -13.87
C PHE A 1023 -19.47 3.05 -13.53
N SER A 1024 -20.51 3.80 -13.17
CA SER A 1024 -20.46 5.25 -12.93
C SER A 1024 -20.68 5.65 -11.47
N ALA A 1025 -20.55 6.94 -11.17
CA ALA A 1025 -20.88 7.51 -9.85
C ALA A 1025 -22.37 7.41 -9.49
N TYR A 1026 -23.26 7.32 -10.48
CA TYR A 1026 -24.69 7.09 -10.22
C TYR A 1026 -24.90 5.62 -9.79
N ASP A 1027 -24.20 4.68 -10.43
CA ASP A 1027 -24.26 3.26 -10.07
C ASP A 1027 -23.71 2.99 -8.65
N GLU A 1028 -22.59 3.63 -8.28
CA GLU A 1028 -22.04 3.63 -6.90
C GLU A 1028 -23.12 4.04 -5.89
N LYS A 1029 -23.81 5.16 -6.17
CA LYS A 1029 -24.86 5.70 -5.31
C LYS A 1029 -26.05 4.74 -5.18
N ILE A 1030 -26.56 4.21 -6.30
CA ILE A 1030 -27.76 3.35 -6.31
C ILE A 1030 -27.53 2.05 -5.55
N LEU A 1031 -26.36 1.42 -5.70
CA LEU A 1031 -26.03 0.23 -4.91
C LEU A 1031 -25.94 0.58 -3.42
N ALA A 1032 -25.18 1.63 -3.09
CA ALA A 1032 -24.91 2.03 -1.71
C ALA A 1032 -26.18 2.42 -0.94
N GLU A 1033 -27.08 3.22 -1.54
CA GLU A 1033 -28.21 3.83 -0.81
C GLU A 1033 -29.41 2.89 -0.58
N SER A 1034 -29.56 1.84 -1.39
CA SER A 1034 -30.69 0.92 -1.32
C SER A 1034 -30.60 0.02 -0.07
N THR A 1035 -31.37 0.32 0.97
CA THR A 1035 -31.26 -0.30 2.30
C THR A 1035 -32.49 -1.11 2.67
N LEU A 1036 -32.30 -2.30 3.26
CA LEU A 1036 -33.37 -3.15 3.82
C LEU A 1036 -33.62 -2.84 5.29
N TYR A 1037 -34.80 -2.28 5.58
CA TYR A 1037 -35.36 -2.12 6.92
C TYR A 1037 -36.29 -3.29 7.24
N GLY A 1038 -35.84 -4.24 8.07
CA GLY A 1038 -36.57 -5.47 8.36
C GLY A 1038 -35.66 -6.66 8.67
N LEU A 1039 -36.24 -7.87 8.66
CA LEU A 1039 -35.48 -9.11 8.84
C LEU A 1039 -35.14 -9.74 7.48
N PRO A 1040 -33.84 -9.86 7.11
CA PRO A 1040 -33.44 -10.42 5.81
C PRO A 1040 -33.84 -11.90 5.62
N HIS A 1041 -34.15 -12.59 6.71
CA HIS A 1041 -34.57 -13.98 6.80
C HIS A 1041 -36.03 -14.26 6.38
N TYR A 1042 -36.86 -13.24 6.15
CA TYR A 1042 -38.23 -13.48 5.68
C TYR A 1042 -38.21 -14.21 4.34
N LEU A 1043 -38.86 -15.37 4.30
CA LEU A 1043 -39.02 -16.18 3.10
C LEU A 1043 -40.31 -15.76 2.40
N ILE A 1044 -40.20 -15.23 1.17
CA ILE A 1044 -41.37 -15.16 0.28
C ILE A 1044 -41.55 -16.53 -0.39
N ASN A 1045 -42.78 -17.04 -0.42
CA ASN A 1045 -43.17 -18.26 -1.10
C ASN A 1045 -44.33 -17.96 -2.05
N THR A 1046 -44.04 -17.97 -3.35
CA THR A 1046 -45.01 -17.66 -4.41
C THR A 1046 -45.84 -18.88 -4.82
N GLY A 1047 -45.46 -20.08 -4.39
CA GLY A 1047 -46.13 -21.35 -4.69
C GLY A 1047 -45.82 -21.93 -6.08
N THR A 1048 -45.01 -21.23 -6.86
CA THR A 1048 -44.65 -21.47 -8.25
C THR A 1048 -43.14 -21.69 -8.36
N THR A 1049 -42.67 -22.25 -9.48
CA THR A 1049 -41.23 -22.36 -9.77
C THR A 1049 -40.87 -21.32 -10.82
N PHE A 1050 -40.95 -20.03 -10.48
CA PHE A 1050 -40.37 -19.01 -11.35
C PHE A 1050 -38.87 -19.16 -11.32
N SER A 1051 -38.29 -19.31 -12.50
CA SER A 1051 -36.89 -19.60 -12.67
C SER A 1051 -36.27 -18.42 -13.41
N PRO A 1052 -35.64 -17.47 -12.70
CA PRO A 1052 -34.70 -16.54 -13.31
C PRO A 1052 -33.38 -17.23 -13.72
N LEU A 1053 -33.37 -18.57 -13.69
CA LEU A 1053 -32.42 -19.48 -14.32
C LEU A 1053 -33.03 -20.16 -15.58
N GLU A 1054 -34.24 -19.78 -16.03
CA GLU A 1054 -34.54 -19.89 -17.46
C GLU A 1054 -33.49 -19.06 -18.21
N ASP A 1055 -33.11 -19.53 -19.39
CA ASP A 1055 -32.14 -18.83 -20.23
C ASP A 1055 -32.57 -17.36 -20.38
N PRO A 1056 -31.80 -16.37 -19.85
CA PRO A 1056 -32.19 -14.97 -19.93
C PRO A 1056 -32.11 -14.43 -21.36
N PHE A 1057 -31.52 -15.21 -22.27
CA PHE A 1057 -31.35 -14.89 -23.68
C PHE A 1057 -31.90 -16.01 -24.56
N PRO A 1058 -33.20 -16.35 -24.50
CA PRO A 1058 -33.78 -17.49 -25.22
C PRO A 1058 -33.72 -17.31 -26.75
N SER A 1059 -33.47 -16.09 -27.26
CA SER A 1059 -33.20 -15.86 -28.68
C SER A 1059 -31.76 -16.20 -29.07
N VAL A 1060 -30.82 -16.29 -28.13
CA VAL A 1060 -29.40 -16.56 -28.37
C VAL A 1060 -29.15 -18.07 -28.48
N GLN A 1061 -28.24 -18.45 -29.37
CA GLN A 1061 -27.62 -19.76 -29.41
C GLN A 1061 -26.19 -19.64 -28.91
N ILE A 1062 -25.96 -20.07 -27.67
CA ILE A 1062 -24.63 -20.11 -27.06
C ILE A 1062 -23.96 -21.47 -27.32
N THR A 1063 -22.70 -21.47 -27.73
CA THR A 1063 -21.86 -22.67 -27.84
C THR A 1063 -20.55 -22.45 -27.11
N THR A 1064 -20.33 -23.17 -26.00
CA THR A 1064 -19.16 -23.05 -25.14
C THR A 1064 -18.31 -24.31 -25.11
N SER A 1065 -17.00 -24.14 -24.93
CA SER A 1065 -16.09 -25.19 -24.47
C SER A 1065 -15.26 -24.62 -23.33
N LEU A 1066 -15.61 -24.98 -22.09
CA LEU A 1066 -14.89 -24.54 -20.90
C LEU A 1066 -13.85 -25.62 -20.52
N PRO A 1067 -12.61 -25.27 -20.18
CA PRO A 1067 -11.63 -26.24 -19.70
C PRO A 1067 -12.05 -26.81 -18.33
N ALA A 1068 -11.50 -27.98 -17.99
CA ALA A 1068 -11.70 -28.65 -16.70
C ALA A 1068 -10.39 -29.20 -16.10
N ALA A 1069 -9.25 -28.85 -16.70
CA ALA A 1069 -7.93 -29.18 -16.19
C ALA A 1069 -7.37 -28.00 -15.38
N PHE A 1070 -6.73 -28.28 -14.26
CA PHE A 1070 -6.04 -27.28 -13.43
C PHE A 1070 -4.55 -27.21 -13.80
N GLY A 1071 -3.93 -26.03 -13.64
CA GLY A 1071 -2.54 -25.76 -13.98
C GLY A 1071 -2.37 -24.34 -14.54
N GLY A 1072 -1.27 -24.10 -15.26
CA GLY A 1072 -1.06 -22.86 -16.02
C GLY A 1072 -2.10 -22.64 -17.12
N LEU A 1073 -1.98 -21.55 -17.88
CA LEU A 1073 -3.04 -21.02 -18.75
C LEU A 1073 -3.79 -22.08 -19.58
N GLN A 1074 -5.11 -22.16 -19.39
CA GLN A 1074 -6.02 -23.05 -20.11
C GLN A 1074 -6.88 -22.25 -21.09
N GLU A 1075 -7.11 -22.81 -22.28
CA GLU A 1075 -7.99 -22.21 -23.30
C GLU A 1075 -9.40 -22.81 -23.24
N GLY A 1076 -10.39 -21.94 -23.43
CA GLY A 1076 -11.76 -22.29 -23.78
C GLY A 1076 -12.26 -21.42 -24.93
N TYR A 1077 -13.53 -21.55 -25.28
CA TYR A 1077 -14.20 -20.60 -26.17
C TYR A 1077 -15.68 -20.45 -25.85
N VAL A 1078 -16.25 -19.33 -26.28
CA VAL A 1078 -17.70 -19.11 -26.37
C VAL A 1078 -18.03 -18.52 -27.74
N GLU A 1079 -19.11 -19.02 -28.35
CA GLU A 1079 -19.76 -18.40 -29.49
C GLU A 1079 -21.18 -18.01 -29.10
N ILE A 1080 -21.53 -16.76 -29.35
CA ILE A 1080 -22.83 -16.13 -29.16
C ILE A 1080 -23.39 -15.92 -30.56
N GLY A 1081 -24.47 -16.62 -30.95
CA GLY A 1081 -25.07 -16.48 -32.27
C GLY A 1081 -26.56 -16.26 -32.20
N LEU A 1082 -27.07 -15.25 -32.90
CA LEU A 1082 -28.51 -15.10 -33.10
C LEU A 1082 -28.92 -15.98 -34.30
N PRO A 1083 -29.95 -16.84 -34.17
CA PRO A 1083 -30.40 -17.69 -35.26
C PRO A 1083 -30.87 -16.80 -36.42
N ALA A 1084 -30.52 -17.18 -37.66
CA ALA A 1084 -30.67 -16.35 -38.87
C ALA A 1084 -32.13 -16.02 -39.31
N SER A 1085 -33.11 -16.18 -38.41
CA SER A 1085 -34.50 -15.77 -38.55
C SER A 1085 -34.84 -14.64 -37.57
N PHE A 1086 -34.65 -13.39 -38.03
CA PHE A 1086 -35.26 -12.13 -37.59
C PHE A 1086 -36.05 -12.13 -36.26
N GLY A 1087 -35.62 -11.31 -35.30
CA GLY A 1087 -36.44 -10.89 -34.15
C GLY A 1087 -35.79 -10.97 -32.76
N ALA A 1088 -34.48 -11.19 -32.67
CA ALA A 1088 -33.77 -11.25 -31.38
C ALA A 1088 -33.52 -9.87 -30.72
N PHE A 1089 -33.42 -8.82 -31.54
CA PHE A 1089 -33.41 -7.44 -31.06
C PHE A 1089 -34.80 -6.84 -31.25
N ASP A 1090 -35.42 -6.41 -30.15
CA ASP A 1090 -36.58 -5.55 -30.18
C ASP A 1090 -36.13 -4.08 -30.26
N GLU A 1091 -36.88 -3.26 -31.01
CA GLU A 1091 -36.62 -1.83 -31.18
C GLU A 1091 -37.62 -1.03 -30.35
N GLU A 1092 -37.12 -0.27 -29.37
CA GLU A 1092 -37.92 0.68 -28.61
C GLU A 1092 -37.73 2.09 -29.17
N THR A 1093 -38.82 2.85 -29.26
CA THR A 1093 -38.82 4.22 -29.79
C THR A 1093 -39.49 5.17 -28.80
N THR A 1094 -38.76 6.20 -28.40
CA THR A 1094 -39.17 7.17 -27.38
C THR A 1094 -39.38 8.56 -28.00
N ASN A 1095 -39.43 9.63 -27.20
CA ASN A 1095 -39.43 11.00 -27.72
C ASN A 1095 -38.00 11.55 -27.89
N GLU A 1096 -37.06 10.92 -27.20
CA GLU A 1096 -35.64 11.20 -27.11
C GLU A 1096 -34.89 10.53 -28.29
N GLY A 1097 -35.26 9.30 -28.65
CA GLY A 1097 -34.66 8.60 -29.78
C GLY A 1097 -35.22 7.19 -29.95
N ARG A 1098 -34.34 6.24 -30.29
CA ARG A 1098 -34.65 4.80 -30.29
C ARG A 1098 -33.44 3.98 -29.83
N TYR A 1099 -33.68 2.76 -29.38
CA TYR A 1099 -32.62 1.83 -28.97
C TYR A 1099 -33.02 0.38 -29.24
N TYR A 1100 -32.04 -0.51 -29.19
CA TYR A 1100 -32.25 -1.95 -29.29
C TYR A 1100 -32.03 -2.63 -27.94
N LEU A 1101 -32.86 -3.63 -27.66
CA LEU A 1101 -32.75 -4.49 -26.49
C LEU A 1101 -32.72 -5.96 -26.93
N LEU A 1102 -31.98 -6.80 -26.19
CA LEU A 1102 -31.85 -8.24 -26.47
C LEU A 1102 -32.59 -9.01 -25.39
N ASP A 1103 -33.69 -9.69 -25.75
CA ASP A 1103 -34.54 -10.45 -24.81
C ASP A 1103 -34.85 -9.69 -23.49
N GLY A 1104 -35.24 -8.41 -23.59
CA GLY A 1104 -35.52 -7.55 -22.42
C GLY A 1104 -34.31 -6.82 -21.82
N HIS A 1105 -33.09 -7.01 -22.32
CA HIS A 1105 -31.87 -6.50 -21.70
C HIS A 1105 -31.15 -5.40 -22.49
N THR A 1106 -30.82 -4.32 -21.79
CA THR A 1106 -30.02 -3.19 -22.26
C THR A 1106 -28.86 -2.87 -21.32
N HIS A 1107 -27.85 -2.20 -21.85
CA HIS A 1107 -26.83 -1.50 -21.10
C HIS A 1107 -27.23 -0.03 -21.04
N SER A 1108 -27.48 0.43 -19.81
CA SER A 1108 -28.03 1.75 -19.53
C SER A 1108 -27.10 2.53 -18.58
N VAL A 1109 -26.15 3.27 -19.14
CA VAL A 1109 -25.20 4.12 -18.39
C VAL A 1109 -25.39 5.60 -18.73
N VAL A 1110 -25.31 6.45 -17.71
CA VAL A 1110 -25.50 7.91 -17.81
C VAL A 1110 -24.53 8.55 -18.80
N GLY A 1111 -25.07 9.31 -19.76
CA GLY A 1111 -24.31 10.00 -20.80
C GLY A 1111 -23.87 9.12 -21.97
N GLU A 1112 -24.26 7.85 -22.00
CA GLU A 1112 -23.95 6.89 -23.06
C GLU A 1112 -25.20 6.56 -23.89
N PRO A 1113 -25.07 6.18 -25.17
CA PRO A 1113 -26.16 5.62 -25.95
C PRO A 1113 -26.62 4.28 -25.36
N VAL A 1114 -27.92 4.04 -25.27
CA VAL A 1114 -28.48 2.75 -24.85
C VAL A 1114 -28.13 1.67 -25.88
N GLN A 1115 -27.64 0.52 -25.40
CA GLN A 1115 -27.13 -0.58 -26.22
C GLN A 1115 -27.72 -1.93 -25.80
N PRO A 1116 -27.98 -2.88 -26.72
CA PRO A 1116 -28.50 -4.20 -26.33
C PRO A 1116 -27.43 -4.98 -25.57
N LEU A 1117 -27.82 -5.62 -24.46
CA LEU A 1117 -26.91 -6.26 -23.52
C LEU A 1117 -27.03 -7.78 -23.56
N PHE A 1118 -25.90 -8.47 -23.64
CA PHE A 1118 -25.75 -9.90 -23.37
C PHE A 1118 -24.82 -10.13 -22.17
N PHE A 1119 -25.09 -11.14 -21.36
CA PHE A 1119 -24.14 -11.63 -20.35
C PHE A 1119 -24.23 -13.15 -20.18
N ALA A 1120 -23.10 -13.79 -19.86
CA ALA A 1120 -23.04 -15.22 -19.56
C ALA A 1120 -22.05 -15.52 -18.44
N ASP A 1121 -22.43 -16.41 -17.53
CA ASP A 1121 -21.49 -17.05 -16.61
C ASP A 1121 -20.63 -18.07 -17.37
N LEU A 1122 -19.32 -17.88 -17.32
CA LEU A 1122 -18.31 -18.72 -17.97
C LEU A 1122 -17.32 -19.29 -16.94
N SER A 1123 -17.76 -19.47 -15.69
CA SER A 1123 -16.96 -20.06 -14.62
C SER A 1123 -16.51 -21.50 -14.94
N SER A 1124 -15.32 -21.89 -14.49
CA SER A 1124 -14.65 -23.14 -14.89
C SER A 1124 -13.89 -23.78 -13.72
N GLU A 1125 -13.84 -25.12 -13.71
CA GLU A 1125 -12.99 -25.88 -12.78
C GLU A 1125 -11.47 -25.66 -13.00
N ALA A 1126 -11.09 -25.06 -14.14
CA ALA A 1126 -9.71 -24.69 -14.45
C ALA A 1126 -9.20 -23.44 -13.70
N GLY A 1127 -10.07 -22.77 -12.93
CA GLY A 1127 -9.78 -21.51 -12.24
C GLY A 1127 -10.63 -20.35 -12.80
N PRO A 1128 -10.41 -19.12 -12.30
CA PRO A 1128 -11.08 -17.93 -12.82
C PRO A 1128 -10.68 -17.65 -14.28
N LEU A 1129 -11.61 -17.06 -15.03
CA LEU A 1129 -11.32 -16.46 -16.33
C LEU A 1129 -10.34 -15.30 -16.11
N ARG A 1130 -9.32 -15.16 -16.94
CA ARG A 1130 -8.31 -14.08 -16.92
C ARG A 1130 -8.41 -13.14 -18.11
N GLY A 1131 -8.95 -13.61 -19.23
CA GLY A 1131 -9.12 -12.77 -20.41
C GLY A 1131 -10.05 -13.37 -21.45
N VAL A 1132 -10.55 -12.50 -22.32
CA VAL A 1132 -11.36 -12.86 -23.49
C VAL A 1132 -10.85 -12.13 -24.72
N VAL A 1133 -10.81 -12.81 -25.86
CA VAL A 1133 -10.30 -12.25 -27.11
C VAL A 1133 -11.32 -12.48 -28.21
N LEU A 1134 -11.85 -11.40 -28.79
CA LEU A 1134 -12.75 -11.48 -29.96
C LEU A 1134 -12.00 -12.10 -31.15
N ARG A 1135 -12.50 -13.25 -31.61
CA ARG A 1135 -11.93 -14.03 -32.72
C ARG A 1135 -12.69 -13.81 -34.04
N TYR A 1136 -13.99 -13.49 -33.94
CA TYR A 1136 -14.88 -13.36 -35.10
C TYR A 1136 -16.17 -12.64 -34.69
N ALA A 1137 -16.76 -11.87 -35.60
CA ALA A 1137 -18.13 -11.39 -35.43
C ALA A 1137 -18.84 -11.14 -36.77
N GLU A 1138 -20.16 -11.32 -36.80
CA GLU A 1138 -21.05 -10.91 -37.90
C GLU A 1138 -21.90 -9.74 -37.40
N TYR A 1139 -22.06 -8.71 -38.23
CA TYR A 1139 -22.76 -7.49 -37.85
C TYR A 1139 -23.49 -6.84 -39.03
N ARG A 1140 -24.47 -6.00 -38.70
CA ARG A 1140 -25.20 -5.14 -39.64
C ARG A 1140 -25.18 -3.70 -39.15
N ASP A 1141 -24.99 -2.76 -40.08
CA ASP A 1141 -24.98 -1.32 -39.81
C ASP A 1141 -26.29 -0.68 -40.31
N GLU A 1142 -26.92 0.16 -39.49
CA GLU A 1142 -28.12 0.94 -39.80
C GLU A 1142 -27.82 2.44 -39.75
N THR A 1143 -27.98 3.12 -40.87
CA THR A 1143 -27.71 4.56 -41.02
C THR A 1143 -28.93 5.43 -40.75
N GLY A 1144 -28.74 6.60 -40.15
CA GLY A 1144 -29.84 7.47 -39.72
C GLY A 1144 -30.44 6.99 -38.40
N PHE A 1145 -29.59 6.44 -37.52
CA PHE A 1145 -29.96 6.05 -36.17
C PHE A 1145 -29.79 7.24 -35.23
N ASP A 1146 -30.77 7.43 -34.36
CA ASP A 1146 -30.87 8.52 -33.39
C ASP A 1146 -31.02 7.83 -32.01
N PRO A 1147 -29.90 7.51 -31.34
CA PRO A 1147 -29.91 6.70 -30.13
C PRO A 1147 -30.42 7.50 -28.94
N VAL A 1148 -31.18 6.88 -28.05
CA VAL A 1148 -31.43 7.45 -26.73
C VAL A 1148 -30.10 7.57 -25.98
N ILE A 1149 -29.73 8.78 -25.57
CA ILE A 1149 -28.57 9.06 -24.72
C ILE A 1149 -29.06 9.30 -23.28
N LEU A 1150 -28.55 8.52 -22.32
CA LEU A 1150 -29.20 8.49 -21.01
C LEU A 1150 -28.98 9.74 -20.15
N ALA A 1151 -30.10 10.35 -19.77
CA ALA A 1151 -30.19 11.52 -18.92
C ALA A 1151 -30.68 11.13 -17.51
N PRO A 1152 -29.83 11.23 -16.45
CA PRO A 1152 -30.19 10.84 -15.10
C PRO A 1152 -31.28 11.77 -14.57
N THR A 1153 -32.39 11.19 -14.11
CA THR A 1153 -33.60 11.91 -13.71
C THR A 1153 -34.03 11.52 -12.29
N ASN A 1154 -34.50 12.51 -11.53
CA ASN A 1154 -35.18 12.35 -10.24
C ASN A 1154 -36.26 13.45 -10.08
N GLU A 1155 -36.91 13.54 -8.91
CA GLU A 1155 -37.98 14.53 -8.62
C GLU A 1155 -37.52 16.01 -8.79
N TYR A 1156 -36.24 16.30 -8.65
CA TYR A 1156 -35.69 17.67 -8.58
C TYR A 1156 -34.92 18.08 -9.83
N THR A 1157 -34.37 17.12 -10.56
CA THR A 1157 -33.61 17.32 -11.79
C THR A 1157 -34.05 16.33 -12.84
N SER A 1158 -34.43 16.86 -13.99
CA SER A 1158 -34.61 16.06 -15.19
C SER A 1158 -33.98 16.84 -16.36
N PRO A 1159 -32.70 16.57 -16.66
CA PRO A 1159 -31.98 17.28 -17.71
C PRO A 1159 -32.54 16.92 -19.09
N VAL A 1160 -32.31 17.80 -20.05
CA VAL A 1160 -32.45 17.45 -21.47
C VAL A 1160 -31.41 16.38 -21.78
N GLU A 1161 -31.76 15.47 -22.68
CA GLU A 1161 -30.83 14.52 -23.30
C GLU A 1161 -29.49 15.19 -23.69
N PRO A 1162 -28.35 14.63 -23.25
CA PRO A 1162 -27.05 15.25 -23.50
C PRO A 1162 -26.55 14.97 -24.92
N GLU A 1163 -25.78 15.91 -25.48
CA GLU A 1163 -25.10 15.71 -26.77
C GLU A 1163 -24.00 14.64 -26.63
N PHE A 1164 -24.13 13.53 -27.37
CA PHE A 1164 -23.12 12.47 -27.38
C PHE A 1164 -22.08 12.71 -28.49
N VAL A 1165 -20.83 12.96 -28.09
CA VAL A 1165 -19.71 13.22 -29.01
C VAL A 1165 -18.59 12.21 -28.77
N TRP A 1166 -18.35 11.34 -29.75
CA TRP A 1166 -17.27 10.34 -29.74
C TRP A 1166 -16.62 10.23 -31.12
N ASP A 1167 -15.30 9.99 -31.17
CA ASP A 1167 -14.58 9.78 -32.43
C ASP A 1167 -14.38 8.29 -32.71
N GLY A 1168 -15.33 7.68 -33.43
CA GLY A 1168 -15.31 6.26 -33.75
C GLY A 1168 -16.61 5.56 -33.38
N TRP A 1169 -16.54 4.23 -33.31
CA TRP A 1169 -17.59 3.39 -32.75
C TRP A 1169 -17.52 3.41 -31.21
N TYR A 1170 -18.68 3.48 -30.56
CA TYR A 1170 -18.82 3.47 -29.11
C TYR A 1170 -19.73 2.31 -28.64
N PRO A 1171 -19.38 1.60 -27.55
CA PRO A 1171 -18.09 1.66 -26.86
C PRO A 1171 -16.97 1.12 -27.78
N PRO A 1172 -15.72 1.61 -27.64
CA PRO A 1172 -14.62 1.16 -28.50
C PRO A 1172 -14.33 -0.35 -28.38
N VAL A 1173 -14.62 -0.94 -27.22
CA VAL A 1173 -14.59 -2.38 -26.97
C VAL A 1173 -15.97 -2.78 -26.42
N PRO A 1174 -16.82 -3.50 -27.17
CA PRO A 1174 -18.18 -3.83 -26.75
C PRO A 1174 -18.26 -5.12 -25.91
N PHE A 1175 -17.23 -5.42 -25.11
CA PHE A 1175 -17.21 -6.57 -24.22
C PHE A 1175 -16.21 -6.40 -23.07
N ALA A 1176 -16.49 -7.03 -21.93
CA ALA A 1176 -15.61 -7.07 -20.77
C ALA A 1176 -15.84 -8.33 -19.94
N VAL A 1177 -14.83 -8.74 -19.16
CA VAL A 1177 -15.03 -9.74 -18.09
C VAL A 1177 -15.34 -9.04 -16.78
N ARG A 1178 -16.25 -9.61 -16.00
CA ARG A 1178 -16.60 -9.18 -14.65
C ARG A 1178 -16.37 -10.34 -13.67
N TYR A 1179 -15.84 -9.98 -12.51
CA TYR A 1179 -15.46 -10.89 -11.44
C TYR A 1179 -16.22 -10.56 -10.17
N GLY A 1180 -16.54 -11.59 -9.41
CA GLY A 1180 -17.05 -11.44 -8.06
C GLY A 1180 -17.55 -12.76 -7.49
N LYS A 1181 -18.40 -12.68 -6.48
CA LYS A 1181 -18.97 -13.83 -5.79
C LYS A 1181 -20.48 -13.71 -5.72
N LEU A 1182 -21.18 -14.80 -6.03
CA LEU A 1182 -22.60 -14.96 -5.70
C LEU A 1182 -22.74 -16.20 -4.81
N ALA A 1183 -23.29 -15.98 -3.61
CA ALA A 1183 -23.64 -16.96 -2.57
C ALA A 1183 -22.53 -17.90 -2.03
N THR A 1184 -21.71 -18.52 -2.88
CA THR A 1184 -20.57 -19.39 -2.51
C THR A 1184 -19.44 -19.41 -3.55
N ASP A 1185 -19.73 -19.10 -4.82
CA ASP A 1185 -18.83 -19.40 -5.93
C ASP A 1185 -18.17 -18.14 -6.51
N THR A 1186 -16.98 -18.30 -7.10
CA THR A 1186 -16.29 -17.21 -7.81
C THR A 1186 -16.80 -17.17 -9.24
N LEU A 1187 -17.56 -16.14 -9.60
CA LEU A 1187 -18.09 -16.00 -10.96
C LEU A 1187 -17.11 -15.29 -11.89
N SER A 1188 -17.12 -15.77 -13.13
CA SER A 1188 -16.46 -15.17 -14.29
C SER A 1188 -17.49 -14.86 -15.36
N THR A 1189 -18.07 -13.66 -15.32
CA THR A 1189 -19.13 -13.24 -16.23
C THR A 1189 -18.54 -12.52 -17.45
N LEU A 1190 -18.82 -13.01 -18.66
CA LEU A 1190 -18.63 -12.21 -19.87
C LEU A 1190 -19.83 -11.29 -20.04
N VAL A 1191 -19.58 -9.99 -20.12
CA VAL A 1191 -20.56 -8.95 -20.45
C VAL A 1191 -20.24 -8.45 -21.85
N THR A 1192 -21.23 -8.44 -22.74
CA THR A 1192 -21.08 -8.07 -24.15
C THR A 1192 -22.20 -7.13 -24.57
N LEU A 1193 -21.86 -5.96 -25.11
CA LEU A 1193 -22.82 -5.12 -25.81
C LEU A 1193 -22.95 -5.65 -27.23
N MET A 1194 -24.18 -6.00 -27.60
CA MET A 1194 -24.49 -6.56 -28.92
C MET A 1194 -24.74 -5.46 -29.96
N GLY A 1195 -24.29 -4.23 -29.67
CA GLY A 1195 -24.26 -3.12 -30.61
C GLY A 1195 -23.13 -2.10 -30.35
N GLN A 1196 -23.01 -1.13 -31.25
CA GLN A 1196 -22.12 0.03 -31.16
C GLN A 1196 -22.66 1.22 -31.98
N TYR A 1197 -22.51 2.44 -31.49
CA TYR A 1197 -22.92 3.67 -32.19
C TYR A 1197 -21.73 4.49 -32.72
N ASP A 1198 -21.82 5.03 -33.95
CA ASP A 1198 -20.91 6.06 -34.49
C ASP A 1198 -21.65 7.40 -34.69
N ALA A 1199 -21.41 8.33 -33.77
CA ALA A 1199 -22.03 9.66 -33.74
C ALA A 1199 -21.68 10.53 -34.95
N ARG A 1200 -20.59 10.25 -35.67
CA ARG A 1200 -20.13 11.06 -36.80
C ARG A 1200 -20.91 10.74 -38.07
N THR A 1201 -21.45 9.53 -38.16
CA THR A 1201 -22.25 9.05 -39.30
C THR A 1201 -23.71 8.80 -38.94
N GLY A 1202 -24.10 8.91 -37.66
CA GLY A 1202 -25.44 8.58 -37.17
C GLY A 1202 -25.78 7.13 -37.50
N THR A 1203 -24.87 6.20 -37.17
CA THR A 1203 -24.97 4.79 -37.59
C THR A 1203 -24.86 3.87 -36.39
N GLU A 1204 -25.83 2.99 -36.26
CA GLU A 1204 -25.86 1.94 -35.26
C GLU A 1204 -25.38 0.62 -35.88
N ARG A 1205 -24.51 -0.09 -35.18
CA ARG A 1205 -24.06 -1.44 -35.53
C ARG A 1205 -24.72 -2.41 -34.58
N LEU A 1206 -25.27 -3.50 -35.10
CA LEU A 1206 -25.76 -4.63 -34.30
C LEU A 1206 -24.99 -5.89 -34.66
N TYR A 1207 -24.61 -6.65 -33.63
CA TYR A 1207 -23.87 -7.89 -33.74
C TYR A 1207 -24.82 -9.09 -33.78
N ASP A 1208 -24.97 -9.69 -34.96
CA ASP A 1208 -25.79 -10.89 -35.13
C ASP A 1208 -25.05 -12.16 -34.63
N ARG A 1209 -23.71 -12.11 -34.51
CA ARG A 1209 -22.88 -13.20 -33.98
C ARG A 1209 -21.54 -12.69 -33.47
N MET A 1210 -21.03 -13.22 -32.36
CA MET A 1210 -19.69 -12.95 -31.82
C MET A 1210 -19.05 -14.23 -31.27
N ALA A 1211 -17.76 -14.43 -31.50
CA ALA A 1211 -17.02 -15.58 -30.98
C ALA A 1211 -15.74 -15.14 -30.27
N PHE A 1212 -15.51 -15.67 -29.08
CA PHE A 1212 -14.39 -15.33 -28.21
C PHE A 1212 -13.57 -16.57 -27.87
N ASP A 1213 -12.25 -16.40 -27.84
CA ASP A 1213 -11.37 -17.29 -27.07
C ASP A 1213 -11.39 -16.86 -25.60
N LEU A 1214 -11.40 -17.83 -24.70
CA LEU A 1214 -11.47 -17.67 -23.25
C LEU A 1214 -10.18 -18.19 -22.62
N TYR A 1215 -9.63 -17.47 -21.65
CA TYR A 1215 -8.35 -17.79 -21.02
C TYR A 1215 -8.51 -17.95 -19.52
N TYR A 1216 -8.17 -19.11 -18.95
CA TYR A 1216 -8.35 -19.42 -17.53
C TYR A 1216 -7.01 -19.71 -16.86
N SER A 1217 -6.85 -19.30 -15.60
CA SER A 1217 -5.64 -19.61 -14.83
C SER A 1217 -5.87 -19.54 -13.33
N THR A 1218 -5.30 -20.51 -12.59
CA THR A 1218 -5.20 -20.45 -11.12
C THR A 1218 -4.01 -19.63 -10.62
N GLU A 1219 -3.15 -19.15 -11.52
CA GLU A 1219 -2.02 -18.29 -11.14
C GLU A 1219 -2.50 -17.00 -10.46
N ALA A 1220 -1.65 -16.44 -9.59
CA ALA A 1220 -2.00 -15.28 -8.78
C ALA A 1220 -2.18 -14.00 -9.61
N ASP A 1221 -1.53 -13.90 -10.77
CA ASP A 1221 -1.61 -12.74 -11.67
C ASP A 1221 -3.04 -12.54 -12.19
N GLN A 1222 -3.48 -11.27 -12.13
CA GLN A 1222 -4.79 -10.80 -12.57
C GLN A 1222 -4.68 -9.46 -13.31
N GLU A 1223 -3.46 -8.95 -13.53
CA GLU A 1223 -3.26 -7.71 -14.26
C GLU A 1223 -3.53 -7.97 -15.75
N PRO A 1224 -4.35 -7.15 -16.42
CA PRO A 1224 -4.60 -7.31 -17.85
C PRO A 1224 -3.39 -6.84 -18.67
N PRO A 1225 -3.12 -7.44 -19.84
CA PRO A 1225 -2.04 -7.01 -20.72
C PRO A 1225 -2.23 -5.56 -21.16
N VAL A 1226 -1.16 -4.75 -21.02
CA VAL A 1226 -1.09 -3.37 -21.47
C VAL A 1226 -0.88 -3.35 -22.99
N LEU A 1227 -1.59 -2.46 -23.69
CA LEU A 1227 -1.47 -2.23 -25.13
C LEU A 1227 -0.96 -0.79 -25.36
N ASP A 1228 0.35 -0.61 -25.49
CA ASP A 1228 0.99 0.71 -25.57
C ASP A 1228 0.83 1.38 -26.94
N VAL A 1229 0.85 0.58 -28.02
CA VAL A 1229 0.77 1.08 -29.40
C VAL A 1229 -0.12 0.16 -30.22
N VAL A 1230 -1.13 0.74 -30.88
CA VAL A 1230 -1.92 0.06 -31.92
C VAL A 1230 -1.98 0.95 -33.15
N GLU A 1231 -1.09 0.69 -34.12
CA GLU A 1231 -1.04 1.40 -35.40
C GLU A 1231 -1.56 0.52 -36.53
N GLY A 1232 -2.43 1.08 -37.38
CA GLY A 1232 -2.93 0.42 -38.59
C GLY A 1232 -2.72 1.29 -39.83
N VAL A 1233 -1.92 0.82 -40.79
CA VAL A 1233 -1.70 1.49 -42.08
C VAL A 1233 -2.29 0.65 -43.21
N TYR A 1234 -3.42 1.10 -43.76
CA TYR A 1234 -3.97 0.56 -45.00
C TYR A 1234 -3.27 1.17 -46.22
N SER A 1235 -2.89 0.32 -47.17
CA SER A 1235 -2.27 0.72 -48.44
C SER A 1235 -3.23 0.45 -49.61
N PRO A 1236 -3.97 1.47 -50.10
CA PRO A 1236 -4.97 1.29 -51.17
C PRO A 1236 -4.39 0.79 -52.50
N SER A 1237 -3.09 1.02 -52.75
CA SER A 1237 -2.40 0.60 -53.98
C SER A 1237 -2.06 -0.90 -54.00
N THR A 1238 -1.98 -1.55 -52.83
CA THR A 1238 -1.66 -2.97 -52.68
C THR A 1238 -2.83 -3.79 -52.13
N GLY A 1239 -3.86 -3.13 -51.60
CA GLY A 1239 -4.99 -3.78 -50.93
C GLY A 1239 -4.64 -4.44 -49.59
N LYS A 1240 -3.46 -4.14 -49.03
CA LYS A 1240 -2.97 -4.71 -47.76
C LYS A 1240 -3.08 -3.69 -46.63
N ALA A 1241 -3.43 -4.16 -45.44
CA ALA A 1241 -3.21 -3.45 -44.19
C ALA A 1241 -1.95 -3.99 -43.51
N HIS A 1242 -1.20 -3.11 -42.88
CA HIS A 1242 -0.12 -3.43 -41.96
C HIS A 1242 -0.52 -2.95 -40.57
N PHE A 1243 -0.39 -3.82 -39.57
CA PHE A 1243 -0.68 -3.51 -38.18
C PHE A 1243 0.62 -3.63 -37.38
N LYS A 1244 0.89 -2.65 -36.51
CA LYS A 1244 1.89 -2.74 -35.45
C LYS A 1244 1.14 -2.71 -34.13
N VAL A 1245 1.34 -3.74 -33.31
CA VAL A 1245 0.84 -3.80 -31.94
C VAL A 1245 2.04 -3.93 -31.02
N GLU A 1246 2.08 -3.12 -29.97
CA GLU A 1246 3.02 -3.19 -28.87
C GLU A 1246 2.21 -3.53 -27.62
N ALA A 1247 2.57 -4.64 -26.97
CA ALA A 1247 1.82 -5.21 -25.87
C ALA A 1247 2.78 -5.74 -24.81
N GLN A 1248 2.46 -5.51 -23.54
CA GLN A 1248 3.29 -5.86 -22.38
C GLN A 1248 2.42 -6.49 -21.29
N ASP A 1249 2.96 -7.51 -20.62
CA ASP A 1249 2.28 -8.27 -19.57
C ASP A 1249 3.37 -8.93 -18.70
N SER A 1250 3.24 -8.86 -17.37
CA SER A 1250 4.22 -9.40 -16.41
C SER A 1250 4.35 -10.91 -16.46
N SER A 1251 3.26 -11.62 -16.77
CA SER A 1251 3.22 -13.06 -17.02
C SER A 1251 3.55 -13.42 -18.48
N GLY A 1252 3.73 -12.42 -19.34
CA GLY A 1252 4.12 -12.55 -20.73
C GLY A 1252 2.93 -12.65 -21.69
N ILE A 1253 3.09 -12.06 -22.88
CA ILE A 1253 2.03 -12.04 -23.90
C ILE A 1253 1.82 -13.43 -24.49
N TYR A 1254 0.77 -14.11 -24.02
CA TYR A 1254 0.38 -15.43 -24.51
C TYR A 1254 0.01 -15.43 -26.01
N ARG A 1255 -0.78 -14.46 -26.46
CA ARG A 1255 -1.23 -14.35 -27.86
C ARG A 1255 -1.65 -12.92 -28.21
N VAL A 1256 -1.15 -12.39 -29.33
CA VAL A 1256 -1.69 -11.17 -29.95
C VAL A 1256 -2.67 -11.56 -31.06
N VAL A 1257 -3.84 -10.94 -31.10
CA VAL A 1257 -4.85 -11.11 -32.15
C VAL A 1257 -5.24 -9.75 -32.72
N VAL A 1258 -5.30 -9.66 -34.04
CA VAL A 1258 -5.82 -8.49 -34.75
C VAL A 1258 -7.10 -8.91 -35.48
N ALA A 1259 -8.24 -8.69 -34.84
CA ALA A 1259 -9.53 -8.78 -35.50
C ALA A 1259 -9.74 -7.54 -36.37
N TYR A 1260 -10.19 -7.69 -37.61
CA TYR A 1260 -10.44 -6.54 -38.51
C TYR A 1260 -11.70 -6.70 -39.35
N THR A 1261 -12.30 -5.57 -39.72
CA THR A 1261 -13.37 -5.54 -40.74
C THR A 1261 -13.04 -4.55 -41.85
N THR A 1262 -13.60 -4.79 -43.04
CA THR A 1262 -13.51 -3.89 -44.21
C THR A 1262 -14.83 -3.13 -44.45
N GLY A 1263 -15.74 -3.10 -43.49
CA GLY A 1263 -17.11 -2.59 -43.68
C GLY A 1263 -18.03 -3.60 -44.35
N SER A 1264 -17.69 -4.90 -44.33
CA SER A 1264 -18.43 -5.96 -45.03
C SER A 1264 -19.44 -6.72 -44.16
N GLY A 1265 -19.78 -6.19 -42.99
CA GLY A 1265 -20.64 -6.87 -42.00
C GLY A 1265 -19.99 -8.06 -41.28
N VAL A 1266 -18.65 -8.17 -41.33
CA VAL A 1266 -17.92 -9.28 -40.72
C VAL A 1266 -16.57 -8.80 -40.18
N TRP A 1267 -16.26 -9.12 -38.92
CA TRP A 1267 -14.92 -9.09 -38.32
C TRP A 1267 -14.23 -10.44 -38.51
N ARG A 1268 -12.96 -10.41 -38.91
CA ARG A 1268 -12.14 -11.57 -39.30
C ARG A 1268 -10.81 -11.61 -38.57
#